data_AF-G9YHB9-F1
#
_entry.id   AF-G9YHB9-F1
#
_cell.length_a   1.000
_cell.length_b   1.000
_cell.length_c   1.000
_cell.angle_alpha   90.00
_cell.angle_beta   90.00
_cell.angle_gamma   90.00
#
_symmetry.space_group_name_H-M   'P 1'
#
loop_
_entity.id
_entity.type
_entity.pdbx_description
1 polymer ?
#
loop_
_entity_poly.entity_id
_entity_poly.type
_entity_poly.pdbx_seq_one_letter_code
_entity_poly.pdbx_strand_id
1 'polypeptide(L)'
;MQGGGIMKQSSRYALLMCAVLSWLAMPVYGAEERIATRDIIVQATPAEEEAKYESQQKTIITKADIEKKQAKSVEDIVFNETGVSRTVDSMGRVGVSIRGAEPRHTLILVDGQPVMGDLAKYSGAGDELQRLGTENVDHIEIVQGAASAKYGSDAIGGVINVITNKPRKKAGIQLNAEGRREKGNGDIAPFSNYFIRADSGQMGKFRFDVYGSKQDIMPIYASENRKVSALSSDEDHGFLKNSLRFYGTNSNMGLFGIYDINKNNSLSFRAERYTEDLERYVKRSTSYLEPQVHYKRDLDRNTMNLTYNGKNDKSTWKAELNYARVKEDDVTLTSDYGNSTYEGKNTLNYVDNVDHRQWSFDVSADTQVNAKHLISYGFGYAQEDGEGSRLKNAPHTYVRRIDPWDYDKSLAVKNGVPSSTVYRHSFAKNSAGVEQWDKEKEWYNGNKNDPSTLPQFTYEEYLQYLDPQAGIDAAAVMGLVDGPVTERTLKKRNPEAYERYKQFAKTLLENNREFIEDYHNNKEGRKDENGHYYPALYDAYLPSFYYGAVPGFDSTKLKLNGAYFKEEYNKRVNQQTVGTATIKKQHFFVQDMWQVNKDTILSPILRLDHSDLFGSNLTFNMGMTHNLGGNTHRRLKANVGTSYTEPGMGELYYNWEMYGPNITNATIGGGEARLGWYWVGNPNLQPEKSLNFDISLEGENKNTYSKLTVFHNKIKDYMSVYNTGYLMDFYPQYDESTTYGAAKFAHAPDLIYSFRNIGRAEITGVEWELKQTLSKHWKARFGYTYLHAVNKSDADMPRQLLDKPQHKIDIGIDYSDEKSGWSGSLWGDYYIHMLDSNSLSGGGNYMVSYIDPNNPDRSVIRYNFNNRRTSDMYERKTFGIWNLMIQKKINKDSLVYFGINNLFGHRDDDRAFSGRVFRFGANLKIGSDANTKEGAAVSTDRVMSPVLLLDFLNRPFDTEKETGVEVIGDYRGRWDSHLGSDRPAARVTATSYIDDEAAKNLADKKEHGLKVGCAWGLMPVYGKYTNVTVLGSAAGQPGVDSAHETEGSKGLNHQRLEKADITHNVGKWDFSAGRLTEPMGVTGYWFGKEYDGARAVWTGKHSQVRIGFGDFSHSTGITDSAYTHAIYTDFLRVPTVDEFLGTTLDTDGSKKELIVDNAADTVNFYQQLKVLRDREQALAKRVEDARPKAEELTNDIWTKENLEGAPESVLQPLREELARTQASIPVLQSEYERQLEPLRREQFNVVRRMQEIVVKAYGSDAAKKTVSVRFSQIP
;
A
#
# COMPACT_ATOMS: atom_id res chain seq x y z
N MET A 1 4.69 23.34 -56.55
CA MET A 1 6.03 23.34 -57.21
C MET A 1 7.03 23.74 -56.14
N GLN A 2 8.10 23.04 -55.78
CA GLN A 2 8.89 21.96 -56.39
C GLN A 2 8.90 20.71 -55.49
N GLY A 3 8.90 19.54 -56.12
CA GLY A 3 9.16 18.24 -55.49
C GLY A 3 10.51 17.68 -55.96
N GLY A 4 11.08 16.76 -55.17
CA GLY A 4 12.20 15.92 -55.60
C GLY A 4 13.18 15.57 -54.48
N GLY A 5 12.93 14.49 -53.74
CA GLY A 5 13.87 14.03 -52.71
C GLY A 5 13.59 12.68 -52.01
N ILE A 6 12.63 11.87 -52.48
CA ILE A 6 12.27 10.59 -51.85
C ILE A 6 12.42 9.45 -52.88
N MET A 7 13.65 9.14 -53.29
CA MET A 7 13.91 7.94 -54.09
C MET A 7 15.41 7.55 -54.12
N LYS A 8 16.07 7.46 -52.95
CA LYS A 8 17.42 6.83 -52.86
C LYS A 8 17.66 5.91 -51.65
N GLN A 9 16.75 5.83 -50.66
CA GLN A 9 16.93 4.97 -49.48
C GLN A 9 16.24 3.60 -49.57
N SER A 10 15.20 3.41 -50.39
CA SER A 10 14.50 2.11 -50.50
C SER A 10 15.29 1.02 -51.24
N SER A 11 16.22 1.39 -52.13
CA SER A 11 17.02 0.45 -52.91
C SER A 11 18.06 -0.33 -52.10
N ARG A 12 18.58 0.23 -50.99
CA ARG A 12 19.59 -0.44 -50.14
C ARG A 12 19.00 -1.55 -49.27
N TYR A 13 17.77 -1.38 -48.78
CA TYR A 13 17.07 -2.41 -47.99
C TYR A 13 16.56 -3.56 -48.86
N ALA A 14 16.14 -3.29 -50.10
CA ALA A 14 15.73 -4.32 -51.06
C ALA A 14 16.90 -5.22 -51.48
N LEU A 15 18.11 -4.66 -51.70
CA LEU A 15 19.32 -5.43 -52.01
C LEU A 15 19.78 -6.31 -50.85
N LEU A 16 19.64 -5.82 -49.60
CA LEU A 16 20.00 -6.59 -48.40
C LEU A 16 18.98 -7.71 -48.13
N MET A 17 17.69 -7.45 -48.36
CA MET A 17 16.63 -8.48 -48.31
C MET A 17 16.82 -9.53 -49.41
N CYS A 18 17.18 -9.12 -50.63
CA CYS A 18 17.52 -10.06 -51.72
C CYS A 18 18.78 -10.87 -51.39
N ALA A 19 19.80 -10.29 -50.76
CA ALA A 19 21.00 -11.02 -50.35
C ALA A 19 20.70 -12.06 -49.25
N VAL A 20 19.88 -11.72 -48.27
CA VAL A 20 19.41 -12.66 -47.22
C VAL A 20 18.55 -13.77 -47.82
N LEU A 21 17.63 -13.44 -48.74
CA LEU A 21 16.82 -14.44 -49.46
C LEU A 21 17.66 -15.33 -50.40
N SER A 22 18.73 -14.80 -50.99
CA SER A 22 19.67 -15.56 -51.83
C SER A 22 20.52 -16.53 -51.00
N TRP A 23 20.84 -16.18 -49.75
CA TRP A 23 21.55 -17.05 -48.80
C TRP A 23 20.66 -18.17 -48.25
N LEU A 24 19.37 -17.89 -48.06
CA LEU A 24 18.38 -18.88 -47.60
C LEU A 24 17.96 -19.92 -48.68
N ALA A 25 18.28 -19.67 -49.96
CA ALA A 25 17.85 -20.51 -51.08
C ALA A 25 18.87 -21.57 -51.55
N MET A 26 20.00 -21.77 -50.86
CA MET A 26 20.95 -22.83 -51.23
C MET A 26 20.45 -24.22 -50.81
N PRO A 27 20.40 -25.22 -51.71
CA PRO A 27 20.03 -26.59 -51.36
C PRO A 27 21.18 -27.28 -50.60
N VAL A 28 20.91 -27.78 -49.40
CA VAL A 28 21.87 -28.54 -48.58
C VAL A 28 21.60 -30.04 -48.72
N TYR A 29 22.51 -30.76 -49.38
CA TYR A 29 22.64 -32.22 -49.35
C TYR A 29 23.46 -32.66 -48.12
N GLY A 30 23.24 -33.88 -47.64
CA GLY A 30 23.40 -34.28 -46.24
C GLY A 30 24.77 -34.75 -45.75
N ALA A 31 24.85 -34.97 -44.43
CA ALA A 31 25.41 -36.15 -43.75
C ALA A 31 25.10 -36.03 -42.24
N GLU A 32 24.65 -37.14 -41.64
CA GLU A 32 24.28 -37.26 -40.22
C GLU A 32 25.52 -37.36 -39.33
N GLU A 33 25.65 -36.44 -38.36
CA GLU A 33 26.23 -36.75 -37.05
C GLU A 33 25.63 -35.78 -36.02
N ARG A 34 24.90 -36.32 -35.04
CA ARG A 34 24.33 -35.56 -33.93
C ARG A 34 25.45 -35.21 -32.95
N ILE A 35 25.52 -33.94 -32.53
CA ILE A 35 26.30 -33.55 -31.36
C ILE A 35 25.63 -34.16 -30.14
N ALA A 36 26.16 -35.30 -29.70
CA ALA A 36 25.85 -35.87 -28.40
C ALA A 36 26.64 -35.10 -27.34
N THR A 37 25.92 -34.46 -26.41
CA THR A 37 26.48 -34.04 -25.11
C THR A 37 27.07 -35.28 -24.46
N ARG A 38 28.40 -35.41 -24.48
CA ARG A 38 29.10 -36.50 -23.81
C ARG A 38 28.86 -36.37 -22.30
N ASP A 39 28.37 -37.45 -21.70
CA ASP A 39 28.17 -37.60 -20.26
C ASP A 39 29.42 -37.16 -19.47
N ILE A 40 29.27 -36.17 -18.60
CA ILE A 40 30.28 -35.75 -17.62
C ILE A 40 29.59 -35.51 -16.26
N ILE A 41 30.03 -36.29 -15.27
CA ILE A 41 30.04 -36.12 -13.79
C ILE A 41 28.77 -35.50 -13.15
N VAL A 42 28.11 -36.32 -12.33
CA VAL A 42 26.84 -36.14 -11.58
C VAL A 42 26.84 -34.99 -10.53
N GLN A 43 27.24 -33.76 -10.88
CA GLN A 43 27.19 -32.61 -9.97
C GLN A 43 26.59 -31.33 -10.56
N ALA A 44 26.50 -31.16 -11.89
CA ALA A 44 25.94 -29.97 -12.53
C ALA A 44 24.54 -30.23 -13.12
N THR A 45 23.68 -29.22 -13.08
CA THR A 45 22.34 -29.25 -13.70
C THR A 45 22.42 -29.08 -15.22
N PRO A 46 21.45 -29.58 -16.00
CA PRO A 46 21.43 -29.38 -17.46
C PRO A 46 21.52 -27.89 -17.88
N ALA A 47 20.90 -26.99 -17.10
CA ALA A 47 20.96 -25.55 -17.33
C ALA A 47 22.38 -24.97 -17.15
N GLU A 48 23.15 -25.47 -16.17
CA GLU A 48 24.55 -25.07 -15.98
C GLU A 48 25.45 -25.57 -17.11
N GLU A 49 25.21 -26.79 -17.63
CA GLU A 49 25.96 -27.30 -18.78
C GLU A 49 25.63 -26.55 -20.07
N GLU A 50 24.36 -26.22 -20.31
CA GLU A 50 23.93 -25.41 -21.45
C GLU A 50 24.57 -24.00 -21.43
N ALA A 51 24.63 -23.37 -20.25
CA ALA A 51 25.26 -22.06 -20.06
C ALA A 51 26.76 -22.03 -20.44
N LYS A 52 27.46 -23.18 -20.48
CA LYS A 52 28.87 -23.24 -20.91
C LYS A 52 29.04 -23.02 -22.41
N TYR A 53 28.05 -23.44 -23.21
CA TYR A 53 28.07 -23.29 -24.67
C TYR A 53 27.51 -21.95 -25.13
N GLU A 54 26.76 -21.26 -24.26
CA GLU A 54 26.31 -19.90 -24.49
C GLU A 54 27.49 -18.92 -24.54
N SER A 55 27.47 -18.06 -25.56
CA SER A 55 28.50 -17.05 -25.77
C SER A 55 28.31 -15.82 -24.89
N GLN A 56 27.08 -15.55 -24.44
CA GLN A 56 26.79 -14.55 -23.43
C GLN A 56 27.09 -15.10 -22.03
N GLN A 57 27.42 -14.19 -21.12
CA GLN A 57 27.71 -14.56 -19.74
C GLN A 57 26.40 -14.83 -18.99
N LYS A 58 26.20 -16.10 -18.62
CA LYS A 58 25.00 -16.59 -17.95
C LYS A 58 25.38 -17.22 -16.62
N THR A 59 24.81 -16.69 -15.54
CA THR A 59 24.91 -17.28 -14.20
C THR A 59 23.59 -17.97 -13.88
N ILE A 60 23.65 -19.20 -13.38
CA ILE A 60 22.47 -19.97 -12.98
C ILE A 60 22.42 -20.02 -11.45
N ILE A 61 21.31 -19.58 -10.88
CA ILE A 61 20.96 -19.83 -9.47
C ILE A 61 20.11 -21.09 -9.45
N THR A 62 20.66 -22.16 -8.91
CA THR A 62 19.98 -23.47 -8.91
C THR A 62 18.96 -23.56 -7.78
N LYS A 63 18.04 -24.52 -7.89
CA LYS A 63 17.15 -24.90 -6.79
C LYS A 63 17.89 -25.21 -5.48
N ALA A 64 19.05 -25.84 -5.55
CA ALA A 64 19.86 -26.15 -4.39
C ALA A 64 20.38 -24.88 -3.70
N ASP A 65 20.69 -23.83 -4.46
CA ASP A 65 21.12 -22.54 -3.90
C ASP A 65 19.96 -21.78 -3.26
N ILE A 66 18.76 -21.85 -3.85
CA ILE A 66 17.51 -21.34 -3.27
C ILE A 66 17.22 -22.04 -1.93
N GLU A 67 17.31 -23.37 -1.88
CA GLU A 67 17.07 -24.16 -0.66
C GLU A 67 18.11 -23.89 0.44
N LYS A 68 19.40 -23.69 0.12
CA LYS A 68 20.44 -23.35 1.13
C LYS A 68 20.15 -22.05 1.87
N LYS A 69 19.64 -21.04 1.16
CA LYS A 69 19.33 -19.72 1.73
C LYS A 69 17.88 -19.61 2.21
N GLN A 70 17.05 -20.60 1.90
CA GLN A 70 15.60 -20.60 2.14
C GLN A 70 14.95 -19.30 1.64
N ALA A 71 15.35 -18.80 0.46
CA ALA A 71 14.77 -17.59 -0.13
C ALA A 71 13.25 -17.73 -0.27
N LYS A 72 12.50 -16.64 -0.05
CA LYS A 72 11.02 -16.60 -0.20
C LYS A 72 10.57 -15.71 -1.35
N SER A 73 11.47 -14.87 -1.82
CA SER A 73 11.31 -14.07 -3.01
C SER A 73 12.56 -14.18 -3.89
N VAL A 74 12.43 -13.87 -5.18
CA VAL A 74 13.57 -13.78 -6.08
C VAL A 74 14.54 -12.68 -5.62
N GLU A 75 14.01 -11.59 -5.03
CA GLU A 75 14.80 -10.51 -4.43
C GLU A 75 15.85 -11.03 -3.42
N ASP A 76 15.47 -11.99 -2.57
CA ASP A 76 16.30 -12.51 -1.48
C ASP A 76 17.59 -13.19 -1.96
N ILE A 77 17.66 -13.63 -3.23
CA ILE A 77 18.77 -14.45 -3.74
C ILE A 77 19.58 -13.78 -4.84
N VAL A 78 18.95 -13.00 -5.73
CA VAL A 78 19.64 -12.41 -6.89
C VAL A 78 20.71 -11.39 -6.51
N PHE A 79 20.50 -10.63 -5.42
CA PHE A 79 21.46 -9.59 -5.00
C PHE A 79 22.74 -10.16 -4.38
N ASN A 80 22.78 -11.46 -4.09
CA ASN A 80 23.99 -12.13 -3.63
C ASN A 80 24.90 -12.60 -4.78
N GLU A 81 24.47 -12.41 -6.02
CA GLU A 81 25.26 -12.75 -7.20
C GLU A 81 26.23 -11.62 -7.56
N THR A 82 27.40 -12.01 -8.07
CA THR A 82 28.46 -11.09 -8.47
C THR A 82 28.01 -10.21 -9.64
N GLY A 83 28.28 -8.91 -9.56
CA GLY A 83 27.84 -7.96 -10.58
C GLY A 83 26.39 -7.49 -10.47
N VAL A 84 25.62 -7.98 -9.49
CA VAL A 84 24.22 -7.58 -9.26
C VAL A 84 24.15 -6.78 -7.97
N SER A 85 23.55 -5.59 -8.00
CA SER A 85 23.43 -4.71 -6.83
C SER A 85 22.01 -4.18 -6.67
N ARG A 86 21.60 -4.03 -5.42
CA ARG A 86 20.33 -3.41 -5.05
C ARG A 86 20.42 -1.90 -5.11
N THR A 87 19.43 -1.25 -5.72
CA THR A 87 19.16 0.19 -5.57
C THR A 87 17.84 0.37 -4.82
N VAL A 88 17.71 1.45 -4.06
CA VAL A 88 16.47 1.80 -3.36
C VAL A 88 16.20 3.26 -3.65
N ASP A 89 15.04 3.58 -4.21
CA ASP A 89 14.67 4.97 -4.45
C ASP A 89 14.10 5.62 -3.17
N SER A 90 13.85 6.93 -3.24
CA SER A 90 13.25 7.69 -2.12
C SER A 90 11.87 7.19 -1.64
N MET A 91 11.22 6.30 -2.39
CA MET A 91 9.93 5.68 -2.03
C MET A 91 10.11 4.32 -1.35
N GLY A 92 11.35 3.84 -1.23
CA GLY A 92 11.63 2.50 -0.76
C GLY A 92 11.37 1.41 -1.81
N ARG A 93 11.15 1.77 -3.09
CA ARG A 93 11.05 0.80 -4.19
C ARG A 93 12.43 0.25 -4.51
N VAL A 94 12.49 -1.05 -4.79
CA VAL A 94 13.73 -1.76 -5.06
C VAL A 94 13.98 -1.81 -6.55
N GLY A 95 15.21 -1.46 -6.95
CA GLY A 95 15.70 -1.61 -8.32
C GLY A 95 16.87 -2.59 -8.40
N VAL A 96 17.09 -3.16 -9.59
CA VAL A 96 18.17 -4.11 -9.84
C VAL A 96 19.16 -3.57 -10.86
N SER A 97 20.38 -3.30 -10.40
CA SER A 97 21.48 -2.87 -11.25
C SER A 97 22.39 -4.07 -11.55
N ILE A 98 22.50 -4.44 -12.82
CA ILE A 98 23.50 -5.41 -13.32
C ILE A 98 24.67 -4.61 -13.90
N ARG A 99 25.89 -4.89 -13.43
CA ARG A 99 27.15 -4.26 -13.91
C ARG A 99 27.16 -2.74 -13.84
N GLY A 100 26.38 -2.16 -12.93
CA GLY A 100 26.29 -0.71 -12.76
C GLY A 100 25.33 0.00 -13.74
N ALA A 101 24.63 -0.74 -14.60
CA ALA A 101 23.54 -0.21 -15.42
C ALA A 101 22.35 0.21 -14.53
N GLU A 102 21.47 1.08 -15.05
CA GLU A 102 20.32 1.53 -14.26
C GLU A 102 19.27 0.42 -14.10
N PRO A 103 18.41 0.46 -13.07
CA PRO A 103 17.34 -0.52 -12.88
C PRO A 103 16.48 -0.77 -14.12
N ARG A 104 16.17 0.28 -14.89
CA ARG A 104 15.43 0.20 -16.17
C ARG A 104 16.14 -0.56 -17.29
N HIS A 105 17.44 -0.82 -17.16
CA HIS A 105 18.26 -1.56 -18.13
C HIS A 105 18.28 -3.06 -17.85
N THR A 106 17.57 -3.53 -16.83
CA THR A 106 17.44 -4.95 -16.48
C THR A 106 16.06 -5.44 -16.90
N LEU A 107 16.01 -6.35 -17.87
CA LEU A 107 14.77 -7.01 -18.29
C LEU A 107 14.49 -8.22 -17.38
N ILE A 108 13.32 -8.25 -16.75
CA ILE A 108 12.89 -9.37 -15.90
C ILE A 108 11.88 -10.21 -16.69
N LEU A 109 12.17 -11.51 -16.80
CA LEU A 109 11.35 -12.49 -17.50
C LEU A 109 10.85 -13.56 -16.54
N VAL A 110 9.65 -14.08 -16.77
CA VAL A 110 9.15 -15.32 -16.17
C VAL A 110 8.87 -16.29 -17.31
N ASP A 111 9.60 -17.41 -17.33
CA ASP A 111 9.56 -18.40 -18.42
C ASP A 111 9.73 -17.80 -19.83
N GLY A 112 10.59 -16.78 -19.93
CA GLY A 112 10.88 -16.05 -21.17
C GLY A 112 9.95 -14.87 -21.46
N GLN A 113 8.95 -14.60 -20.63
CA GLN A 113 7.97 -13.52 -20.84
C GLN A 113 8.29 -12.30 -19.98
N PRO A 114 8.33 -11.08 -20.55
CA PRO A 114 8.52 -9.86 -19.78
C PRO A 114 7.47 -9.71 -18.68
N VAL A 115 7.93 -9.49 -17.45
CA VAL A 115 7.03 -9.19 -16.34
C VAL A 115 6.46 -7.79 -16.53
N MET A 116 5.15 -7.70 -16.40
CA MET A 116 4.43 -6.43 -16.36
C MET A 116 4.51 -5.85 -14.95
N GLY A 117 5.46 -4.93 -14.76
CA GLY A 117 5.70 -4.22 -13.50
C GLY A 117 5.08 -2.82 -13.47
N ASP A 118 5.74 -1.88 -12.77
CA ASP A 118 5.37 -0.45 -12.71
C ASP A 118 5.23 0.13 -14.14
N LEU A 119 4.24 1.00 -14.33
CA LEU A 119 3.96 1.66 -15.60
C LEU A 119 5.12 2.57 -16.05
N ALA A 120 5.88 3.12 -15.10
CA ALA A 120 7.15 3.77 -15.40
C ALA A 120 8.30 2.77 -15.36
N LYS A 121 9.02 2.66 -16.47
CA LYS A 121 10.20 1.80 -16.55
C LYS A 121 11.39 2.37 -15.80
N TYR A 122 11.42 3.67 -15.53
CA TYR A 122 12.60 4.40 -15.04
C TYR A 122 13.16 3.84 -13.75
N SER A 123 12.28 3.49 -12.81
CA SER A 123 12.64 2.88 -11.52
C SER A 123 13.02 1.40 -11.64
N GLY A 124 12.82 0.80 -12.81
CA GLY A 124 12.97 -0.63 -13.07
C GLY A 124 11.82 -1.45 -12.50
N ALA A 125 11.80 -2.73 -12.83
CA ALA A 125 10.81 -3.69 -12.33
C ALA A 125 11.33 -4.47 -11.10
N GLY A 126 12.22 -3.90 -10.28
CA GLY A 126 12.88 -4.64 -9.19
C GLY A 126 11.93 -5.09 -8.07
N ASP A 127 10.88 -4.33 -7.77
CA ASP A 127 9.82 -4.74 -6.84
C ASP A 127 9.13 -6.05 -7.30
N GLU A 128 9.10 -6.36 -8.60
CA GLU A 128 8.57 -7.63 -9.11
C GLU A 128 9.34 -8.84 -8.58
N LEU A 129 10.64 -8.69 -8.31
CA LEU A 129 11.42 -9.77 -7.73
C LEU A 129 11.01 -10.08 -6.29
N GLN A 130 10.45 -9.11 -5.58
CA GLN A 130 9.84 -9.33 -4.27
C GLN A 130 8.49 -10.07 -4.40
N ARG A 131 7.74 -9.80 -5.47
CA ARG A 131 6.42 -10.40 -5.76
C ARG A 131 6.52 -11.86 -6.25
N LEU A 132 7.64 -12.23 -6.84
CA LEU A 132 7.89 -13.59 -7.35
C LEU A 132 8.42 -14.50 -6.23
N GLY A 133 7.56 -15.39 -5.73
CA GLY A 133 7.93 -16.42 -4.74
C GLY A 133 8.86 -17.49 -5.33
N THR A 134 9.91 -17.85 -4.60
CA THR A 134 10.92 -18.83 -5.05
C THR A 134 10.52 -20.29 -4.83
N GLU A 135 9.41 -20.56 -4.13
CA GLU A 135 8.95 -21.91 -3.81
C GLU A 135 8.47 -22.68 -5.05
N ASN A 136 8.01 -21.96 -6.08
CA ASN A 136 7.62 -22.51 -7.37
C ASN A 136 8.69 -22.33 -8.47
N VAL A 137 9.88 -21.85 -8.12
CA VAL A 137 10.99 -21.64 -9.08
C VAL A 137 11.80 -22.93 -9.25
N ASP A 138 12.14 -23.26 -10.49
CA ASP A 138 13.08 -24.34 -10.83
C ASP A 138 14.52 -23.82 -10.78
N HIS A 139 14.79 -22.72 -11.48
CA HIS A 139 16.06 -21.99 -11.42
C HIS A 139 15.88 -20.55 -11.91
N ILE A 140 16.89 -19.71 -11.64
CA ILE A 140 16.95 -18.33 -12.13
C ILE A 140 18.19 -18.18 -13.00
N GLU A 141 18.04 -17.53 -14.15
CA GLU A 141 19.13 -17.24 -15.07
C GLU A 141 19.43 -15.74 -15.05
N ILE A 142 20.68 -15.36 -14.81
CA ILE A 142 21.15 -13.98 -14.89
C ILE A 142 22.09 -13.87 -16.09
N VAL A 143 21.64 -13.19 -17.13
CA VAL A 143 22.42 -12.91 -18.33
C VAL A 143 22.97 -11.50 -18.24
N GLN A 144 24.28 -11.35 -18.29
CA GLN A 144 24.95 -10.05 -18.15
C GLN A 144 25.47 -9.56 -19.50
N GLY A 145 25.42 -8.24 -19.71
CA GLY A 145 25.91 -7.60 -20.95
C GLY A 145 24.82 -7.29 -21.96
N ALA A 146 25.19 -7.10 -23.24
CA ALA A 146 24.26 -6.72 -24.30
C ALA A 146 23.33 -7.86 -24.72
N ALA A 147 22.28 -8.09 -23.94
CA ALA A 147 21.34 -9.18 -24.12
C ALA A 147 20.17 -8.86 -25.07
N SER A 148 20.00 -7.60 -25.48
CA SER A 148 18.82 -7.16 -26.23
C SER A 148 18.60 -7.87 -27.56
N ALA A 149 19.67 -8.23 -28.27
CA ALA A 149 19.55 -8.91 -29.56
C ALA A 149 18.81 -10.27 -29.45
N LYS A 150 18.99 -10.99 -28.33
CA LYS A 150 18.39 -12.32 -28.10
C LYS A 150 17.06 -12.23 -27.33
N TYR A 151 17.02 -11.42 -26.27
CA TYR A 151 15.92 -11.43 -25.30
C TYR A 151 14.89 -10.29 -25.49
N GLY A 152 15.22 -9.25 -26.27
CA GLY A 152 14.32 -8.13 -26.53
C GLY A 152 14.84 -6.76 -26.12
N SER A 153 14.12 -5.72 -26.50
CA SER A 153 14.39 -4.35 -26.04
C SER A 153 14.40 -4.28 -24.51
N ASP A 154 15.08 -3.29 -23.95
CA ASP A 154 15.20 -3.00 -22.51
C ASP A 154 16.31 -3.76 -21.76
N ALA A 155 16.93 -4.77 -22.38
CA ALA A 155 18.07 -5.53 -21.82
C ALA A 155 19.46 -4.90 -22.08
N ILE A 156 19.65 -3.62 -21.73
CA ILE A 156 20.95 -2.91 -21.86
C ILE A 156 22.00 -3.41 -20.85
N GLY A 157 21.58 -3.65 -19.60
CA GLY A 157 22.43 -4.12 -18.49
C GLY A 157 22.45 -5.65 -18.40
N GLY A 158 21.31 -6.28 -18.69
CA GLY A 158 21.16 -7.73 -18.70
C GLY A 158 19.72 -8.19 -18.58
N VAL A 159 19.56 -9.49 -18.32
CA VAL A 159 18.28 -10.16 -18.16
C VAL A 159 18.29 -11.00 -16.89
N ILE A 160 17.20 -10.98 -16.13
CA ILE A 160 16.91 -11.95 -15.08
C ILE A 160 15.70 -12.78 -15.54
N ASN A 161 15.92 -14.05 -15.84
CA ASN A 161 14.87 -14.96 -16.31
C ASN A 161 14.56 -15.99 -15.22
N VAL A 162 13.36 -15.91 -14.66
CA VAL A 162 12.86 -16.80 -13.62
C VAL A 162 12.14 -17.96 -14.29
N ILE A 163 12.69 -19.17 -14.18
CA ILE A 163 12.10 -20.38 -14.75
C ILE A 163 11.30 -21.10 -13.68
N THR A 164 10.01 -21.35 -13.93
CA THR A 164 9.11 -21.97 -12.95
C THR A 164 9.06 -23.50 -13.09
N ASN A 165 8.68 -24.19 -12.01
CA ASN A 165 8.50 -25.63 -12.01
C ASN A 165 7.31 -26.04 -12.91
N LYS A 166 7.57 -26.96 -13.86
CA LYS A 166 6.53 -27.59 -14.70
C LYS A 166 5.74 -28.65 -13.93
N PRO A 167 4.47 -28.93 -14.32
CA PRO A 167 3.68 -30.01 -13.75
C PRO A 167 4.46 -31.33 -13.70
N ARG A 168 4.52 -31.94 -12.52
CA ARG A 168 5.26 -33.17 -12.30
C ARG A 168 4.51 -34.36 -12.88
N LYS A 169 5.25 -35.34 -13.37
CA LYS A 169 4.67 -36.61 -13.87
C LYS A 169 4.14 -37.51 -12.74
N LYS A 170 4.56 -37.27 -11.51
CA LYS A 170 4.12 -37.99 -10.33
C LYS A 170 3.26 -37.04 -9.48
N ALA A 171 2.20 -37.60 -8.91
CA ALA A 171 1.35 -36.85 -8.01
C ALA A 171 2.08 -36.59 -6.68
N GLY A 172 1.92 -35.38 -6.16
CA GLY A 172 2.57 -34.94 -4.94
C GLY A 172 2.08 -33.58 -4.47
N ILE A 173 2.26 -33.32 -3.19
CA ILE A 173 1.92 -32.06 -2.53
C ILE A 173 3.18 -31.51 -1.87
N GLN A 174 3.38 -30.21 -2.03
CA GLN A 174 4.46 -29.45 -1.41
C GLN A 174 3.85 -28.34 -0.56
N LEU A 175 4.33 -28.22 0.67
CA LEU A 175 3.93 -27.21 1.64
C LEU A 175 5.17 -26.45 2.12
N ASN A 176 5.08 -25.14 2.14
CA ASN A 176 6.04 -24.24 2.76
C ASN A 176 5.32 -23.43 3.83
N ALA A 177 5.91 -23.34 5.02
CA ALA A 177 5.48 -22.41 6.04
C ALA A 177 6.70 -21.73 6.65
N GLU A 178 6.64 -20.43 6.83
CA GLU A 178 7.67 -19.63 7.49
C GLU A 178 7.03 -18.60 8.44
N GLY A 179 7.60 -18.47 9.63
CA GLY A 179 7.39 -17.35 10.53
C GLY A 179 8.61 -16.43 10.55
N ARG A 180 8.36 -15.11 10.57
CA ARG A 180 9.39 -14.07 10.69
C ARG A 180 9.07 -13.10 11.82
N ARG A 181 10.11 -12.62 12.50
CA ARG A 181 9.99 -11.59 13.55
C ARG A 181 11.22 -10.71 13.65
N GLU A 182 11.04 -9.48 14.09
CA GLU A 182 12.11 -8.63 14.61
C GLU A 182 12.11 -8.61 16.16
N LYS A 183 13.19 -8.06 16.72
CA LYS A 183 13.24 -7.77 18.16
C LYS A 183 12.22 -6.68 18.50
N GLY A 184 11.33 -6.96 19.46
CA GLY A 184 10.30 -6.02 19.91
C GLY A 184 8.87 -6.36 19.43
N ASN A 185 8.72 -7.32 18.51
CA ASN A 185 7.39 -7.89 18.25
C ASN A 185 6.92 -8.74 19.44
N GLY A 186 5.65 -8.59 19.83
CA GLY A 186 5.03 -9.35 20.93
C GLY A 186 4.85 -10.84 20.63
N ASP A 187 4.53 -11.17 19.38
CA ASP A 187 4.29 -12.55 18.95
C ASP A 187 5.56 -13.28 18.47
N ILE A 188 5.48 -14.61 18.43
CA ILE A 188 6.58 -15.46 17.96
C ILE A 188 6.69 -15.48 16.42
N ALA A 189 5.58 -15.34 15.69
CA ALA A 189 5.50 -15.22 14.22
C ALA A 189 4.45 -14.16 13.82
N PRO A 190 4.72 -12.86 14.06
CA PRO A 190 3.83 -11.77 13.63
C PRO A 190 3.69 -11.67 12.11
N PHE A 191 4.66 -12.19 11.36
CA PHE A 191 4.65 -12.22 9.90
C PHE A 191 4.85 -13.65 9.42
N SER A 192 4.04 -14.07 8.46
CA SER A 192 3.94 -15.45 8.03
C SER A 192 3.91 -15.58 6.51
N ASN A 193 4.62 -16.58 5.99
CA ASN A 193 4.60 -16.94 4.58
C ASN A 193 4.14 -18.39 4.44
N TYR A 194 3.21 -18.62 3.52
CA TYR A 194 2.69 -19.93 3.19
C TYR A 194 2.75 -20.14 1.69
N PHE A 195 3.15 -21.34 1.27
CA PHE A 195 3.04 -21.77 -0.11
C PHE A 195 2.56 -23.21 -0.16
N ILE A 196 1.65 -23.48 -1.10
CA ILE A 196 1.18 -24.81 -1.40
C ILE A 196 1.27 -25.06 -2.91
N ARG A 197 1.65 -26.28 -3.26
CA ARG A 197 1.55 -26.80 -4.62
C ARG A 197 1.03 -28.22 -4.59
N ALA A 198 0.11 -28.52 -5.50
CA ALA A 198 -0.41 -29.85 -5.74
C ALA A 198 -0.21 -30.20 -7.23
N ASP A 199 0.48 -31.30 -7.49
CA ASP A 199 0.71 -31.84 -8.82
C ASP A 199 -0.24 -33.04 -9.06
N SER A 200 -0.94 -33.05 -10.20
CA SER A 200 -1.87 -34.14 -10.55
C SER A 200 -1.16 -35.46 -10.86
N GLY A 201 0.13 -35.41 -11.19
CA GLY A 201 0.81 -36.48 -11.91
C GLY A 201 0.31 -36.60 -13.36
N GLN A 202 0.85 -37.58 -14.09
CA GLN A 202 0.47 -37.84 -15.47
C GLN A 202 -0.89 -38.55 -15.56
N MET A 203 -1.91 -37.86 -16.08
CA MET A 203 -3.26 -38.37 -16.35
C MET A 203 -3.44 -38.59 -17.86
N GLY A 204 -3.06 -39.78 -18.34
CA GLY A 204 -3.05 -40.06 -19.79
C GLY A 204 -2.05 -39.16 -20.53
N LYS A 205 -2.54 -38.27 -21.39
CA LYS A 205 -1.72 -37.26 -22.10
C LYS A 205 -1.65 -35.91 -21.39
N PHE A 206 -2.41 -35.72 -20.33
CA PHE A 206 -2.53 -34.45 -19.63
C PHE A 206 -1.87 -34.52 -18.25
N ARG A 207 -1.32 -33.40 -17.80
CA ARG A 207 -0.89 -33.20 -16.41
C ARG A 207 -1.07 -31.73 -16.06
N PHE A 208 -1.37 -31.45 -14.82
CA PHE A 208 -1.48 -30.08 -14.34
C PHE A 208 -0.98 -29.95 -12.90
N ASP A 209 -0.69 -28.72 -12.50
CA ASP A 209 -0.46 -28.35 -11.12
C ASP A 209 -1.27 -27.12 -10.76
N VAL A 210 -1.65 -27.03 -9.49
CA VAL A 210 -2.24 -25.86 -8.88
C VAL A 210 -1.33 -25.44 -7.73
N TYR A 211 -1.05 -24.15 -7.64
CA TYR A 211 -0.27 -23.59 -6.54
C TYR A 211 -0.90 -22.32 -6.02
N GLY A 212 -0.58 -22.01 -4.76
CA GLY A 212 -0.95 -20.74 -4.15
C GLY A 212 0.01 -20.35 -3.05
N SER A 213 0.16 -19.04 -2.83
CA SER A 213 0.94 -18.47 -1.74
C SER A 213 0.25 -17.30 -1.10
N LYS A 214 0.57 -17.07 0.18
CA LYS A 214 0.30 -15.84 0.90
C LYS A 214 1.58 -15.44 1.63
N GLN A 215 2.05 -14.21 1.46
CA GLN A 215 3.25 -13.70 2.13
C GLN A 215 2.94 -12.38 2.82
N ASP A 216 3.41 -12.24 4.06
CA ASP A 216 3.35 -10.97 4.80
C ASP A 216 4.62 -10.17 4.54
N ILE A 217 4.51 -9.07 3.80
CA ILE A 217 5.61 -8.12 3.62
C ILE A 217 5.81 -7.37 4.95
N MET A 218 7.00 -7.51 5.53
CA MET A 218 7.33 -6.90 6.81
C MET A 218 7.49 -5.38 6.70
N PRO A 219 6.98 -4.60 7.67
CA PRO A 219 7.26 -3.18 7.76
C PRO A 219 8.73 -2.94 8.07
N ILE A 220 9.31 -1.95 7.40
CA ILE A 220 10.63 -1.43 7.72
C ILE A 220 10.41 -0.10 8.41
N TYR A 221 10.33 -0.15 9.73
CA TYR A 221 10.12 1.05 10.53
C TYR A 221 11.35 1.95 10.51
N ALA A 222 11.12 3.26 10.44
CA ALA A 222 12.16 4.25 10.65
C ALA A 222 12.81 4.04 12.03
N SER A 223 14.14 4.07 12.07
CA SER A 223 14.92 3.97 13.31
C SER A 223 14.96 5.30 14.05
N GLU A 224 14.87 6.41 13.33
CA GLU A 224 14.75 7.74 13.92
C GLU A 224 13.35 7.96 14.51
N ASN A 225 13.33 8.47 15.75
CA ASN A 225 12.08 8.89 16.37
C ASN A 225 11.49 10.10 15.63
N ARG A 226 10.17 10.23 15.66
CA ARG A 226 9.50 11.46 15.19
C ARG A 226 10.08 12.66 15.93
N LYS A 227 10.16 13.80 15.24
CA LYS A 227 10.69 15.03 15.84
C LYS A 227 9.74 15.54 16.93
N VAL A 228 10.27 15.85 18.10
CA VAL A 228 9.47 16.34 19.24
C VAL A 228 8.93 17.74 18.94
N SER A 229 7.63 17.94 19.07
CA SER A 229 6.98 19.25 18.92
C SER A 229 6.89 19.99 20.25
N ALA A 230 7.03 21.33 20.23
CA ALA A 230 6.85 22.19 21.41
C ALA A 230 5.37 22.36 21.81
N LEU A 231 4.46 22.20 20.85
CA LEU A 231 3.03 22.24 21.07
C LEU A 231 2.51 20.81 20.91
N SER A 232 2.15 20.20 22.04
CA SER A 232 1.51 18.89 22.20
C SER A 232 2.33 17.61 21.92
N SER A 233 1.93 16.53 22.62
CA SER A 233 2.47 15.16 22.51
C SER A 233 1.44 14.24 21.85
N ASP A 234 1.90 13.30 21.03
CA ASP A 234 1.10 12.35 20.27
C ASP A 234 0.75 11.07 21.07
N GLU A 235 1.24 10.96 22.31
CA GLU A 235 1.06 9.80 23.19
C GLU A 235 -0.42 9.41 23.38
N ASP A 236 -1.33 10.37 23.30
CA ASP A 236 -2.78 10.15 23.47
C ASP A 236 -3.56 9.76 22.19
N HIS A 237 -2.93 9.74 21.00
CA HIS A 237 -3.65 9.66 19.71
C HIS A 237 -3.42 8.37 18.91
N GLY A 238 -2.58 7.43 19.40
CA GLY A 238 -2.45 6.09 18.81
C GLY A 238 -1.87 6.02 17.39
N PHE A 239 -1.12 7.03 16.92
CA PHE A 239 -0.53 7.06 15.57
C PHE A 239 0.51 5.95 15.31
N LEU A 240 0.39 5.23 14.19
CA LEU A 240 1.27 4.11 13.82
C LEU A 240 2.69 4.53 13.46
N LYS A 241 3.71 3.70 13.76
CA LYS A 241 5.11 4.04 13.46
C LYS A 241 5.34 4.31 11.97
N ASN A 242 6.28 5.21 11.68
CA ASN A 242 6.64 5.51 10.30
C ASN A 242 7.23 4.27 9.63
N SER A 243 6.71 3.92 8.46
CA SER A 243 7.26 2.87 7.61
C SER A 243 8.01 3.47 6.42
N LEU A 244 9.22 2.99 6.18
CA LEU A 244 10.09 3.40 5.08
C LEU A 244 9.70 2.72 3.75
N ARG A 245 8.99 1.59 3.81
CA ARG A 245 8.45 0.86 2.65
C ARG A 245 6.97 0.54 2.87
N PHE A 246 6.25 0.26 1.78
CA PHE A 246 4.96 -0.41 1.85
C PHE A 246 5.09 -1.78 2.51
N TYR A 247 4.10 -2.13 3.32
CA TYR A 247 4.01 -3.41 4.01
C TYR A 247 2.56 -3.87 4.08
N GLY A 248 2.33 -5.16 4.31
CA GLY A 248 0.98 -5.72 4.23
C GLY A 248 1.03 -7.14 3.69
N THR A 249 0.06 -7.51 2.87
CA THR A 249 -0.07 -8.88 2.38
C THR A 249 -0.01 -8.93 0.86
N ASN A 250 0.62 -9.97 0.34
CA ASN A 250 0.42 -10.38 -1.02
C ASN A 250 -0.01 -11.85 -1.09
N SER A 251 -0.71 -12.19 -2.16
CA SER A 251 -1.12 -13.55 -2.43
C SER A 251 -1.11 -13.84 -3.92
N ASN A 252 -0.87 -15.10 -4.24
CA ASN A 252 -0.79 -15.60 -5.59
C ASN A 252 -1.53 -16.93 -5.69
N MET A 253 -2.21 -17.17 -6.80
CA MET A 253 -2.78 -18.45 -7.16
C MET A 253 -2.56 -18.71 -8.64
N GLY A 254 -2.05 -19.89 -8.97
CA GLY A 254 -1.76 -20.28 -10.34
C GLY A 254 -2.16 -21.70 -10.67
N LEU A 255 -2.40 -21.91 -11.96
CA LEU A 255 -2.71 -23.19 -12.58
C LEU A 255 -1.81 -23.33 -13.80
N PHE A 256 -1.10 -24.45 -13.91
CA PHE A 256 -0.28 -24.79 -15.07
C PHE A 256 -0.67 -26.18 -15.59
N GLY A 257 -1.09 -26.27 -16.85
CA GLY A 257 -1.41 -27.54 -17.52
C GLY A 257 -0.53 -27.80 -18.74
N ILE A 258 -0.17 -29.07 -18.96
CA ILE A 258 0.50 -29.54 -20.17
C ILE A 258 -0.25 -30.74 -20.75
N TYR A 259 -0.59 -30.64 -22.04
CA TYR A 259 -1.15 -31.71 -22.85
C TYR A 259 -0.13 -32.17 -23.90
N ASP A 260 0.39 -33.39 -23.73
CA ASP A 260 1.30 -34.02 -24.69
C ASP A 260 0.49 -34.62 -25.84
N ILE A 261 0.31 -33.87 -26.94
CA ILE A 261 -0.41 -34.34 -28.14
C ILE A 261 0.22 -35.64 -28.65
N ASN A 262 1.56 -35.63 -28.74
CA ASN A 262 2.41 -36.77 -29.03
C ASN A 262 3.85 -36.50 -28.53
N LYS A 263 4.79 -37.43 -28.78
CA LYS A 263 6.21 -37.30 -28.35
C LYS A 263 6.96 -36.06 -28.84
N ASN A 264 6.42 -35.39 -29.86
CA ASN A 264 7.03 -34.27 -30.56
C ASN A 264 6.24 -32.96 -30.43
N ASN A 265 5.03 -32.99 -29.88
CA ASN A 265 4.13 -31.84 -29.85
C ASN A 265 3.45 -31.76 -28.49
N SER A 266 3.50 -30.60 -27.86
CA SER A 266 2.77 -30.32 -26.63
C SER A 266 2.09 -28.96 -26.68
N LEU A 267 0.95 -28.88 -26.02
CA LEU A 267 0.25 -27.64 -25.73
C LEU A 267 0.31 -27.42 -24.23
N SER A 268 0.60 -26.20 -23.79
CA SER A 268 0.58 -25.86 -22.38
C SER A 268 -0.14 -24.54 -22.15
N PHE A 269 -0.90 -24.47 -21.07
CA PHE A 269 -1.61 -23.27 -20.68
C PHE A 269 -1.25 -22.93 -19.24
N ARG A 270 -1.14 -21.64 -18.94
CA ARG A 270 -0.97 -21.13 -17.59
C ARG A 270 -1.93 -19.97 -17.37
N ALA A 271 -2.51 -19.93 -16.17
CA ALA A 271 -3.23 -18.77 -15.67
C ALA A 271 -2.77 -18.50 -14.24
N GLU A 272 -2.53 -17.24 -13.92
CA GLU A 272 -2.09 -16.80 -12.60
C GLU A 272 -2.80 -15.51 -12.20
N ARG A 273 -3.20 -15.43 -10.94
CA ARG A 273 -3.82 -14.27 -10.31
C ARG A 273 -3.00 -13.89 -9.08
N TYR A 274 -2.47 -12.68 -9.10
CA TYR A 274 -1.72 -12.08 -8.03
C TYR A 274 -2.49 -10.89 -7.46
N THR A 275 -2.54 -10.78 -6.14
CA THR A 275 -3.14 -9.64 -5.45
C THR A 275 -2.24 -9.15 -4.33
N GLU A 276 -2.23 -7.84 -4.14
CA GLU A 276 -1.42 -7.14 -3.15
C GLU A 276 -2.28 -6.05 -2.50
N ASP A 277 -2.19 -5.96 -1.17
CA ASP A 277 -2.87 -4.98 -0.32
C ASP A 277 -1.82 -4.48 0.68
N LEU A 278 -1.27 -3.29 0.41
CA LEU A 278 -0.18 -2.71 1.18
C LEU A 278 -0.51 -1.31 1.68
N GLU A 279 0.08 -1.00 2.83
CA GLU A 279 -0.04 0.28 3.48
C GLU A 279 1.34 0.84 3.85
N ARG A 280 1.40 2.15 3.98
CA ARG A 280 2.56 2.86 4.52
C ARG A 280 2.10 4.08 5.28
N TYR A 281 2.56 4.20 6.52
CA TYR A 281 2.23 5.30 7.42
C TYR A 281 3.40 6.25 7.58
N VAL A 282 3.15 7.55 7.49
CA VAL A 282 4.18 8.59 7.66
C VAL A 282 3.60 9.74 8.47
N LYS A 283 4.25 10.07 9.60
CA LYS A 283 3.97 11.22 10.45
C LYS A 283 5.29 11.81 10.93
N ARG A 284 5.49 13.12 10.84
CA ARG A 284 6.84 13.69 10.88
C ARG A 284 7.22 14.23 12.26
N SER A 285 6.26 14.76 13.00
CA SER A 285 6.43 15.23 14.38
C SER A 285 5.54 14.48 15.38
N THR A 286 5.79 14.69 16.67
CA THR A 286 4.93 14.26 17.77
C THR A 286 3.73 15.19 17.99
N SER A 287 3.48 16.18 17.12
CA SER A 287 2.31 17.06 17.27
C SER A 287 1.02 16.34 16.88
N TYR A 288 -0.05 16.52 17.65
CA TYR A 288 -1.38 16.07 17.19
C TYR A 288 -1.98 16.99 16.10
N LEU A 289 -1.45 18.20 15.88
CA LEU A 289 -1.92 19.12 14.83
C LEU A 289 -1.42 18.76 13.43
N GLU A 290 -0.43 17.89 13.33
CA GLU A 290 0.05 17.37 12.05
C GLU A 290 -0.65 16.02 11.77
N PRO A 291 -1.46 15.88 10.72
CA PRO A 291 -2.06 14.59 10.40
C PRO A 291 -1.00 13.53 10.09
N GLN A 292 -1.29 12.27 10.42
CA GLN A 292 -0.58 11.14 9.84
C GLN A 292 -1.06 10.91 8.42
N VAL A 293 -0.12 10.73 7.49
CA VAL A 293 -0.41 10.38 6.09
C VAL A 293 -0.42 8.85 5.96
N HIS A 294 -1.50 8.32 5.38
CA HIS A 294 -1.72 6.91 5.14
C HIS A 294 -1.70 6.70 3.63
N TYR A 295 -0.65 6.05 3.12
CA TYR A 295 -0.58 5.61 1.74
C TYR A 295 -1.12 4.18 1.68
N LYS A 296 -2.08 3.95 0.79
CA LYS A 296 -2.64 2.62 0.50
C LYS A 296 -2.36 2.29 -0.96
N ARG A 297 -2.04 1.02 -1.21
CA ARG A 297 -1.83 0.47 -2.54
C ARG A 297 -2.54 -0.87 -2.65
N ASP A 298 -3.46 -0.93 -3.59
CA ASP A 298 -4.09 -2.17 -4.02
C ASP A 298 -3.60 -2.50 -5.44
N LEU A 299 -3.13 -3.73 -5.65
CA LEU A 299 -2.70 -4.19 -6.97
C LEU A 299 -3.31 -5.56 -7.29
N ASP A 300 -3.89 -5.66 -8.47
CA ASP A 300 -4.43 -6.88 -9.06
C ASP A 300 -3.70 -7.18 -10.37
N ARG A 301 -3.12 -8.37 -10.48
CA ARG A 301 -2.49 -8.83 -11.72
C ARG A 301 -3.03 -10.17 -12.15
N ASN A 302 -3.48 -10.25 -13.39
CA ASN A 302 -3.85 -11.51 -14.03
C ASN A 302 -2.91 -11.74 -15.22
N THR A 303 -2.29 -12.92 -15.28
CA THR A 303 -1.47 -13.34 -16.41
C THR A 303 -2.00 -14.64 -16.99
N MET A 304 -1.99 -14.73 -18.31
CA MET A 304 -2.40 -15.91 -19.06
C MET A 304 -1.38 -16.18 -20.16
N ASN A 305 -0.96 -17.43 -20.27
CA ASN A 305 -0.10 -17.88 -21.34
C ASN A 305 -0.66 -19.14 -21.99
N LEU A 306 -0.60 -19.18 -23.31
CA LEU A 306 -0.80 -20.38 -24.11
C LEU A 306 0.44 -20.62 -24.96
N THR A 307 1.06 -21.78 -24.82
CA THR A 307 2.28 -22.14 -25.53
C THR A 307 2.09 -23.45 -26.28
N TYR A 308 2.40 -23.46 -27.57
CA TYR A 308 2.55 -24.66 -28.38
C TYR A 308 4.03 -24.91 -28.66
N ASN A 309 4.50 -26.10 -28.31
CA ASN A 309 5.86 -26.56 -28.61
C ASN A 309 5.78 -27.71 -29.62
N GLY A 310 6.59 -27.63 -30.67
CA GLY A 310 6.75 -28.70 -31.63
C GLY A 310 8.22 -28.98 -31.94
N LYS A 311 8.51 -30.21 -32.34
CA LYS A 311 9.84 -30.61 -32.80
C LYS A 311 9.78 -31.68 -33.88
N ASN A 312 10.77 -31.68 -34.75
CA ASN A 312 11.08 -32.79 -35.65
C ASN A 312 12.58 -33.15 -35.53
N ASP A 313 13.12 -33.92 -36.49
CA ASP A 313 14.51 -34.37 -36.42
C ASP A 313 15.55 -33.25 -36.61
N LYS A 314 15.17 -32.11 -37.19
CA LYS A 314 16.07 -30.98 -37.51
C LYS A 314 15.70 -29.67 -36.82
N SER A 315 14.46 -29.48 -36.43
CA SER A 315 13.94 -28.20 -35.96
C SER A 315 13.07 -28.35 -34.72
N THR A 316 13.17 -27.38 -33.83
CA THR A 316 12.24 -27.09 -32.73
C THR A 316 11.53 -25.79 -33.01
N TRP A 317 10.26 -25.67 -32.66
CA TRP A 317 9.50 -24.43 -32.79
C TRP A 317 8.58 -24.22 -31.60
N LYS A 318 8.37 -22.95 -31.26
CA LYS A 318 7.54 -22.49 -30.16
C LYS A 318 6.64 -21.37 -30.68
N ALA A 319 5.36 -21.44 -30.34
CA ALA A 319 4.41 -20.37 -30.57
C ALA A 319 3.72 -20.03 -29.24
N GLU A 320 3.67 -18.75 -28.90
CA GLU A 320 3.19 -18.24 -27.62
C GLU A 320 2.17 -17.14 -27.82
N LEU A 321 1.10 -17.19 -27.02
CA LEU A 321 0.16 -16.11 -26.85
C LEU A 321 0.14 -15.73 -25.38
N ASN A 322 0.39 -14.47 -25.10
CA ASN A 322 0.52 -13.94 -23.75
C ASN A 322 -0.49 -12.82 -23.55
N TYR A 323 -1.08 -12.78 -22.37
CA TYR A 323 -1.92 -11.68 -21.92
C TYR A 323 -1.61 -11.38 -20.46
N ALA A 324 -1.39 -10.12 -20.15
CA ALA A 324 -1.22 -9.63 -18.80
C ALA A 324 -2.06 -8.37 -18.61
N ARG A 325 -2.69 -8.25 -17.43
CA ARG A 325 -3.38 -7.04 -17.01
C ARG A 325 -3.02 -6.76 -15.56
N VAL A 326 -2.50 -5.56 -15.31
CA VAL A 326 -2.23 -5.02 -13.99
C VAL A 326 -3.19 -3.86 -13.75
N LYS A 327 -3.91 -3.91 -12.64
CA LYS A 327 -4.62 -2.77 -12.08
C LYS A 327 -3.95 -2.38 -10.79
N GLU A 328 -3.59 -1.12 -10.68
CA GLU A 328 -3.03 -0.55 -9.47
C GLU A 328 -3.87 0.67 -9.08
N ASP A 329 -4.31 0.70 -7.83
CA ASP A 329 -5.05 1.79 -7.22
C ASP A 329 -4.26 2.26 -5.98
N ASP A 330 -3.76 3.50 -6.03
CA ASP A 330 -3.01 4.14 -4.95
C ASP A 330 -3.86 5.27 -4.34
N VAL A 331 -4.03 5.27 -3.02
CA VAL A 331 -4.82 6.27 -2.29
C VAL A 331 -3.97 6.91 -1.20
N THR A 332 -4.10 8.22 -1.04
CA THR A 332 -3.49 8.97 0.07
C THR A 332 -4.56 9.56 0.96
N LEU A 333 -4.53 9.18 2.23
CA LEU A 333 -5.41 9.69 3.27
C LEU A 333 -4.60 10.47 4.32
N THR A 334 -5.26 11.39 5.01
CA THR A 334 -4.74 12.02 6.22
C THR A 334 -5.66 11.73 7.39
N SER A 335 -5.07 11.50 8.56
CA SER A 335 -5.79 11.29 9.81
C SER A 335 -5.23 12.18 10.90
N ASP A 336 -6.09 12.98 11.53
CA ASP A 336 -5.74 13.79 12.70
C ASP A 336 -5.86 13.03 14.03
N TYR A 337 -6.41 11.80 14.00
CA TYR A 337 -6.81 11.07 15.21
C TYR A 337 -6.14 9.69 15.37
N GLY A 338 -5.22 9.34 14.47
CA GLY A 338 -4.29 8.19 14.55
C GLY A 338 -4.93 6.81 14.50
N ASN A 339 -5.76 6.45 15.48
CA ASN A 339 -6.39 5.14 15.55
C ASN A 339 -7.91 5.27 15.40
N SER A 340 -8.38 5.10 14.16
CA SER A 340 -9.81 5.07 13.87
C SER A 340 -10.11 4.07 12.78
N THR A 341 -10.38 2.83 13.17
CA THR A 341 -10.84 1.79 12.23
C THR A 341 -12.31 2.00 11.86
N TYR A 342 -13.08 2.80 12.63
CA TYR A 342 -14.53 2.96 12.44
C TYR A 342 -15.12 4.35 12.73
N GLU A 343 -14.32 5.33 13.17
CA GLU A 343 -14.79 6.71 13.32
C GLU A 343 -14.41 7.47 12.04
N GLY A 344 -15.39 7.86 11.23
CA GLY A 344 -15.17 8.67 10.03
C GLY A 344 -14.38 9.93 10.37
N LYS A 345 -13.05 9.89 10.19
CA LYS A 345 -12.09 10.91 10.65
C LYS A 345 -10.95 11.12 9.66
N ASN A 346 -10.89 10.32 8.60
CA ASN A 346 -9.88 10.47 7.57
C ASN A 346 -10.36 11.44 6.49
N THR A 347 -9.41 12.07 5.79
CA THR A 347 -9.69 12.89 4.61
C THR A 347 -9.03 12.25 3.39
N LEU A 348 -9.77 12.15 2.29
CA LEU A 348 -9.24 11.67 1.02
C LEU A 348 -8.45 12.80 0.35
N ASN A 349 -7.13 12.66 0.25
CA ASN A 349 -6.29 13.71 -0.33
C ASN A 349 -5.93 13.46 -1.78
N TYR A 350 -5.68 12.19 -2.11
CA TYR A 350 -5.23 11.82 -3.42
C TYR A 350 -5.78 10.45 -3.79
N VAL A 351 -6.16 10.29 -5.04
CA VAL A 351 -6.44 8.97 -5.61
C VAL A 351 -5.74 8.87 -6.94
N ASP A 352 -5.20 7.70 -7.22
CA ASP A 352 -4.50 7.44 -8.44
C ASP A 352 -4.74 6.01 -8.90
N ASN A 353 -4.87 5.81 -10.20
CA ASN A 353 -5.07 4.48 -10.73
C ASN A 353 -4.41 4.29 -12.09
N VAL A 354 -4.08 3.03 -12.36
CA VAL A 354 -3.56 2.56 -13.64
C VAL A 354 -4.18 1.21 -13.96
N ASP A 355 -4.78 1.09 -15.15
CA ASP A 355 -5.14 -0.16 -15.80
C ASP A 355 -4.20 -0.36 -16.99
N HIS A 356 -3.20 -1.20 -16.80
CA HIS A 356 -2.18 -1.50 -17.77
C HIS A 356 -2.45 -2.90 -18.34
N ARG A 357 -2.57 -3.02 -19.66
CA ARG A 357 -2.86 -4.27 -20.37
C ARG A 357 -1.81 -4.51 -21.44
N GLN A 358 -1.34 -5.74 -21.54
CA GLN A 358 -0.42 -6.15 -22.60
C GLN A 358 -0.88 -7.49 -23.16
N TRP A 359 -0.86 -7.61 -24.48
CA TRP A 359 -0.90 -8.90 -25.13
C TRP A 359 0.26 -9.02 -26.11
N SER A 360 0.81 -10.23 -26.22
CA SER A 360 1.85 -10.54 -27.20
C SER A 360 1.61 -11.86 -27.89
N PHE A 361 2.08 -11.95 -29.11
CA PHE A 361 2.14 -13.17 -29.90
C PHE A 361 3.57 -13.34 -30.41
N ASP A 362 4.20 -14.45 -30.06
CA ASP A 362 5.61 -14.70 -30.33
C ASP A 362 5.77 -16.09 -30.96
N VAL A 363 6.53 -16.17 -32.06
CA VAL A 363 6.86 -17.43 -32.73
C VAL A 363 8.36 -17.50 -32.93
N SER A 364 8.97 -18.60 -32.49
CA SER A 364 10.40 -18.85 -32.67
C SER A 364 10.67 -20.28 -33.11
N ALA A 365 11.79 -20.48 -33.79
CA ALA A 365 12.25 -21.79 -34.19
C ALA A 365 13.78 -21.87 -34.20
N ASP A 366 14.30 -23.02 -33.81
CA ASP A 366 15.71 -23.39 -33.96
C ASP A 366 15.78 -24.49 -35.00
N THR A 367 16.66 -24.35 -35.99
CA THR A 367 16.81 -25.29 -37.10
C THR A 367 18.27 -25.65 -37.30
N GLN A 368 18.60 -26.92 -37.10
CA GLN A 368 19.91 -27.48 -37.38
C GLN A 368 20.08 -27.62 -38.90
N VAL A 369 20.83 -26.71 -39.52
CA VAL A 369 21.07 -26.71 -40.97
C VAL A 369 22.03 -27.82 -41.36
N ASN A 370 23.09 -28.00 -40.57
CA ASN A 370 24.08 -29.07 -40.68
C ASN A 370 24.83 -29.24 -39.35
N ALA A 371 25.80 -30.16 -39.25
CA ALA A 371 26.53 -30.44 -38.00
C ALA A 371 27.30 -29.26 -37.37
N LYS A 372 27.49 -28.15 -38.09
CA LYS A 372 28.23 -26.97 -37.63
C LYS A 372 27.39 -25.70 -37.52
N HIS A 373 26.14 -25.72 -37.99
CA HIS A 373 25.28 -24.53 -38.06
C HIS A 373 23.90 -24.80 -37.46
N LEU A 374 23.55 -24.01 -36.44
CA LEU A 374 22.22 -23.96 -35.84
C LEU A 374 21.66 -22.54 -36.01
N ILE A 375 20.56 -22.41 -36.75
CA ILE A 375 19.92 -21.11 -36.97
C ILE A 375 18.69 -21.00 -36.07
N SER A 376 18.66 -19.98 -35.23
CA SER A 376 17.51 -19.59 -34.41
C SER A 376 16.87 -18.34 -35.00
N TYR A 377 15.56 -18.31 -35.17
CA TYR A 377 14.85 -17.16 -35.71
C TYR A 377 13.48 -17.02 -35.09
N GLY A 378 12.97 -15.79 -35.02
CA GLY A 378 11.65 -15.55 -34.48
C GLY A 378 11.07 -14.21 -34.87
N PHE A 379 9.75 -14.14 -34.74
CA PHE A 379 8.94 -12.97 -34.96
C PHE A 379 8.00 -12.79 -33.76
N GLY A 380 7.78 -11.54 -33.35
CA GLY A 380 6.80 -11.23 -32.33
C GLY A 380 6.07 -9.92 -32.58
N TYR A 381 4.86 -9.85 -32.05
CA TYR A 381 4.02 -8.66 -31.98
C TYR A 381 3.57 -8.47 -30.54
N ALA A 382 3.64 -7.25 -30.04
CA ALA A 382 3.09 -6.87 -28.75
C ALA A 382 2.29 -5.57 -28.87
N GLN A 383 1.21 -5.49 -28.11
CA GLN A 383 0.47 -4.25 -27.91
C GLN A 383 0.32 -4.02 -26.41
N GLU A 384 0.67 -2.82 -25.99
CA GLU A 384 0.63 -2.33 -24.63
C GLU A 384 -0.38 -1.18 -24.58
N ASP A 385 -1.38 -1.26 -23.71
CA ASP A 385 -2.45 -0.29 -23.52
C ASP A 385 -2.45 0.17 -22.06
N GLY A 386 -2.38 1.47 -21.82
CA GLY A 386 -2.43 2.06 -20.49
C GLY A 386 -3.56 3.07 -20.38
N GLU A 387 -4.34 2.98 -19.30
CA GLU A 387 -5.44 3.89 -18.98
C GLU A 387 -5.37 4.24 -17.48
N GLY A 388 -5.49 5.52 -17.12
CA GLY A 388 -5.49 5.88 -15.70
C GLY A 388 -5.23 7.34 -15.41
N SER A 389 -5.38 7.73 -14.14
CA SER A 389 -5.08 9.07 -13.68
C SER A 389 -3.57 9.36 -13.63
N ARG A 390 -2.67 8.37 -13.67
CA ARG A 390 -1.21 8.64 -13.84
C ARG A 390 -0.87 9.22 -15.20
N LEU A 391 -1.68 8.95 -16.22
CA LEU A 391 -1.40 9.25 -17.62
C LEU A 391 -2.00 10.57 -18.10
N LYS A 392 -2.12 11.61 -17.26
CA LYS A 392 -2.88 12.84 -17.61
C LYS A 392 -2.29 13.62 -18.80
N ASN A 393 -1.05 13.33 -19.19
CA ASN A 393 -0.40 13.93 -20.36
C ASN A 393 -0.45 13.03 -21.61
N ALA A 394 -1.21 11.94 -21.57
CA ALA A 394 -1.40 11.05 -22.72
C ALA A 394 -2.15 11.74 -23.87
N PRO A 395 -2.02 11.24 -25.13
CA PRO A 395 -2.62 11.88 -26.31
C PRO A 395 -4.15 12.01 -26.23
N HIS A 396 -4.82 11.08 -25.54
CA HIS A 396 -6.26 11.09 -25.36
C HIS A 396 -6.56 11.14 -23.86
N THR A 397 -7.33 12.14 -23.44
CA THR A 397 -7.76 12.30 -22.04
C THR A 397 -9.25 12.55 -21.95
N TYR A 398 -9.84 12.13 -20.83
CA TYR A 398 -11.23 12.41 -20.49
C TYR A 398 -11.37 12.70 -18.99
N VAL A 399 -12.51 13.25 -18.59
CA VAL A 399 -12.78 13.58 -17.18
C VAL A 399 -13.61 12.46 -16.56
N ARG A 400 -13.15 11.95 -15.42
CA ARG A 400 -13.87 11.00 -14.57
C ARG A 400 -14.28 11.70 -13.28
N ARG A 401 -15.57 11.62 -12.91
CA ARG A 401 -16.02 11.97 -11.56
C ARG A 401 -15.73 10.80 -10.62
N ILE A 402 -15.32 11.12 -9.41
CA ILE A 402 -15.07 10.14 -8.36
C ILE A 402 -16.05 10.35 -7.21
N ASP A 403 -16.47 9.25 -6.58
CA ASP A 403 -17.12 9.28 -5.28
C ASP A 403 -16.05 8.95 -4.22
N PRO A 404 -15.75 9.84 -3.26
CA PRO A 404 -14.74 9.56 -2.24
C PRO A 404 -14.99 8.27 -1.46
N TRP A 405 -16.25 7.85 -1.27
CA TRP A 405 -16.57 6.61 -0.60
C TRP A 405 -16.15 5.36 -1.36
N ASP A 406 -15.98 5.42 -2.69
CA ASP A 406 -15.51 4.27 -3.46
C ASP A 406 -14.06 3.90 -3.10
N TYR A 407 -13.32 4.83 -2.52
CA TYR A 407 -11.89 4.68 -2.19
C TYR A 407 -11.66 4.38 -0.72
N ASP A 408 -12.39 5.02 0.20
CA ASP A 408 -12.24 4.74 1.63
C ASP A 408 -13.55 5.01 2.40
N LYS A 409 -13.92 4.10 3.30
CA LYS A 409 -15.15 4.19 4.11
C LYS A 409 -14.92 4.84 5.48
N SER A 410 -13.67 5.06 5.90
CA SER A 410 -13.27 5.72 7.14
C SER A 410 -13.18 7.26 7.00
N LEU A 411 -13.66 7.81 5.89
CA LEU A 411 -13.69 9.25 5.65
C LEU A 411 -14.61 9.97 6.63
N ALA A 412 -14.18 11.15 7.07
CA ALA A 412 -15.02 12.05 7.86
C ALA A 412 -16.22 12.51 7.06
N VAL A 413 -17.40 12.52 7.67
CA VAL A 413 -18.64 12.91 6.98
C VAL A 413 -19.22 14.13 7.67
N LYS A 414 -19.42 15.22 6.92
CA LYS A 414 -20.09 16.43 7.40
C LYS A 414 -21.29 16.70 6.50
N ASN A 415 -22.48 16.80 7.09
CA ASN A 415 -23.75 17.00 6.37
C ASN A 415 -23.99 15.97 5.24
N GLY A 416 -23.57 14.72 5.44
CA GLY A 416 -23.71 13.66 4.44
C GLY A 416 -22.74 13.75 3.26
N VAL A 417 -21.67 14.55 3.36
CA VAL A 417 -20.60 14.65 2.35
C VAL A 417 -19.27 14.17 2.96
N PRO A 418 -18.51 13.29 2.29
CA PRO A 418 -17.20 12.84 2.77
C PRO A 418 -16.18 13.96 2.67
N SER A 419 -15.23 13.95 3.59
CA SER A 419 -14.05 14.78 3.56
C SER A 419 -13.14 14.31 2.42
N SER A 420 -13.02 15.15 1.40
CA SER A 420 -12.17 14.95 0.24
C SER A 420 -11.58 16.29 -0.19
N THR A 421 -10.28 16.29 -0.49
CA THR A 421 -9.58 17.41 -1.13
C THR A 421 -9.22 17.09 -2.59
N VAL A 422 -9.68 15.95 -3.12
CA VAL A 422 -9.39 15.54 -4.50
C VAL A 422 -10.00 16.52 -5.49
N TYR A 423 -9.16 16.99 -6.41
CA TYR A 423 -9.50 18.07 -7.31
C TYR A 423 -8.76 17.97 -8.65
N ARG A 424 -9.44 18.35 -9.75
CA ARG A 424 -8.86 18.36 -11.11
C ARG A 424 -8.38 19.75 -11.55
N HIS A 425 -7.12 20.07 -11.24
CA HIS A 425 -6.48 21.30 -11.70
C HIS A 425 -6.36 21.41 -13.24
N SER A 426 -6.49 22.63 -13.74
CA SER A 426 -6.23 23.09 -15.09
C SER A 426 -4.78 23.54 -15.17
N PHE A 427 -4.06 23.13 -16.20
CA PHE A 427 -2.65 23.47 -16.38
C PHE A 427 -2.45 24.26 -17.66
N ALA A 428 -1.52 25.21 -17.62
CA ALA A 428 -1.01 25.95 -18.76
C ALA A 428 0.53 25.91 -18.74
N LYS A 429 1.16 25.83 -19.91
CA LYS A 429 2.63 25.86 -20.00
C LYS A 429 3.12 27.30 -19.92
N ASN A 430 4.16 27.54 -19.12
CA ASN A 430 4.84 28.82 -19.07
C ASN A 430 5.74 29.05 -20.31
N SER A 431 6.43 30.19 -20.38
CA SER A 431 7.33 30.54 -21.49
C SER A 431 8.50 29.55 -21.68
N ALA A 432 8.86 28.79 -20.64
CA ALA A 432 9.87 27.74 -20.69
C ALA A 432 9.29 26.35 -21.05
N GLY A 433 7.99 26.27 -21.34
CA GLY A 433 7.31 25.02 -21.69
C GLY A 433 6.95 24.13 -20.49
N VAL A 434 7.14 24.62 -19.25
CA VAL A 434 6.87 23.87 -18.02
C VAL A 434 5.41 24.08 -17.59
N GLU A 435 4.73 23.00 -17.21
CA GLU A 435 3.34 23.05 -16.75
C GLU A 435 3.23 23.83 -15.43
N GLN A 436 2.25 24.72 -15.36
CA GLN A 436 1.88 25.46 -14.17
C GLN A 436 0.37 25.45 -14.02
N TRP A 437 -0.11 25.54 -12.78
CA TRP A 437 -1.53 25.70 -12.51
C TRP A 437 -2.07 26.99 -13.16
N ASP A 438 -3.17 26.87 -13.89
CA ASP A 438 -3.90 27.95 -14.53
C ASP A 438 -4.96 28.51 -13.57
N LYS A 439 -4.50 29.17 -12.50
CA LYS A 439 -5.37 29.74 -11.47
C LYS A 439 -6.28 30.82 -12.03
N GLU A 440 -5.82 31.58 -13.02
CA GLU A 440 -6.56 32.67 -13.64
C GLU A 440 -7.86 32.16 -14.27
N LYS A 441 -7.79 31.02 -14.95
CA LYS A 441 -8.96 30.32 -15.48
C LYS A 441 -9.87 29.76 -14.39
N GLU A 442 -9.30 29.11 -13.37
CA GLU A 442 -10.11 28.42 -12.36
C GLU A 442 -10.80 29.35 -11.37
N TRP A 443 -10.16 30.46 -11.00
CA TRP A 443 -10.69 31.41 -10.03
C TRP A 443 -11.56 32.49 -10.68
N TYR A 444 -11.21 32.94 -11.89
CA TYR A 444 -11.84 34.11 -12.53
C TYR A 444 -12.46 33.82 -13.90
N ASN A 445 -12.41 32.58 -14.39
CA ASN A 445 -12.74 32.22 -15.78
C ASN A 445 -12.00 33.12 -16.79
N GLY A 446 -10.80 33.56 -16.42
CA GLY A 446 -9.97 34.47 -17.21
C GLY A 446 -8.96 33.73 -18.09
N ASN A 447 -8.35 34.47 -18.99
CA ASN A 447 -7.22 34.04 -19.81
C ASN A 447 -5.96 34.74 -19.31
N LYS A 448 -4.99 33.96 -18.84
CA LYS A 448 -3.69 34.45 -18.36
C LYS A 448 -2.94 35.32 -19.37
N ASN A 449 -3.15 35.10 -20.67
CA ASN A 449 -2.51 35.88 -21.74
C ASN A 449 -3.29 37.15 -22.14
N ASP A 450 -4.48 37.35 -21.58
CA ASP A 450 -5.31 38.53 -21.81
C ASP A 450 -5.69 39.18 -20.46
N PRO A 451 -4.89 40.16 -20.00
CA PRO A 451 -5.12 40.84 -18.72
C PRO A 451 -6.50 41.50 -18.60
N SER A 452 -7.18 41.79 -19.72
CA SER A 452 -8.52 42.38 -19.69
C SER A 452 -9.60 41.44 -19.12
N THR A 453 -9.32 40.14 -19.12
CA THR A 453 -10.18 39.11 -18.55
C THR A 453 -9.91 38.85 -17.06
N LEU A 454 -8.89 39.49 -16.47
CA LEU A 454 -8.59 39.34 -15.05
C LEU A 454 -9.26 40.46 -14.24
N PRO A 455 -9.62 40.21 -12.98
CA PRO A 455 -10.16 41.27 -12.13
C PRO A 455 -9.10 42.36 -11.95
N GLN A 456 -9.52 43.62 -12.03
CA GLN A 456 -8.62 44.76 -11.80
C GLN A 456 -8.09 44.77 -10.35
N PHE A 457 -8.80 44.13 -9.42
CA PHE A 457 -8.39 43.94 -8.04
C PHE A 457 -8.55 42.46 -7.66
N THR A 458 -7.45 41.72 -7.51
CA THR A 458 -7.48 40.25 -7.42
C THR A 458 -7.85 39.74 -6.02
N TYR A 459 -8.12 38.43 -5.89
CA TYR A 459 -8.41 37.78 -4.61
C TYR A 459 -7.20 37.78 -3.67
N GLU A 460 -5.99 37.67 -4.23
CA GLU A 460 -4.74 37.76 -3.46
C GLU A 460 -4.58 39.17 -2.88
N GLU A 461 -4.82 40.21 -3.69
CA GLU A 461 -4.87 41.59 -3.21
C GLU A 461 -5.98 41.77 -2.18
N TYR A 462 -7.14 41.16 -2.36
CA TYR A 462 -8.23 41.19 -1.39
C TYR A 462 -7.83 40.61 -0.02
N LEU A 463 -7.23 39.41 0.01
CA LEU A 463 -6.72 38.80 1.23
C LEU A 463 -5.62 39.65 1.88
N GLN A 464 -4.82 40.36 1.08
CA GLN A 464 -3.79 41.25 1.61
C GLN A 464 -4.33 42.37 2.48
N TYR A 465 -5.49 42.94 2.14
CA TYR A 465 -6.07 44.00 2.96
C TYR A 465 -6.94 43.48 4.13
N LEU A 466 -7.19 42.17 4.22
CA LEU A 466 -7.89 41.52 5.33
C LEU A 466 -6.99 41.13 6.51
N ASP A 467 -5.67 41.19 6.34
CA ASP A 467 -4.72 40.74 7.35
C ASP A 467 -4.68 41.70 8.56
N PRO A 468 -5.18 41.31 9.75
CA PRO A 468 -5.20 42.19 10.92
C PRO A 468 -3.83 42.44 11.54
N GLN A 469 -2.82 41.61 11.21
CA GLN A 469 -1.46 41.74 11.74
C GLN A 469 -0.58 42.60 10.84
N ALA A 470 -1.02 42.91 9.61
CA ALA A 470 -0.26 43.70 8.67
C ALA A 470 -0.27 45.22 8.97
N GLY A 471 -0.30 45.61 10.24
CA GLY A 471 -0.35 47.02 10.67
C GLY A 471 -1.57 47.77 10.13
N ILE A 472 -2.57 47.02 9.62
CA ILE A 472 -3.83 47.54 9.13
C ILE A 472 -4.68 47.85 10.35
N ASP A 473 -5.24 49.07 10.40
CA ASP A 473 -6.20 49.45 11.44
C ASP A 473 -7.24 48.33 11.57
N ALA A 474 -7.51 47.83 12.79
CA ALA A 474 -8.51 46.80 13.00
C ALA A 474 -9.88 47.22 12.43
N ALA A 475 -10.17 48.53 12.39
CA ALA A 475 -11.33 49.11 11.74
C ALA A 475 -11.31 49.03 10.19
N ALA A 476 -10.14 48.86 9.57
CA ALA A 476 -9.95 48.62 8.13
C ALA A 476 -10.37 47.22 7.69
N VAL A 477 -9.93 46.23 8.46
CA VAL A 477 -10.17 44.81 8.23
C VAL A 477 -11.63 44.51 8.51
N MET A 478 -12.13 44.99 9.66
CA MET A 478 -13.56 45.03 9.94
C MET A 478 -14.29 45.87 8.86
N GLY A 479 -13.65 46.88 8.27
CA GLY A 479 -14.19 47.65 7.16
C GLY A 479 -14.27 46.94 5.81
N LEU A 480 -13.57 45.84 5.60
CA LEU A 480 -13.69 45.00 4.39
C LEU A 480 -14.72 43.87 4.58
N VAL A 481 -14.97 43.48 5.84
CA VAL A 481 -15.86 42.36 6.24
C VAL A 481 -17.24 42.85 6.71
N ASP A 482 -17.34 44.00 7.39
CA ASP A 482 -18.53 44.51 8.10
C ASP A 482 -19.07 45.88 7.60
N GLY A 483 -18.86 46.25 6.33
CA GLY A 483 -19.57 47.38 5.71
C GLY A 483 -18.74 48.66 5.51
N PRO A 484 -19.32 49.88 5.54
CA PRO A 484 -18.92 51.07 4.75
C PRO A 484 -17.57 51.76 5.09
N VAL A 485 -16.67 51.07 5.79
CA VAL A 485 -15.37 51.57 6.23
C VAL A 485 -14.24 51.23 5.23
N THR A 486 -14.52 50.44 4.19
CA THR A 486 -13.53 50.06 3.15
C THR A 486 -12.96 51.28 2.40
N GLU A 487 -13.83 52.22 1.98
CA GLU A 487 -13.41 53.42 1.24
C GLU A 487 -12.46 54.29 2.05
N ARG A 488 -12.74 54.47 3.34
CA ARG A 488 -11.92 55.32 4.21
C ARG A 488 -10.54 54.73 4.47
N THR A 489 -10.40 53.41 4.34
CA THR A 489 -9.20 52.71 4.80
C THR A 489 -8.31 52.18 3.68
N LEU A 490 -8.89 51.62 2.61
CA LEU A 490 -8.14 51.22 1.42
C LEU A 490 -7.58 52.46 0.68
N LYS A 491 -8.40 53.51 0.50
CA LYS A 491 -8.00 54.78 -0.14
C LYS A 491 -6.90 55.52 0.61
N LYS A 492 -6.92 55.47 1.95
CA LYS A 492 -5.92 56.15 2.80
C LYS A 492 -4.57 55.44 2.76
N ARG A 493 -4.56 54.12 2.61
CA ARG A 493 -3.34 53.30 2.65
C ARG A 493 -2.72 53.07 1.27
N ASN A 494 -3.54 52.77 0.27
CA ASN A 494 -3.11 52.56 -1.11
C ASN A 494 -4.14 53.14 -2.09
N PRO A 495 -4.00 54.42 -2.45
CA PRO A 495 -4.90 55.08 -3.41
C PRO A 495 -5.02 54.33 -4.74
N GLU A 496 -3.93 53.73 -5.24
CA GLU A 496 -3.92 53.01 -6.51
C GLU A 496 -4.72 51.70 -6.43
N ALA A 497 -4.55 50.93 -5.35
CA ALA A 497 -5.34 49.72 -5.12
C ALA A 497 -6.83 50.04 -4.91
N TYR A 498 -7.14 51.17 -4.26
CA TYR A 498 -8.51 51.65 -4.14
C TYR A 498 -9.11 52.04 -5.48
N GLU A 499 -8.35 52.69 -6.37
CA GLU A 499 -8.80 52.96 -7.74
C GLU A 499 -9.07 51.66 -8.52
N ARG A 500 -8.20 50.66 -8.41
CA ARG A 500 -8.42 49.34 -9.00
C ARG A 500 -9.64 48.62 -8.41
N TYR A 501 -9.85 48.70 -7.09
CA TYR A 501 -11.03 48.15 -6.42
C TYR A 501 -12.33 48.79 -6.94
N LYS A 502 -12.35 50.12 -7.11
CA LYS A 502 -13.49 50.83 -7.71
C LYS A 502 -13.71 50.45 -9.17
N GLN A 503 -12.64 50.32 -9.95
CA GLN A 503 -12.73 49.87 -11.34
C GLN A 503 -13.31 48.47 -11.44
N PHE A 504 -12.92 47.57 -10.52
CA PHE A 504 -13.47 46.23 -10.46
C PHE A 504 -14.94 46.23 -10.03
N ALA A 505 -15.32 47.02 -9.02
CA ALA A 505 -16.71 47.21 -8.61
C ALA A 505 -17.58 47.71 -9.78
N LYS A 506 -17.09 48.68 -10.55
CA LYS A 506 -17.78 49.17 -11.76
C LYS A 506 -17.93 48.07 -12.82
N THR A 507 -16.88 47.28 -13.04
CA THR A 507 -16.92 46.14 -13.97
C THR A 507 -17.95 45.09 -13.54
N LEU A 508 -18.02 44.77 -12.25
CA LEU A 508 -19.03 43.85 -11.70
C LEU A 508 -20.44 44.42 -11.82
N LEU A 509 -20.64 45.71 -11.57
CA LEU A 509 -21.92 46.38 -11.75
C LEU A 509 -22.39 46.30 -13.20
N GLU A 510 -21.51 46.60 -14.16
CA GLU A 510 -21.80 46.53 -15.60
C GLU A 510 -22.14 45.11 -16.04
N ASN A 511 -21.37 44.11 -15.58
CA ASN A 511 -21.58 42.70 -15.93
C ASN A 511 -22.82 42.07 -15.31
N ASN A 512 -23.33 42.61 -14.19
CA ASN A 512 -24.41 42.00 -13.40
C ASN A 512 -25.61 42.94 -13.19
N ARG A 513 -25.75 43.95 -14.04
CA ARG A 513 -26.70 45.06 -13.87
C ARG A 513 -28.14 44.59 -13.59
N GLU A 514 -28.65 43.66 -14.38
CA GLU A 514 -30.02 43.14 -14.23
C GLU A 514 -30.25 42.48 -12.86
N PHE A 515 -29.29 41.65 -12.40
CA PHE A 515 -29.36 40.99 -11.09
C PHE A 515 -29.30 41.99 -9.95
N ILE A 516 -28.39 42.98 -10.03
CA ILE A 516 -28.19 43.98 -8.98
C ILE A 516 -29.44 44.87 -8.85
N GLU A 517 -30.00 45.34 -9.97
CA GLU A 517 -31.25 46.11 -9.99
C GLU A 517 -32.43 45.32 -9.39
N ASP A 518 -32.56 44.02 -9.70
CA ASP A 518 -33.58 43.15 -9.08
C ASP A 518 -33.35 42.96 -7.57
N TYR A 519 -32.11 42.69 -7.16
CA TYR A 519 -31.75 42.45 -5.77
C TYR A 519 -32.10 43.64 -4.87
N HIS A 520 -31.75 44.87 -5.30
CA HIS A 520 -32.09 46.11 -4.61
C HIS A 520 -33.60 46.30 -4.45
N ASN A 521 -34.37 46.06 -5.52
CA ASN A 521 -35.80 46.32 -5.52
C ASN A 521 -36.58 45.29 -4.68
N ASN A 522 -36.13 44.03 -4.70
CA ASN A 522 -36.96 42.90 -4.28
C ASN A 522 -36.42 42.11 -3.09
N LYS A 523 -35.10 42.09 -2.83
CA LYS A 523 -34.49 41.19 -1.84
C LYS A 523 -33.78 41.90 -0.69
N GLU A 524 -33.05 42.97 -0.99
CA GLU A 524 -32.21 43.70 -0.04
C GLU A 524 -32.94 44.04 1.27
N GLY A 525 -32.35 43.62 2.41
CA GLY A 525 -32.85 43.91 3.76
C GLY A 525 -34.10 43.12 4.16
N ARG A 526 -34.52 42.13 3.36
CA ARG A 526 -35.71 41.29 3.62
C ARG A 526 -35.32 39.87 4.02
N LYS A 527 -36.25 39.14 4.63
CA LYS A 527 -36.16 37.69 4.84
C LYS A 527 -37.08 36.97 3.85
N ASP A 528 -36.66 35.84 3.30
CA ASP A 528 -37.57 34.97 2.55
C ASP A 528 -38.47 34.12 3.47
N GLU A 529 -39.34 33.34 2.84
CA GLU A 529 -40.32 32.44 3.46
C GLU A 529 -39.68 31.38 4.38
N ASN A 530 -38.39 31.10 4.21
CA ASN A 530 -37.61 30.17 5.04
C ASN A 530 -36.80 30.88 6.13
N GLY A 531 -36.98 32.19 6.29
CA GLY A 531 -36.29 33.01 7.29
C GLY A 531 -34.86 33.41 6.92
N HIS A 532 -34.42 33.14 5.68
CA HIS A 532 -33.08 33.52 5.22
C HIS A 532 -33.03 35.02 4.92
N TYR A 533 -32.07 35.71 5.53
CA TYR A 533 -31.90 37.16 5.45
C TYR A 533 -30.97 37.57 4.31
N TYR A 534 -31.45 38.45 3.43
CA TYR A 534 -30.66 39.01 2.33
C TYR A 534 -29.95 40.29 2.78
N PRO A 535 -28.60 40.29 2.88
CA PRO A 535 -27.86 41.47 3.30
C PRO A 535 -27.96 42.61 2.28
N ALA A 536 -27.74 43.85 2.74
CA ALA A 536 -27.68 45.01 1.85
C ALA A 536 -26.50 44.92 0.89
N LEU A 537 -26.76 45.12 -0.40
CA LEU A 537 -25.77 45.00 -1.47
C LEU A 537 -25.30 46.41 -1.82
N TYR A 538 -24.08 46.77 -1.45
CA TYR A 538 -23.56 48.10 -1.77
C TYR A 538 -22.72 48.05 -3.05
N ASP A 539 -23.11 48.80 -4.08
CA ASP A 539 -22.41 48.84 -5.38
C ASP A 539 -20.90 49.10 -5.26
N ALA A 540 -20.51 49.98 -4.34
CA ALA A 540 -19.10 50.30 -4.09
C ALA A 540 -18.29 49.11 -3.52
N TYR A 541 -18.93 48.09 -2.97
CA TYR A 541 -18.30 46.94 -2.30
C TYR A 541 -18.52 45.60 -3.01
N LEU A 542 -19.06 45.60 -4.24
CA LEU A 542 -19.30 44.40 -5.04
C LEU A 542 -18.12 43.41 -5.11
N PRO A 543 -16.83 43.82 -5.13
CA PRO A 543 -15.71 42.88 -5.06
C PRO A 543 -15.71 41.98 -3.82
N SER A 544 -16.09 42.50 -2.64
CA SER A 544 -16.14 41.72 -1.40
C SER A 544 -17.27 40.68 -1.42
N PHE A 545 -18.41 41.02 -2.04
CA PHE A 545 -19.51 40.10 -2.28
C PHE A 545 -19.14 39.02 -3.30
N TYR A 546 -18.43 39.39 -4.37
CA TYR A 546 -17.92 38.46 -5.39
C TYR A 546 -16.94 37.42 -4.79
N TYR A 547 -16.03 37.85 -3.91
CA TYR A 547 -15.10 36.95 -3.22
C TYR A 547 -15.71 36.15 -2.07
N GLY A 548 -17.01 36.28 -1.80
CA GLY A 548 -17.72 35.48 -0.81
C GLY A 548 -17.42 35.83 0.64
N ALA A 549 -17.00 37.08 0.90
CA ALA A 549 -16.63 37.51 2.24
C ALA A 549 -17.81 38.00 3.11
N VAL A 550 -18.98 38.19 2.52
CA VAL A 550 -20.18 38.68 3.22
C VAL A 550 -21.04 37.50 3.66
N PRO A 551 -21.17 37.22 4.98
CA PRO A 551 -22.00 36.13 5.46
C PRO A 551 -23.47 36.30 5.04
N GLY A 552 -24.08 35.23 4.55
CA GLY A 552 -25.49 35.22 4.13
C GLY A 552 -25.77 35.73 2.72
N PHE A 553 -24.77 36.26 1.99
CA PHE A 553 -24.90 36.53 0.56
C PHE A 553 -24.47 35.32 -0.28
N ASP A 554 -25.27 34.96 -1.29
CA ASP A 554 -24.90 33.94 -2.26
C ASP A 554 -23.96 34.53 -3.33
N SER A 555 -22.66 34.36 -3.14
CA SER A 555 -21.63 34.87 -4.07
C SER A 555 -21.72 34.28 -5.47
N THR A 556 -22.47 33.17 -5.67
CA THR A 556 -22.65 32.57 -7.00
C THR A 556 -23.49 33.43 -7.95
N LYS A 557 -24.11 34.51 -7.45
CA LYS A 557 -24.93 35.43 -8.24
C LYS A 557 -24.14 36.54 -8.93
N LEU A 558 -22.94 36.89 -8.46
CA LEU A 558 -22.09 37.89 -9.09
C LEU A 558 -21.09 37.23 -10.03
N LYS A 559 -21.01 37.71 -11.27
CA LYS A 559 -20.21 37.11 -12.33
C LYS A 559 -19.16 38.06 -12.90
N LEU A 560 -17.98 37.52 -13.16
CA LEU A 560 -16.91 38.09 -13.97
C LEU A 560 -16.66 37.14 -15.14
N ASN A 561 -16.58 37.64 -16.37
CA ASN A 561 -16.47 36.81 -17.58
C ASN A 561 -17.56 35.72 -17.68
N GLY A 562 -18.78 36.03 -17.24
CA GLY A 562 -19.91 35.11 -17.25
C GLY A 562 -19.90 34.02 -16.18
N ALA A 563 -18.91 33.99 -15.28
CA ALA A 563 -18.78 32.99 -14.22
C ALA A 563 -18.64 33.64 -12.83
N TYR A 564 -19.10 32.98 -11.78
CA TYR A 564 -18.85 33.45 -10.41
C TYR A 564 -17.46 33.03 -9.91
N PHE A 565 -16.98 33.67 -8.84
CA PHE A 565 -15.65 33.39 -8.30
C PHE A 565 -15.49 31.91 -7.95
N LYS A 566 -14.41 31.28 -8.45
CA LYS A 566 -14.15 29.85 -8.29
C LYS A 566 -15.27 28.94 -8.84
N GLU A 567 -16.12 29.40 -9.76
CA GLU A 567 -17.11 28.53 -10.40
C GLU A 567 -16.44 27.37 -11.15
N GLU A 568 -15.46 27.68 -12.00
CA GLU A 568 -14.69 26.65 -12.71
C GLU A 568 -13.94 25.75 -11.75
N TYR A 569 -13.45 26.30 -10.63
CA TYR A 569 -12.86 25.51 -9.56
C TYR A 569 -13.87 24.52 -8.97
N ASN A 570 -14.99 24.99 -8.44
CA ASN A 570 -15.97 24.13 -7.77
C ASN A 570 -16.56 23.03 -8.69
N LYS A 571 -16.63 23.26 -10.01
CA LYS A 571 -17.01 22.22 -10.99
C LYS A 571 -16.04 21.05 -11.07
N ARG A 572 -14.81 21.18 -10.58
CA ARG A 572 -13.69 20.22 -10.69
C ARG A 572 -13.40 19.44 -9.40
N VAL A 573 -14.13 19.71 -8.32
CA VAL A 573 -14.07 18.95 -7.07
C VAL A 573 -14.47 17.50 -7.35
N ASN A 574 -13.74 16.55 -6.76
CA ASN A 574 -13.94 15.11 -6.95
C ASN A 574 -14.00 14.71 -8.44
N GLN A 575 -13.13 15.33 -9.25
CA GLN A 575 -12.87 14.94 -10.63
C GLN A 575 -11.42 14.59 -10.82
N GLN A 576 -11.16 13.80 -11.85
CA GLN A 576 -9.82 13.47 -12.29
C GLN A 576 -9.72 13.49 -13.81
N THR A 577 -8.55 13.88 -14.31
CA THR A 577 -8.18 13.64 -15.71
C THR A 577 -7.67 12.21 -15.81
N VAL A 578 -8.27 11.42 -16.68
CA VAL A 578 -7.82 10.06 -17.01
C VAL A 578 -7.25 10.10 -18.42
N GLY A 579 -6.04 9.58 -18.60
CA GLY A 579 -5.41 9.48 -19.92
C GLY A 579 -5.37 8.05 -20.43
N THR A 580 -5.31 7.92 -21.75
CA THR A 580 -5.18 6.64 -22.47
C THR A 580 -4.06 6.71 -23.50
N ALA A 581 -3.22 5.68 -23.53
CA ALA A 581 -2.13 5.53 -24.47
C ALA A 581 -1.99 4.08 -24.92
N THR A 582 -1.55 3.88 -26.16
CA THR A 582 -1.26 2.57 -26.75
C THR A 582 0.12 2.61 -27.40
N ILE A 583 0.91 1.53 -27.24
CA ILE A 583 2.19 1.33 -27.92
C ILE A 583 2.14 -0.03 -28.63
N LYS A 584 2.48 -0.04 -29.92
CA LYS A 584 2.54 -1.28 -30.72
C LYS A 584 3.97 -1.58 -31.13
N LYS A 585 4.39 -2.82 -30.89
CA LYS A 585 5.75 -3.27 -31.12
C LYS A 585 5.76 -4.52 -31.98
N GLN A 586 6.69 -4.55 -32.92
CA GLN A 586 6.98 -5.70 -33.77
C GLN A 586 8.46 -5.97 -33.72
N HIS A 587 8.83 -7.24 -33.72
CA HIS A 587 10.23 -7.60 -33.78
C HIS A 587 10.47 -8.84 -34.62
N PHE A 588 11.66 -8.88 -35.21
CA PHE A 588 12.20 -10.05 -35.89
C PHE A 588 13.65 -10.25 -35.48
N PHE A 589 14.04 -11.47 -35.18
CA PHE A 589 15.44 -11.79 -34.92
C PHE A 589 15.90 -13.04 -35.65
N VAL A 590 17.21 -13.08 -35.91
CA VAL A 590 17.91 -14.25 -36.44
C VAL A 590 19.27 -14.36 -35.76
N GLN A 591 19.63 -15.57 -35.36
CA GLN A 591 20.90 -15.96 -34.79
C GLN A 591 21.43 -17.15 -35.58
N ASP A 592 22.71 -17.14 -35.92
CA ASP A 592 23.41 -18.30 -36.52
C ASP A 592 24.54 -18.71 -35.59
N MET A 593 24.40 -19.87 -34.93
CA MET A 593 25.46 -20.44 -34.11
C MET A 593 26.34 -21.32 -34.99
N TRP A 594 27.59 -20.90 -35.13
CA TRP A 594 28.60 -21.56 -35.96
C TRP A 594 29.69 -22.22 -35.12
N GLN A 595 29.79 -23.55 -35.22
CA GLN A 595 30.94 -24.31 -34.74
C GLN A 595 32.10 -24.20 -35.76
N VAL A 596 32.93 -23.17 -35.62
CA VAL A 596 34.06 -22.88 -36.53
C VAL A 596 35.07 -24.03 -36.56
N ASN A 597 35.40 -24.56 -35.38
CA ASN A 597 36.23 -25.75 -35.17
C ASN A 597 35.80 -26.44 -33.88
N LYS A 598 36.38 -27.59 -33.53
CA LYS A 598 36.01 -28.37 -32.32
C LYS A 598 36.09 -27.59 -30.98
N ASP A 599 36.85 -26.49 -30.95
CA ASP A 599 37.14 -25.73 -29.75
C ASP A 599 36.51 -24.33 -29.77
N THR A 600 35.85 -23.91 -30.87
CA THR A 600 35.40 -22.51 -31.05
C THR A 600 33.99 -22.45 -31.60
N ILE A 601 33.12 -21.71 -30.90
CA ILE A 601 31.76 -21.38 -31.29
C ILE A 601 31.68 -19.86 -31.50
N LEU A 602 31.02 -19.44 -32.58
CA LEU A 602 30.64 -18.06 -32.84
C LEU A 602 29.12 -17.97 -32.96
N SER A 603 28.49 -16.95 -32.37
CA SER A 603 27.04 -16.77 -32.39
C SER A 603 26.68 -15.31 -32.71
N PRO A 604 26.73 -14.88 -33.98
CA PRO A 604 26.13 -13.63 -34.42
C PRO A 604 24.60 -13.64 -34.30
N ILE A 605 24.04 -12.51 -33.90
CA ILE A 605 22.61 -12.25 -33.75
C ILE A 605 22.28 -10.89 -34.36
N LEU A 606 21.20 -10.83 -35.13
CA LEU A 606 20.60 -9.60 -35.63
C LEU A 606 19.14 -9.56 -35.20
N ARG A 607 18.71 -8.40 -34.70
CA ARG A 607 17.33 -8.14 -34.30
C ARG A 607 16.87 -6.80 -34.85
N LEU A 608 15.71 -6.78 -35.49
CA LEU A 608 15.02 -5.58 -35.92
C LEU A 608 13.78 -5.39 -35.04
N ASP A 609 13.73 -4.30 -34.30
CA ASP A 609 12.57 -3.86 -33.52
C ASP A 609 11.91 -2.69 -34.26
N HIS A 610 10.58 -2.63 -34.28
CA HIS A 610 9.79 -1.52 -34.80
C HIS A 610 8.69 -1.13 -33.81
N SER A 611 8.66 0.14 -33.44
CA SER A 611 7.66 0.77 -32.60
C SER A 611 6.90 1.85 -33.38
N ASP A 612 5.59 1.96 -33.14
CA ASP A 612 4.76 3.01 -33.74
C ASP A 612 5.10 4.42 -33.22
N LEU A 613 5.71 4.52 -32.02
CA LEU A 613 6.20 5.78 -31.46
C LEU A 613 7.65 6.10 -31.84
N PHE A 614 8.53 5.09 -31.85
CA PHE A 614 9.99 5.31 -31.95
C PHE A 614 10.63 4.85 -33.26
N GLY A 615 9.84 4.28 -34.18
CA GLY A 615 10.31 3.78 -35.47
C GLY A 615 11.11 2.49 -35.35
N SER A 616 11.99 2.22 -36.32
CA SER A 616 12.76 0.98 -36.39
C SER A 616 14.17 1.11 -35.82
N ASN A 617 14.61 0.10 -35.06
CA ASN A 617 15.98 -0.02 -34.56
C ASN A 617 16.58 -1.40 -34.89
N LEU A 618 17.82 -1.41 -35.39
CA LEU A 618 18.58 -2.63 -35.63
C LEU A 618 19.60 -2.84 -34.51
N THR A 619 19.55 -4.02 -33.89
CA THR A 619 20.40 -4.44 -32.79
C THR A 619 21.26 -5.62 -33.24
N PHE A 620 22.56 -5.56 -33.01
CA PHE A 620 23.52 -6.62 -33.33
C PHE A 620 24.22 -7.14 -32.08
N ASN A 621 24.46 -8.44 -32.02
CA ASN A 621 25.35 -9.06 -31.03
C ASN A 621 26.23 -10.11 -31.73
N MET A 622 27.48 -10.24 -31.30
CA MET A 622 28.36 -11.33 -31.71
C MET A 622 29.12 -11.85 -30.50
N GLY A 623 28.85 -13.10 -30.14
CA GLY A 623 29.56 -13.80 -29.08
C GLY A 623 30.49 -14.89 -29.61
N MET A 624 31.56 -15.13 -28.87
CA MET A 624 32.54 -16.21 -29.10
C MET A 624 32.74 -16.99 -27.81
N THR A 625 32.77 -18.33 -27.91
CA THR A 625 33.24 -19.23 -26.85
C THR A 625 34.38 -20.08 -27.40
N HIS A 626 35.55 -20.02 -26.77
CA HIS A 626 36.75 -20.78 -27.17
C HIS A 626 37.32 -21.62 -26.02
N ASN A 627 37.46 -22.93 -26.23
CA ASN A 627 38.05 -23.88 -25.28
C ASN A 627 39.57 -23.83 -25.35
N LEU A 628 40.21 -23.31 -24.29
CA LEU A 628 41.66 -23.09 -24.25
C LEU A 628 42.43 -24.41 -24.21
N GLY A 629 43.30 -24.61 -25.21
CA GLY A 629 44.08 -25.84 -25.35
C GLY A 629 43.21 -27.08 -25.60
N GLY A 630 41.98 -26.90 -26.10
CA GLY A 630 41.00 -27.96 -26.32
C GLY A 630 40.40 -28.55 -25.04
N ASN A 631 40.54 -27.85 -23.91
CA ASN A 631 39.95 -28.26 -22.64
C ASN A 631 38.62 -27.53 -22.41
N THR A 632 37.50 -28.27 -22.42
CA THR A 632 36.15 -27.75 -22.20
C THR A 632 35.93 -27.10 -20.81
N HIS A 633 36.81 -27.40 -19.86
CA HIS A 633 36.79 -26.82 -18.51
C HIS A 633 37.60 -25.52 -18.40
N ARG A 634 38.18 -25.02 -19.50
CA ARG A 634 38.87 -23.73 -19.57
C ARG A 634 38.38 -22.97 -20.79
N ARG A 635 37.59 -21.93 -20.59
CA ARG A 635 36.87 -21.24 -21.65
C ARG A 635 37.24 -19.76 -21.66
N LEU A 636 37.51 -19.24 -22.85
CA LEU A 636 37.56 -17.81 -23.14
C LEU A 636 36.24 -17.44 -23.81
N LYS A 637 35.47 -16.55 -23.21
CA LYS A 637 34.27 -15.96 -23.80
C LYS A 637 34.53 -14.50 -24.16
N ALA A 638 34.03 -14.06 -25.30
CA ALA A 638 34.10 -12.67 -25.72
C ALA A 638 32.79 -12.28 -26.37
N ASN A 639 32.27 -11.10 -26.04
CA ASN A 639 31.04 -10.60 -26.62
C ASN A 639 31.19 -9.12 -27.01
N VAL A 640 30.61 -8.77 -28.16
CA VAL A 640 30.40 -7.39 -28.58
C VAL A 640 28.97 -7.24 -29.08
N GLY A 641 28.25 -6.24 -28.59
CA GLY A 641 26.87 -6.05 -28.99
C GLY A 641 26.35 -4.65 -28.71
N THR A 642 25.35 -4.26 -29.49
CA THR A 642 24.53 -3.08 -29.21
C THR A 642 23.29 -3.49 -28.44
N SER A 643 22.76 -2.61 -27.59
CA SER A 643 21.44 -2.77 -26.99
C SER A 643 20.59 -1.51 -27.16
N TYR A 644 19.29 -1.66 -26.95
CA TYR A 644 18.26 -0.67 -27.22
C TYR A 644 17.17 -0.72 -26.14
N THR A 645 16.80 0.43 -25.60
CA THR A 645 15.74 0.59 -24.59
C THR A 645 14.84 1.76 -24.99
N GLU A 646 13.53 1.55 -24.96
CA GLU A 646 12.54 2.58 -25.26
C GLU A 646 12.00 3.21 -23.97
N PRO A 647 11.68 4.52 -23.96
CA PRO A 647 10.85 5.10 -22.91
C PRO A 647 9.51 4.36 -22.79
N GLY A 648 9.05 4.10 -21.56
CA GLY A 648 7.73 3.55 -21.29
C GLY A 648 6.65 4.62 -21.27
N MET A 649 5.39 4.20 -21.10
CA MET A 649 4.26 5.14 -20.99
C MET A 649 4.44 6.11 -19.81
N GLY A 650 5.04 5.65 -18.70
CA GLY A 650 5.26 6.50 -17.55
C GLY A 650 6.20 7.68 -17.83
N GLU A 651 7.34 7.43 -18.48
CA GLU A 651 8.28 8.52 -18.80
C GLU A 651 7.74 9.51 -19.82
N LEU A 652 6.87 9.04 -20.73
CA LEU A 652 6.26 9.88 -21.77
C LEU A 652 5.10 10.71 -21.24
N TYR A 653 4.25 10.14 -20.37
CA TYR A 653 2.92 10.68 -20.07
C TYR A 653 2.57 10.85 -18.59
N TYR A 654 3.48 10.54 -17.65
CA TYR A 654 3.22 10.77 -16.22
C TYR A 654 2.83 12.21 -15.93
N ASN A 655 1.82 12.38 -15.09
CA ASN A 655 1.48 13.68 -14.52
C ASN A 655 0.88 13.49 -13.11
N TRP A 656 1.77 13.40 -12.12
CA TRP A 656 1.44 12.85 -10.80
C TRP A 656 2.16 13.60 -9.67
N GLU A 657 1.43 13.89 -8.59
CA GLU A 657 1.97 14.45 -7.35
C GLU A 657 2.32 13.28 -6.42
N MET A 658 3.62 13.08 -6.19
CA MET A 658 4.11 11.86 -5.53
C MET A 658 4.16 12.01 -4.01
N TYR A 659 4.48 13.22 -3.52
CA TYR A 659 4.54 13.54 -2.11
C TYR A 659 4.24 15.02 -1.89
N GLY A 660 3.21 15.30 -1.10
CA GLY A 660 2.99 16.63 -0.59
C GLY A 660 4.16 17.12 0.29
N PRO A 661 4.29 18.44 0.46
CA PRO A 661 5.37 19.05 1.23
C PRO A 661 5.57 18.46 2.63
N ASN A 662 6.80 18.53 3.12
CA ASN A 662 7.19 18.09 4.48
C ASN A 662 7.40 19.32 5.35
N ILE A 663 6.97 19.28 6.60
CA ILE A 663 7.19 20.36 7.55
C ILE A 663 8.37 19.99 8.47
N THR A 664 9.40 20.83 8.60
CA THR A 664 10.69 20.45 9.24
C THR A 664 11.01 21.28 10.48
N ASN A 665 11.39 20.63 11.61
CA ASN A 665 11.98 21.09 12.90
C ASN A 665 11.49 22.40 13.56
N ALA A 666 10.57 23.10 12.92
CA ALA A 666 10.15 24.45 13.20
C ALA A 666 8.61 24.52 13.27
N THR A 667 7.94 23.39 13.42
CA THR A 667 6.51 23.37 13.66
C THR A 667 6.26 22.74 15.00
N ILE A 668 5.90 23.54 16.01
CA ILE A 668 4.96 24.66 15.91
C ILE A 668 5.61 25.96 16.46
N GLY A 669 6.41 26.67 15.62
CA GLY A 669 7.01 27.97 16.00
C GLY A 669 8.15 28.57 15.15
N GLY A 670 8.46 28.08 13.95
CA GLY A 670 9.68 28.47 13.22
C GLY A 670 9.68 28.31 11.69
N GLY A 671 8.51 28.16 11.06
CA GLY A 671 8.35 28.59 9.67
C GLY A 671 9.20 27.89 8.60
N GLU A 672 9.43 26.58 8.67
CA GLU A 672 10.28 25.85 7.69
C GLU A 672 9.58 24.58 7.16
N ALA A 673 9.69 24.32 5.85
CA ALA A 673 9.15 23.14 5.19
C ALA A 673 10.03 22.66 4.02
N ARG A 674 10.21 21.33 3.85
CA ARG A 674 10.72 20.73 2.62
C ARG A 674 9.67 20.79 1.53
N LEU A 675 10.11 21.10 0.32
CA LEU A 675 9.27 21.13 -0.86
C LEU A 675 8.81 19.72 -1.25
N GLY A 676 7.56 19.58 -1.70
CA GLY A 676 6.99 18.32 -2.23
C GLY A 676 7.41 18.07 -3.68
N TRP A 677 6.94 17.00 -4.31
CA TRP A 677 7.44 16.53 -5.62
C TRP A 677 6.30 16.30 -6.63
N TYR A 678 6.40 16.96 -7.78
CA TYR A 678 5.45 16.85 -8.89
C TYR A 678 6.14 16.36 -10.15
N TRP A 679 5.68 15.25 -10.73
CA TRP A 679 6.29 14.62 -11.90
C TRP A 679 5.55 14.93 -13.19
N VAL A 680 6.30 15.32 -14.22
CA VAL A 680 5.78 15.62 -15.56
C VAL A 680 6.54 14.81 -16.61
N GLY A 681 5.81 13.97 -17.34
CA GLY A 681 6.27 13.15 -18.44
C GLY A 681 6.74 13.99 -19.62
N ASN A 682 7.67 13.44 -20.39
CA ASN A 682 8.26 14.11 -21.53
C ASN A 682 8.05 13.28 -22.81
N PRO A 683 7.08 13.63 -23.67
CA PRO A 683 6.81 12.89 -24.90
C PRO A 683 7.93 13.02 -25.95
N ASN A 684 8.92 13.90 -25.74
CA ASN A 684 10.03 14.11 -26.68
C ASN A 684 11.26 13.23 -26.40
N LEU A 685 11.17 12.33 -25.41
CA LEU A 685 12.27 11.42 -25.07
C LEU A 685 12.67 10.55 -26.26
N GLN A 686 13.97 10.32 -26.38
CA GLN A 686 14.55 9.43 -27.37
C GLN A 686 14.95 8.09 -26.74
N PRO A 687 14.91 6.98 -27.49
CA PRO A 687 15.40 5.69 -27.03
C PRO A 687 16.89 5.69 -26.68
N GLU A 688 17.25 4.98 -25.61
CA GLU A 688 18.64 4.77 -25.21
C GLU A 688 19.29 3.70 -26.07
N LYS A 689 20.56 3.92 -26.45
CA LYS A 689 21.35 2.96 -27.22
C LYS A 689 22.67 2.70 -26.55
N SER A 690 23.07 1.44 -26.45
CA SER A 690 24.36 1.07 -25.88
C SER A 690 25.25 0.30 -26.85
N LEU A 691 26.56 0.37 -26.63
CA LEU A 691 27.56 -0.51 -27.21
C LEU A 691 28.36 -1.13 -26.08
N ASN A 692 28.29 -2.45 -25.96
CA ASN A 692 28.91 -3.24 -24.91
C ASN A 692 30.01 -4.13 -25.50
N PHE A 693 31.10 -4.26 -24.76
CA PHE A 693 32.15 -5.25 -24.98
C PHE A 693 32.47 -5.94 -23.65
N ASP A 694 32.55 -7.26 -23.66
CA ASP A 694 33.01 -8.04 -22.51
C ASP A 694 33.90 -9.21 -22.91
N ILE A 695 34.84 -9.55 -22.03
CA ILE A 695 35.73 -10.70 -22.18
C ILE A 695 35.79 -11.44 -20.83
N SER A 696 35.74 -12.76 -20.87
CA SER A 696 35.73 -13.61 -19.69
C SER A 696 36.64 -14.80 -19.84
N LEU A 697 37.40 -15.07 -18.78
CA LEU A 697 38.15 -16.30 -18.62
C LEU A 697 37.47 -17.14 -17.54
N GLU A 698 36.99 -18.31 -17.92
CA GLU A 698 36.36 -19.29 -17.04
C GLU A 698 37.24 -20.54 -16.92
N GLY A 699 37.38 -21.05 -15.70
CA GLY A 699 38.12 -22.27 -15.42
C GLY A 699 37.45 -23.07 -14.32
N GLU A 700 37.29 -24.37 -14.53
CA GLU A 700 36.72 -25.26 -13.54
C GLU A 700 37.49 -26.59 -13.41
N ASN A 701 37.46 -27.16 -12.22
CA ASN A 701 37.92 -28.51 -11.92
C ASN A 701 37.00 -29.10 -10.84
N LYS A 702 37.32 -30.29 -10.34
CA LYS A 702 36.50 -30.99 -9.32
C LYS A 702 36.23 -30.16 -8.06
N ASN A 703 37.15 -29.29 -7.65
CA ASN A 703 37.08 -28.55 -6.38
C ASN A 703 36.94 -27.05 -6.54
N THR A 704 37.27 -26.48 -7.71
CA THR A 704 37.39 -25.04 -7.90
C THR A 704 36.73 -24.64 -9.21
N TYR A 705 35.85 -23.64 -9.15
CA TYR A 705 35.36 -22.90 -10.31
C TYR A 705 35.77 -21.44 -10.14
N SER A 706 36.30 -20.81 -11.18
CA SER A 706 36.59 -19.39 -11.19
C SER A 706 36.29 -18.75 -12.53
N LYS A 707 35.73 -17.54 -12.48
CA LYS A 707 35.40 -16.72 -13.64
C LYS A 707 35.92 -15.31 -13.40
N LEU A 708 36.73 -14.80 -14.33
CA LEU A 708 37.20 -13.41 -14.34
C LEU A 708 36.69 -12.72 -15.59
N THR A 709 35.98 -11.62 -15.42
CA THR A 709 35.39 -10.85 -16.52
C THR A 709 35.89 -9.42 -16.48
N VAL A 710 36.17 -8.86 -17.67
CA VAL A 710 36.36 -7.42 -17.88
C VAL A 710 35.32 -6.95 -18.86
N PHE A 711 34.69 -5.81 -18.60
CA PHE A 711 33.64 -5.28 -19.47
C PHE A 711 33.70 -3.75 -19.59
N HIS A 712 33.17 -3.25 -20.71
CA HIS A 712 33.01 -1.84 -21.00
C HIS A 712 31.70 -1.61 -21.75
N ASN A 713 30.89 -0.67 -21.28
CA ASN A 713 29.62 -0.31 -21.86
C ASN A 713 29.52 1.21 -22.04
N LYS A 714 29.10 1.64 -23.23
CA LYS A 714 28.88 3.05 -23.56
C LYS A 714 27.42 3.24 -23.96
N ILE A 715 26.70 4.05 -23.19
CA ILE A 715 25.28 4.35 -23.39
C ILE A 715 25.15 5.76 -23.94
N LYS A 716 24.34 5.93 -24.99
CA LYS A 716 23.95 7.21 -25.59
C LYS A 716 22.48 7.49 -25.33
N ASP A 717 22.13 8.77 -25.41
CA ASP A 717 20.82 9.31 -25.11
C ASP A 717 20.32 8.91 -23.72
N TYR A 718 21.27 8.77 -22.78
CA TYR A 718 21.03 8.30 -21.42
C TYR A 718 19.92 9.12 -20.78
N MET A 719 18.86 8.46 -20.33
CA MET A 719 17.71 9.10 -19.71
C MET A 719 17.98 9.37 -18.24
N SER A 720 17.57 10.53 -17.76
CA SER A 720 17.65 10.86 -16.35
C SER A 720 16.53 11.80 -15.93
N VAL A 721 16.34 11.86 -14.63
CA VAL A 721 15.39 12.74 -13.98
C VAL A 721 16.12 14.00 -13.57
N TYR A 722 15.49 15.14 -13.80
CA TYR A 722 16.02 16.43 -13.37
C TYR A 722 14.92 17.29 -12.77
N ASN A 723 15.30 18.10 -11.80
CA ASN A 723 14.46 19.19 -11.31
C ASN A 723 14.47 20.31 -12.37
N THR A 724 13.29 20.70 -12.85
CA THR A 724 13.13 21.74 -13.87
C THR A 724 13.55 23.14 -13.38
N GLY A 725 13.70 23.32 -12.07
CA GLY A 725 13.95 24.61 -11.43
C GLY A 725 12.68 25.42 -11.17
N TYR A 726 11.52 24.88 -11.51
CA TYR A 726 10.21 25.51 -11.30
C TYR A 726 9.44 24.81 -10.19
N LEU A 727 8.53 25.57 -9.58
CA LEU A 727 7.64 25.12 -8.53
C LEU A 727 6.21 24.99 -9.04
N MET A 728 5.51 23.95 -8.61
CA MET A 728 4.06 23.84 -8.71
C MET A 728 3.46 24.34 -7.40
N ASP A 729 2.75 25.48 -7.46
CA ASP A 729 2.18 26.12 -6.28
C ASP A 729 0.66 26.17 -6.38
N PHE A 730 -0.02 25.33 -5.60
CA PHE A 730 -1.49 25.29 -5.50
C PHE A 730 -2.06 26.27 -4.46
N TYR A 731 -1.20 27.01 -3.73
CA TYR A 731 -1.59 27.93 -2.67
C TYR A 731 -0.94 29.34 -2.80
N PRO A 732 -1.05 29.99 -3.97
CA PRO A 732 -0.39 31.25 -4.29
C PRO A 732 -0.86 32.43 -3.45
N GLN A 733 -2.00 32.30 -2.74
CA GLN A 733 -2.52 33.34 -1.85
C GLN A 733 -1.67 33.57 -0.59
N TYR A 734 -0.77 32.64 -0.25
CA TYR A 734 0.18 32.80 0.85
C TYR A 734 1.52 33.28 0.27
N ASP A 735 1.66 34.59 0.08
CA ASP A 735 2.83 35.23 -0.52
C ASP A 735 3.51 36.26 0.41
N GLU A 736 4.64 36.83 -0.02
CA GLU A 736 5.45 37.78 0.76
C GLU A 736 4.76 39.12 1.05
N SER A 737 3.64 39.42 0.39
CA SER A 737 2.99 40.72 0.44
C SER A 737 2.21 41.00 1.74
N THR A 738 2.04 39.98 2.59
CA THR A 738 1.22 39.97 3.83
C THR A 738 1.88 39.17 4.94
N THR A 739 1.34 39.19 6.17
CA THR A 739 1.76 38.26 7.23
C THR A 739 1.22 36.84 7.02
N TYR A 740 0.15 36.67 6.22
CA TYR A 740 -0.32 35.34 5.82
C TYR A 740 0.76 34.52 5.09
N GLY A 741 1.67 35.17 4.37
CA GLY A 741 2.84 34.51 3.78
C GLY A 741 3.68 33.72 4.78
N ALA A 742 3.68 34.10 6.07
CA ALA A 742 4.39 33.39 7.12
C ALA A 742 3.82 31.97 7.34
N ALA A 743 2.58 31.70 6.94
CA ALA A 743 1.96 30.37 6.96
C ALA A 743 2.25 29.54 5.71
N LYS A 744 3.01 30.06 4.72
CA LYS A 744 3.31 29.35 3.48
C LYS A 744 4.01 28.01 3.72
N PHE A 745 4.82 27.88 4.78
CA PHE A 745 5.45 26.59 5.14
C PHE A 745 4.41 25.46 5.34
N ALA A 746 3.18 25.75 5.76
CA ALA A 746 2.11 24.76 5.92
C ALA A 746 1.48 24.34 4.58
N HIS A 747 1.76 25.10 3.51
CA HIS A 747 1.25 24.93 2.15
C HIS A 747 2.40 25.05 1.14
N ALA A 748 3.54 24.44 1.46
CA ALA A 748 4.74 24.56 0.65
C ALA A 748 4.51 23.96 -0.75
N PRO A 749 5.07 24.57 -1.81
CA PRO A 749 4.87 24.10 -3.18
C PRO A 749 5.74 22.88 -3.50
N ASP A 750 5.47 22.27 -4.65
CA ASP A 750 6.20 21.10 -5.13
C ASP A 750 7.28 21.47 -6.14
N LEU A 751 8.42 20.79 -6.07
CA LEU A 751 9.43 20.76 -7.11
C LEU A 751 8.91 20.00 -8.32
N ILE A 752 8.98 20.64 -9.50
CA ILE A 752 8.60 19.98 -10.74
C ILE A 752 9.80 19.18 -11.29
N TYR A 753 9.66 17.86 -11.30
CA TYR A 753 10.59 16.92 -11.92
C TYR A 753 10.12 16.48 -13.30
N SER A 754 11.06 16.29 -14.21
CA SER A 754 10.78 15.73 -15.52
C SER A 754 11.93 14.83 -16.00
N PHE A 755 11.70 14.14 -17.10
CA PHE A 755 12.65 13.24 -17.74
C PHE A 755 13.34 13.95 -18.90
N ARG A 756 14.65 13.76 -19.06
CA ARG A 756 15.41 14.25 -20.22
C ARG A 756 16.46 13.25 -20.66
N ASN A 757 16.82 13.26 -21.94
CA ASN A 757 18.03 12.59 -22.41
C ASN A 757 19.24 13.50 -22.09
N ILE A 758 20.10 13.06 -21.18
CA ILE A 758 21.25 13.83 -20.67
C ILE A 758 22.57 13.57 -21.41
N GLY A 759 22.57 12.61 -22.35
CA GLY A 759 23.69 12.35 -23.27
C GLY A 759 24.37 11.00 -23.08
N ARG A 760 25.65 10.94 -22.66
CA ARG A 760 26.48 9.73 -22.66
C ARG A 760 26.91 9.30 -21.26
N ALA A 761 26.73 8.01 -20.97
CA ALA A 761 27.30 7.34 -19.80
C ALA A 761 28.32 6.27 -20.24
N GLU A 762 29.38 6.10 -19.44
CA GLU A 762 30.39 5.05 -19.65
C GLU A 762 30.56 4.24 -18.37
N ILE A 763 30.50 2.92 -18.50
CA ILE A 763 30.62 1.98 -17.39
C ILE A 763 31.70 0.97 -17.73
N THR A 764 32.74 0.88 -16.91
CA THR A 764 33.83 -0.08 -17.09
C THR A 764 34.05 -0.83 -15.79
N GLY A 765 34.29 -2.13 -15.84
CA GLY A 765 34.44 -2.91 -14.63
C GLY A 765 35.17 -4.23 -14.80
N VAL A 766 35.48 -4.82 -13.64
CA VAL A 766 36.09 -6.14 -13.50
C VAL A 766 35.26 -6.94 -12.51
N GLU A 767 34.94 -8.18 -12.85
CA GLU A 767 34.22 -9.12 -11.98
C GLU A 767 35.06 -10.37 -11.78
N TRP A 768 35.16 -10.84 -10.54
CA TRP A 768 35.79 -12.11 -10.22
C TRP A 768 34.87 -12.96 -9.35
N GLU A 769 34.57 -14.16 -9.82
CA GLU A 769 33.81 -15.18 -9.10
C GLU A 769 34.74 -16.37 -8.81
N LEU A 770 34.66 -16.89 -7.59
CA LEU A 770 35.39 -18.07 -7.13
C LEU A 770 34.46 -18.93 -6.27
N LYS A 771 34.26 -20.19 -6.68
CA LYS A 771 33.56 -21.23 -5.91
C LYS A 771 34.58 -22.32 -5.57
N GLN A 772 34.77 -22.60 -4.29
CA GLN A 772 35.79 -23.53 -3.79
C GLN A 772 35.16 -24.58 -2.87
N THR A 773 35.35 -25.85 -3.20
CA THR A 773 35.11 -26.98 -2.30
C THR A 773 36.35 -27.17 -1.44
N LEU A 774 36.22 -26.88 -0.14
CA LEU A 774 37.32 -26.98 0.84
C LEU A 774 37.42 -28.41 1.40
N SER A 775 36.28 -29.09 1.56
CA SER A 775 36.20 -30.49 1.96
C SER A 775 34.86 -31.09 1.50
N LYS A 776 34.61 -32.36 1.81
CA LYS A 776 33.31 -33.00 1.51
C LYS A 776 32.11 -32.34 2.20
N HIS A 777 32.33 -31.54 3.25
CA HIS A 777 31.25 -30.85 3.97
C HIS A 777 31.24 -29.34 3.77
N TRP A 778 32.37 -28.74 3.39
CA TRP A 778 32.55 -27.29 3.37
C TRP A 778 32.76 -26.77 1.95
N LYS A 779 31.92 -25.80 1.55
CA LYS A 779 32.04 -25.06 0.29
C LYS A 779 32.11 -23.57 0.61
N ALA A 780 32.94 -22.85 -0.13
CA ALA A 780 33.07 -21.40 -0.02
C ALA A 780 32.81 -20.74 -1.37
N ARG A 781 32.22 -19.55 -1.34
CA ARG A 781 32.01 -18.68 -2.49
C ARG A 781 32.59 -17.30 -2.20
N PHE A 782 33.22 -16.72 -3.21
CA PHE A 782 33.75 -15.36 -3.20
C PHE A 782 33.40 -14.68 -4.51
N GLY A 783 32.88 -13.46 -4.43
CA GLY A 783 32.55 -12.59 -5.54
C GLY A 783 33.16 -11.22 -5.32
N TYR A 784 33.70 -10.61 -6.37
CA TYR A 784 34.22 -9.25 -6.35
C TYR A 784 33.80 -8.53 -7.62
N THR A 785 33.32 -7.30 -7.49
CA THR A 785 32.99 -6.41 -8.61
C THR A 785 33.64 -5.06 -8.37
N TYR A 786 34.43 -4.58 -9.34
CA TYR A 786 34.91 -3.21 -9.41
C TYR A 786 34.19 -2.46 -10.53
N LEU A 787 33.69 -1.25 -10.23
CA LEU A 787 32.96 -0.41 -11.17
C LEU A 787 33.56 1.00 -11.25
N HIS A 788 33.85 1.43 -12.48
CA HIS A 788 34.07 2.82 -12.85
C HIS A 788 32.91 3.28 -13.75
N ALA A 789 31.87 3.81 -13.12
CA ALA A 789 30.63 4.23 -13.77
C ALA A 789 30.52 5.76 -13.76
N VAL A 790 30.58 6.39 -14.94
CA VAL A 790 30.68 7.85 -15.07
C VAL A 790 29.69 8.46 -16.06
N ASN A 791 29.13 9.60 -15.67
CA ASN A 791 28.46 10.54 -16.56
C ASN A 791 29.52 11.36 -17.33
N LYS A 792 29.37 11.48 -18.66
CA LYS A 792 30.33 12.17 -19.54
C LYS A 792 29.84 13.50 -20.11
N SER A 793 28.54 13.78 -20.07
CA SER A 793 27.96 14.86 -20.87
C SER A 793 27.11 15.84 -20.10
N ASP A 794 26.59 15.45 -18.94
CA ASP A 794 25.73 16.34 -18.15
C ASP A 794 26.54 17.01 -17.04
N ALA A 795 26.71 18.33 -17.15
CA ALA A 795 27.40 19.15 -16.15
C ALA A 795 26.56 19.37 -14.88
N ASP A 796 25.24 19.10 -14.93
CA ASP A 796 24.33 19.27 -13.81
C ASP A 796 24.27 18.06 -12.86
N MET A 797 24.97 16.97 -13.22
CA MET A 797 25.02 15.75 -12.44
C MET A 797 26.44 15.42 -11.99
N PRO A 798 26.59 14.68 -10.86
CA PRO A 798 27.90 14.22 -10.44
C PRO A 798 28.55 13.35 -11.51
N ARG A 799 29.88 13.45 -11.62
CA ARG A 799 30.64 12.68 -12.60
C ARG A 799 30.54 11.17 -12.35
N GLN A 800 30.49 10.73 -11.10
CA GLN A 800 30.21 9.34 -10.73
C GLN A 800 28.70 9.12 -10.71
N LEU A 801 28.21 8.03 -11.32
CA LEU A 801 26.79 7.69 -11.28
C LEU A 801 26.35 7.29 -9.86
N LEU A 802 25.11 7.64 -9.51
CA LEU A 802 24.53 7.41 -8.18
C LEU A 802 24.11 5.95 -7.99
N ASP A 803 24.12 5.52 -6.72
CA ASP A 803 23.74 4.17 -6.25
C ASP A 803 24.52 3.02 -6.87
N LYS A 804 25.70 3.32 -7.44
CA LYS A 804 26.61 2.33 -8.00
C LYS A 804 27.82 2.17 -7.06
N PRO A 805 27.94 1.05 -6.32
CA PRO A 805 29.09 0.81 -5.46
C PRO A 805 30.34 0.66 -6.33
N GLN A 806 31.43 1.35 -5.98
CA GLN A 806 32.70 1.19 -6.73
C GLN A 806 33.30 -0.19 -6.51
N HIS A 807 33.11 -0.75 -5.31
CA HIS A 807 33.45 -2.13 -5.02
C HIS A 807 32.26 -2.84 -4.37
N LYS A 808 31.97 -4.04 -4.86
CA LYS A 808 31.07 -5.01 -4.21
C LYS A 808 31.84 -6.28 -3.91
N ILE A 809 31.72 -6.81 -2.70
CA ILE A 809 32.32 -8.09 -2.30
C ILE A 809 31.19 -9.00 -1.80
N ASP A 810 31.10 -10.20 -2.35
CA ASP A 810 30.14 -11.24 -1.95
C ASP A 810 30.92 -12.40 -1.30
N ILE A 811 30.56 -12.81 -0.10
CA ILE A 811 31.22 -13.91 0.62
C ILE A 811 30.16 -14.92 1.06
N GLY A 812 30.45 -16.21 0.95
CA GLY A 812 29.62 -17.24 1.55
C GLY A 812 30.37 -18.50 1.89
N ILE A 813 29.91 -19.18 2.94
CA ILE A 813 30.42 -20.46 3.41
C ILE A 813 29.21 -21.35 3.70
N ASP A 814 29.19 -22.52 3.08
CA ASP A 814 28.19 -23.55 3.25
C ASP A 814 28.80 -24.77 3.93
N TYR A 815 28.07 -25.33 4.89
CA TYR A 815 28.32 -26.60 5.55
C TYR A 815 27.15 -27.56 5.28
N SER A 816 27.45 -28.80 4.90
CA SER A 816 26.44 -29.86 4.77
C SER A 816 26.97 -31.20 5.24
N ASP A 817 26.23 -31.86 6.13
CA ASP A 817 26.46 -33.23 6.55
C ASP A 817 25.22 -34.10 6.25
N GLU A 818 25.28 -34.83 5.14
CA GLU A 818 24.19 -35.66 4.66
C GLU A 818 23.79 -36.76 5.65
N LYS A 819 24.75 -37.29 6.44
CA LYS A 819 24.49 -38.40 7.35
C LYS A 819 23.64 -37.96 8.53
N SER A 820 23.95 -36.80 9.10
CA SER A 820 23.14 -36.24 10.18
C SER A 820 21.94 -35.46 9.66
N GLY A 821 21.93 -35.05 8.39
CA GLY A 821 20.88 -34.19 7.81
C GLY A 821 21.00 -32.73 8.23
N TRP A 822 22.07 -32.32 8.92
CA TRP A 822 22.33 -30.93 9.27
C TRP A 822 23.04 -30.19 8.14
N SER A 823 22.64 -28.95 7.92
CA SER A 823 23.35 -28.03 7.03
C SER A 823 23.27 -26.60 7.56
N GLY A 824 24.19 -25.76 7.14
CA GLY A 824 24.18 -24.34 7.48
C GLY A 824 24.89 -23.51 6.43
N SER A 825 24.42 -22.29 6.24
CA SER A 825 24.95 -21.32 5.28
C SER A 825 25.13 -19.98 5.98
N LEU A 826 26.32 -19.41 5.85
CA LEU A 826 26.64 -18.05 6.28
C LEU A 826 27.06 -17.27 5.04
N TRP A 827 26.44 -16.12 4.78
CA TRP A 827 26.82 -15.28 3.66
C TRP A 827 26.70 -13.80 3.98
N GLY A 828 27.44 -12.97 3.26
CA GLY A 828 27.30 -11.53 3.35
C GLY A 828 27.77 -10.80 2.10
N ASP A 829 27.25 -9.59 1.94
CA ASP A 829 27.55 -8.70 0.82
C ASP A 829 28.05 -7.37 1.39
N TYR A 830 29.13 -6.84 0.82
CA TYR A 830 29.74 -5.56 1.20
C TYR A 830 29.72 -4.59 0.03
N TYR A 831 29.19 -3.40 0.29
CA TYR A 831 29.12 -2.28 -0.64
C TYR A 831 30.14 -1.23 -0.18
N ILE A 832 31.06 -0.82 -1.05
CA ILE A 832 32.16 0.09 -0.70
C ILE A 832 32.17 1.28 -1.65
N HIS A 833 32.28 2.48 -1.09
CA HIS A 833 32.38 3.75 -1.81
C HIS A 833 31.21 4.03 -2.76
N MET A 834 29.99 3.70 -2.36
CA MET A 834 28.76 4.05 -3.09
C MET A 834 28.38 5.51 -2.81
N LEU A 835 28.08 6.29 -3.84
CA LEU A 835 27.41 7.60 -3.65
C LEU A 835 25.90 7.34 -3.56
N ASP A 836 25.30 7.59 -2.40
CA ASP A 836 23.88 7.31 -2.14
C ASP A 836 23.01 8.46 -2.63
N SER A 837 22.02 8.18 -3.49
CA SER A 837 21.11 9.20 -4.02
C SER A 837 20.15 9.76 -2.97
N ASN A 838 19.88 9.00 -1.90
CA ASN A 838 18.93 9.40 -0.85
C ASN A 838 19.59 10.21 0.28
N SER A 839 20.91 10.15 0.42
CA SER A 839 21.68 10.86 1.45
C SER A 839 22.30 12.15 0.90
N LEU A 840 21.55 13.25 1.00
CA LEU A 840 21.98 14.57 0.53
C LEU A 840 22.72 15.34 1.64
N SER A 841 23.97 15.71 1.39
CA SER A 841 24.74 16.65 2.19
C SER A 841 24.23 18.08 2.00
N GLY A 842 24.04 18.80 3.11
CA GLY A 842 23.71 20.24 3.10
C GLY A 842 22.23 20.61 3.11
N GLY A 843 21.31 19.65 3.27
CA GLY A 843 19.93 19.93 3.71
C GLY A 843 19.10 20.87 2.85
N GLY A 844 19.32 20.92 1.53
CA GLY A 844 18.58 21.82 0.62
C GLY A 844 17.21 21.30 0.15
N ASN A 845 16.52 22.10 -0.67
CA ASN A 845 15.13 21.91 -1.11
C ASN A 845 14.10 22.11 0.00
N TYR A 846 14.39 23.06 0.88
CA TYR A 846 13.47 23.57 1.88
C TYR A 846 13.08 25.00 1.55
N MET A 847 12.03 25.46 2.18
CA MET A 847 11.63 26.83 2.23
C MET A 847 11.48 27.26 3.68
N VAL A 848 11.75 28.52 3.95
CA VAL A 848 11.36 29.17 5.19
C VAL A 848 10.34 30.26 4.88
N SER A 849 9.32 30.38 5.72
CA SER A 849 8.38 31.49 5.72
C SER A 849 8.15 32.02 7.13
N TYR A 850 8.33 33.33 7.32
CA TYR A 850 8.14 34.00 8.61
C TYR A 850 7.77 35.47 8.39
N ILE A 851 7.21 36.12 9.40
CA ILE A 851 6.90 37.56 9.36
C ILE A 851 8.21 38.34 9.26
N ASP A 852 8.32 39.29 8.33
CA ASP A 852 9.53 40.07 8.11
C ASP A 852 9.92 40.85 9.38
N PRO A 853 11.09 40.59 9.98
CA PRO A 853 11.54 41.28 11.20
C PRO A 853 11.71 42.79 11.01
N ASN A 854 11.92 43.25 9.77
CA ASN A 854 12.09 44.67 9.44
C ASN A 854 10.77 45.33 8.99
N ASN A 855 9.75 44.53 8.67
CA ASN A 855 8.44 45.02 8.26
C ASN A 855 7.35 44.04 8.72
N PRO A 856 6.69 44.29 9.87
CA PRO A 856 5.69 43.37 10.42
C PRO A 856 4.44 43.23 9.52
N ASP A 857 4.33 44.01 8.44
CA ASP A 857 3.23 43.95 7.48
C ASP A 857 3.46 42.97 6.33
N ARG A 858 4.62 42.31 6.30
CA ARG A 858 5.05 41.43 5.21
C ARG A 858 5.60 40.13 5.75
N SER A 859 5.76 39.18 4.84
CA SER A 859 6.45 37.92 5.13
C SER A 859 7.68 37.78 4.26
N VAL A 860 8.65 37.05 4.76
CA VAL A 860 9.78 36.57 3.98
C VAL A 860 9.49 35.13 3.61
N ILE A 861 9.54 34.79 2.31
CA ILE A 861 9.47 33.42 1.82
C ILE A 861 10.77 33.12 1.08
N ARG A 862 11.67 32.37 1.71
CA ARG A 862 12.96 32.03 1.12
C ARG A 862 13.01 30.56 0.75
N TYR A 863 13.16 30.28 -0.54
CA TYR A 863 13.46 28.97 -1.06
C TYR A 863 14.96 28.72 -1.02
N ASN A 864 15.37 27.70 -0.27
CA ASN A 864 16.75 27.29 -0.13
C ASN A 864 16.96 26.01 -0.94
N PHE A 865 17.02 26.17 -2.25
CA PHE A 865 17.32 25.07 -3.17
C PHE A 865 18.71 24.52 -2.95
N ASN A 866 18.87 23.20 -3.04
CA ASN A 866 20.21 22.64 -3.14
C ASN A 866 20.76 22.90 -4.54
N ASN A 867 21.51 23.99 -4.68
CA ASN A 867 22.14 24.36 -5.96
C ASN A 867 23.47 23.62 -6.20
N ARG A 868 23.90 22.74 -5.28
CA ARG A 868 25.13 21.95 -5.46
C ARG A 868 24.86 20.85 -6.48
N ARG A 869 25.44 20.98 -7.67
CA ARG A 869 25.35 19.98 -8.75
C ARG A 869 26.56 19.05 -8.80
N THR A 870 27.28 18.95 -7.69
CA THR A 870 28.60 18.30 -7.57
C THR A 870 28.53 17.07 -6.64
N SER A 871 29.49 16.15 -6.79
CA SER A 871 29.47 14.85 -6.09
C SER A 871 29.55 14.93 -4.56
N ASP A 872 30.00 16.06 -4.02
CA ASP A 872 30.03 16.36 -2.58
C ASP A 872 28.64 16.59 -1.99
N MET A 873 27.60 16.76 -2.81
CA MET A 873 26.20 16.79 -2.38
C MET A 873 25.70 15.41 -1.91
N TYR A 874 26.32 14.30 -2.30
CA TYR A 874 25.85 12.97 -1.92
C TYR A 874 26.81 12.33 -0.92
N GLU A 875 26.28 11.63 0.08
CA GLU A 875 27.11 10.91 1.03
C GLU A 875 27.70 9.65 0.41
N ARG A 876 28.97 9.38 0.74
CA ARG A 876 29.66 8.17 0.34
C ARG A 876 29.49 7.11 1.42
N LYS A 877 28.76 6.04 1.11
CA LYS A 877 28.48 4.94 2.04
C LYS A 877 29.34 3.71 1.77
N THR A 878 29.72 3.06 2.87
CA THR A 878 30.35 1.74 2.90
C THR A 878 29.71 0.92 4.02
N PHE A 879 29.11 -0.22 3.68
CA PHE A 879 28.40 -1.07 4.64
C PHE A 879 28.40 -2.53 4.18
N GLY A 880 28.01 -3.44 5.08
CA GLY A 880 27.87 -4.85 4.75
C GLY A 880 26.75 -5.52 5.54
N ILE A 881 26.12 -6.51 4.92
CA ILE A 881 24.98 -7.26 5.48
C ILE A 881 25.36 -8.73 5.54
N TRP A 882 25.12 -9.38 6.68
CA TRP A 882 25.40 -10.79 6.88
C TRP A 882 24.14 -11.55 7.24
N ASN A 883 24.02 -12.78 6.76
CA ASN A 883 22.87 -13.64 6.95
C ASN A 883 23.33 -15.05 7.33
N LEU A 884 22.57 -15.71 8.19
CA LEU A 884 22.82 -17.06 8.67
C LEU A 884 21.57 -17.92 8.45
N MET A 885 21.76 -19.14 7.97
CA MET A 885 20.72 -20.16 7.84
C MET A 885 21.23 -21.48 8.40
N ILE A 886 20.42 -22.17 9.21
CA ILE A 886 20.69 -23.50 9.74
C ILE A 886 19.48 -24.36 9.42
N GLN A 887 19.72 -25.55 8.88
CA GLN A 887 18.66 -26.44 8.42
C GLN A 887 18.88 -27.86 8.91
N LYS A 888 17.76 -28.55 9.15
CA LYS A 888 17.70 -29.95 9.53
C LYS A 888 16.74 -30.69 8.60
N LYS A 889 17.29 -31.58 7.79
CA LYS A 889 16.49 -32.54 7.01
C LYS A 889 15.85 -33.55 7.96
N ILE A 890 14.53 -33.69 7.84
CA ILE A 890 13.72 -34.70 8.55
C ILE A 890 13.74 -35.99 7.73
N ASN A 891 13.61 -35.86 6.42
CA ASN A 891 13.76 -36.93 5.44
C ASN A 891 14.40 -36.35 4.17
N LYS A 892 14.48 -37.13 3.09
CA LYS A 892 15.12 -36.69 1.84
C LYS A 892 14.45 -35.47 1.20
N ASP A 893 13.15 -35.29 1.43
CA ASP A 893 12.28 -34.36 0.72
C ASP A 893 11.61 -33.33 1.67
N SER A 894 11.91 -33.36 2.97
CA SER A 894 11.33 -32.47 3.99
C SER A 894 12.38 -31.99 4.99
N LEU A 895 12.34 -30.71 5.33
CA LEU A 895 13.27 -30.06 6.24
C LEU A 895 12.61 -29.01 7.10
N VAL A 896 13.27 -28.67 8.20
CA VAL A 896 12.99 -27.49 9.04
C VAL A 896 14.23 -26.62 9.10
N TYR A 897 14.04 -25.32 9.30
CA TYR A 897 15.14 -24.37 9.33
C TYR A 897 14.92 -23.24 10.32
N PHE A 898 16.03 -22.65 10.75
CA PHE A 898 16.12 -21.42 11.52
C PHE A 898 17.17 -20.52 10.88
N GLY A 899 16.87 -19.24 10.72
CA GLY A 899 17.76 -18.28 10.10
C GLY A 899 17.70 -16.91 10.76
N ILE A 900 18.76 -16.13 10.54
CA ILE A 900 18.88 -14.74 10.96
C ILE A 900 19.33 -13.95 9.74
N ASN A 901 18.44 -13.12 9.20
CA ASN A 901 18.81 -12.12 8.20
C ASN A 901 19.35 -10.88 8.92
N ASN A 902 20.34 -10.22 8.32
CA ASN A 902 21.03 -9.07 8.89
C ASN A 902 21.53 -9.35 10.33
N LEU A 903 22.39 -10.36 10.46
CA LEU A 903 22.95 -10.89 11.71
C LEU A 903 23.50 -9.80 12.63
N PHE A 904 24.17 -8.78 12.09
CA PHE A 904 24.73 -7.68 12.88
C PHE A 904 23.76 -6.53 13.12
N GLY A 905 22.58 -6.54 12.50
CA GLY A 905 21.54 -5.55 12.69
C GLY A 905 21.90 -4.17 12.14
N HIS A 906 22.60 -4.12 11.00
CA HIS A 906 22.92 -2.86 10.33
C HIS A 906 21.62 -2.15 9.93
N ARG A 907 21.46 -0.89 10.31
CA ARG A 907 20.29 -0.05 9.98
C ARG A 907 20.78 1.11 9.12
N ASP A 908 20.06 1.38 8.05
CA ASP A 908 20.25 2.52 7.15
C ASP A 908 18.87 2.90 6.61
N ASP A 909 18.31 3.98 7.16
CA ASP A 909 16.95 4.44 6.86
C ASP A 909 16.85 5.02 5.44
N ASP A 910 17.91 5.67 4.92
CA ASP A 910 17.93 6.21 3.56
C ASP A 910 17.87 5.10 2.50
N ARG A 911 18.35 3.91 2.85
CA ARG A 911 18.33 2.71 2.00
C ARG A 911 17.22 1.74 2.38
N ALA A 912 16.38 2.09 3.34
CA ALA A 912 15.27 1.30 3.86
C ALA A 912 15.65 -0.17 4.13
N PHE A 913 16.80 -0.42 4.77
CA PHE A 913 17.19 -1.78 5.15
C PHE A 913 16.47 -2.26 6.41
N SER A 914 15.93 -3.47 6.37
CA SER A 914 15.35 -4.12 7.54
C SER A 914 16.40 -4.33 8.62
N GLY A 915 15.97 -4.38 9.88
CA GLY A 915 16.87 -4.74 10.97
C GLY A 915 17.21 -6.22 10.96
N ARG A 916 17.64 -6.71 12.12
CA ARG A 916 17.81 -8.15 12.34
C ARG A 916 16.45 -8.84 12.34
N VAL A 917 16.26 -9.77 11.40
CA VAL A 917 15.04 -10.58 11.26
C VAL A 917 15.36 -12.03 11.58
N PHE A 918 14.60 -12.60 12.53
CA PHE A 918 14.65 -14.03 12.84
C PHE A 918 13.61 -14.76 11.99
N ARG A 919 13.99 -15.93 11.46
CA ARG A 919 13.20 -16.72 10.54
C ARG A 919 13.17 -18.16 11.03
N PHE A 920 12.01 -18.79 10.93
CA PHE A 920 11.87 -20.22 11.20
C PHE A 920 10.81 -20.78 10.28
N GLY A 921 11.01 -22.00 9.79
CA GLY A 921 10.03 -22.58 8.90
C GLY A 921 10.27 -24.04 8.59
N ALA A 922 9.36 -24.57 7.79
CA ALA A 922 9.35 -25.95 7.35
C ALA A 922 9.01 -26.03 5.86
N ASN A 923 9.72 -26.91 5.16
CA ASN A 923 9.39 -27.31 3.80
C ASN A 923 9.05 -28.80 3.85
N LEU A 924 7.81 -29.13 3.51
CA LEU A 924 7.29 -30.49 3.55
C LEU A 924 6.90 -30.91 2.13
N LYS A 925 7.21 -32.16 1.79
CA LYS A 925 6.82 -32.76 0.51
C LYS A 925 6.30 -34.17 0.74
N ILE A 926 5.12 -34.47 0.19
CA ILE A 926 4.35 -35.69 0.46
C ILE A 926 3.80 -36.23 -0.86
N GLY A 927 3.84 -37.55 -1.08
CA GLY A 927 3.24 -38.22 -2.24
C GLY A 927 4.15 -39.24 -2.92
N SER A 928 3.71 -39.76 -4.07
CA SER A 928 4.44 -40.77 -4.87
C SER A 928 5.80 -40.27 -5.42
N ASP A 929 6.00 -38.95 -5.38
CA ASP A 929 7.23 -38.25 -5.73
C ASP A 929 8.13 -37.93 -4.53
N ALA A 930 7.67 -38.21 -3.30
CA ALA A 930 8.47 -38.26 -2.08
C ALA A 930 8.94 -39.71 -1.87
N ASN A 931 10.17 -39.91 -1.40
CA ASN A 931 10.70 -41.27 -1.14
C ASN A 931 10.12 -41.91 0.14
N THR A 932 8.85 -41.68 0.42
CA THR A 932 8.05 -42.45 1.38
C THR A 932 7.88 -43.87 0.83
N LYS A 933 8.03 -44.89 1.70
CA LYS A 933 7.88 -46.32 1.34
C LYS A 933 6.64 -46.52 0.45
N GLU A 934 6.75 -47.40 -0.54
CA GLU A 934 5.73 -47.77 -1.56
C GLU A 934 4.37 -48.28 -1.02
N GLY A 935 4.07 -48.15 0.27
CA GLY A 935 2.85 -48.65 0.90
C GLY A 935 1.60 -47.78 0.76
N ALA A 936 1.69 -46.54 0.27
CA ALA A 936 0.55 -45.65 0.10
C ALA A 936 0.21 -45.44 -1.38
N ALA A 937 -0.11 -46.54 -2.07
CA ALA A 937 -0.87 -46.43 -3.31
C ALA A 937 -2.24 -45.83 -2.96
N VAL A 938 -2.52 -44.62 -3.44
CA VAL A 938 -3.88 -44.07 -3.49
C VAL A 938 -4.71 -45.06 -4.30
N SER A 939 -5.61 -45.79 -3.66
CA SER A 939 -6.53 -46.68 -4.35
C SER A 939 -7.47 -45.83 -5.21
N THR A 940 -7.34 -45.96 -6.52
CA THR A 940 -8.18 -45.27 -7.52
C THR A 940 -9.55 -45.90 -7.71
N ASP A 941 -10.00 -46.78 -6.82
CA ASP A 941 -11.30 -47.45 -6.91
C ASP A 941 -12.13 -47.18 -5.65
N ARG A 942 -12.92 -46.09 -5.70
CA ARG A 942 -14.24 -46.02 -5.08
C ARG A 942 -15.06 -44.98 -5.82
N VAL A 943 -15.88 -45.47 -6.76
CA VAL A 943 -17.13 -44.82 -7.14
C VAL A 943 -17.82 -44.41 -5.83
N MET A 944 -18.17 -43.13 -5.68
CA MET A 944 -18.89 -42.66 -4.51
C MET A 944 -20.18 -43.46 -4.35
N SER A 945 -20.20 -44.34 -3.35
CA SER A 945 -21.44 -44.96 -2.88
C SER A 945 -22.37 -43.85 -2.38
N PRO A 946 -23.70 -43.97 -2.56
CA PRO A 946 -24.64 -42.99 -2.04
C PRO A 946 -24.47 -42.87 -0.53
N VAL A 947 -24.53 -41.64 -0.02
CA VAL A 947 -24.46 -41.31 1.40
C VAL A 947 -25.61 -41.99 2.14
N LEU A 948 -25.36 -43.21 2.63
CA LEU A 948 -26.11 -43.79 3.73
C LEU A 948 -25.39 -43.42 5.03
N LEU A 949 -26.17 -43.16 6.09
CA LEU A 949 -25.79 -42.86 7.48
C LEU A 949 -24.97 -43.98 8.17
N LEU A 950 -23.91 -44.48 7.53
CA LEU A 950 -23.09 -45.59 8.01
C LEU A 950 -21.95 -45.16 8.96
N ASP A 951 -21.67 -43.87 9.08
CA ASP A 951 -20.56 -43.32 9.90
C ASP A 951 -20.99 -42.72 11.25
N PHE A 952 -22.19 -43.06 11.72
CA PHE A 952 -22.76 -42.45 12.93
C PHE A 952 -22.03 -42.82 14.23
N LEU A 953 -21.45 -44.02 14.31
CA LEU A 953 -20.78 -44.56 15.52
C LEU A 953 -19.26 -44.66 15.33
N ASN A 954 -18.61 -43.58 14.90
CA ASN A 954 -17.17 -43.57 14.63
C ASN A 954 -16.33 -43.27 15.89
N ARG A 955 -15.26 -44.05 16.08
CA ARG A 955 -14.29 -43.84 17.17
C ARG A 955 -13.41 -42.62 16.86
N PRO A 956 -13.10 -41.77 17.86
CA PRO A 956 -12.12 -40.69 17.69
C PRO A 956 -10.70 -41.20 17.38
N PHE A 957 -10.36 -42.41 17.83
CA PHE A 957 -9.09 -43.08 17.58
C PHE A 957 -9.29 -44.31 16.68
N ASP A 958 -8.51 -44.38 15.61
CA ASP A 958 -8.51 -45.52 14.69
C ASP A 958 -7.55 -46.62 15.20
N THR A 959 -8.11 -47.74 15.65
CA THR A 959 -7.37 -48.86 16.24
C THR A 959 -6.66 -49.76 15.23
N GLU A 960 -6.98 -49.63 13.94
CA GLU A 960 -6.35 -50.43 12.87
C GLU A 960 -5.13 -49.72 12.25
N LYS A 961 -4.83 -48.50 12.71
CA LYS A 961 -3.84 -47.61 12.13
C LYS A 961 -2.41 -47.90 12.62
N GLU A 962 -1.46 -47.99 11.69
CA GLU A 962 -0.04 -48.19 12.03
C GLU A 962 0.63 -46.91 12.57
N THR A 963 1.66 -47.07 13.40
CA THR A 963 2.43 -45.96 13.97
C THR A 963 3.08 -45.12 12.85
N GLY A 964 2.79 -43.82 12.79
CA GLY A 964 3.28 -42.95 11.71
C GLY A 964 2.69 -41.54 11.77
N VAL A 965 3.09 -40.69 10.83
CA VAL A 965 2.52 -39.34 10.66
C VAL A 965 1.64 -39.37 9.42
N GLU A 966 0.33 -39.21 9.62
CA GLU A 966 -0.60 -39.03 8.50
C GLU A 966 -0.79 -37.54 8.24
N VAL A 967 -0.82 -37.15 6.97
CA VAL A 967 -1.25 -35.81 6.58
C VAL A 967 -2.69 -35.91 6.12
N ILE A 968 -3.56 -35.24 6.85
CA ILE A 968 -4.98 -35.13 6.54
C ILE A 968 -5.22 -33.78 5.89
N GLY A 969 -6.08 -33.72 4.88
CA GLY A 969 -6.40 -32.47 4.24
C GLY A 969 -7.45 -32.64 3.18
N ASP A 970 -8.14 -31.55 2.86
CA ASP A 970 -9.12 -31.51 1.79
C ASP A 970 -9.01 -30.19 1.02
N TYR A 971 -9.39 -30.23 -0.25
CA TYR A 971 -9.51 -29.06 -1.10
C TYR A 971 -10.95 -28.98 -1.59
N ARG A 972 -11.56 -27.80 -1.43
CA ARG A 972 -12.95 -27.54 -1.81
C ARG A 972 -12.99 -26.35 -2.75
N GLY A 973 -13.54 -26.56 -3.93
CA GLY A 973 -14.00 -25.50 -4.81
C GLY A 973 -15.51 -25.44 -4.80
N ARG A 974 -16.10 -24.27 -4.56
CA ARG A 974 -17.53 -24.02 -4.66
C ARG A 974 -17.77 -22.88 -5.63
N TRP A 975 -18.68 -23.10 -6.57
CA TRP A 975 -19.12 -22.08 -7.52
C TRP A 975 -20.62 -21.88 -7.32
N ASP A 976 -21.01 -20.63 -7.04
CA ASP A 976 -22.40 -20.26 -6.96
C ASP A 976 -22.77 -19.34 -8.12
N SER A 977 -23.96 -19.56 -8.68
CA SER A 977 -24.52 -18.79 -9.77
C SER A 977 -25.85 -18.19 -9.34
N HIS A 978 -25.88 -16.88 -9.14
CA HIS A 978 -27.09 -16.12 -8.78
C HIS A 978 -27.89 -15.68 -10.02
N LEU A 979 -29.23 -15.62 -9.90
CA LEU A 979 -30.13 -15.21 -10.98
C LEU A 979 -30.34 -13.69 -11.04
N GLY A 980 -30.06 -12.98 -9.95
CA GLY A 980 -30.09 -11.52 -9.92
C GLY A 980 -31.48 -10.90 -9.81
N SER A 981 -32.36 -11.48 -8.98
CA SER A 981 -33.72 -10.98 -8.78
C SER A 981 -33.77 -9.82 -7.77
N ASP A 982 -34.35 -8.68 -8.16
CA ASP A 982 -34.62 -7.55 -7.24
C ASP A 982 -35.68 -7.97 -6.20
N ARG A 983 -35.23 -8.39 -5.03
CA ARG A 983 -36.11 -8.68 -3.89
C ARG A 983 -36.43 -7.40 -3.13
N PRO A 984 -37.66 -7.24 -2.58
CA PRO A 984 -38.05 -6.03 -1.85
C PRO A 984 -37.09 -5.74 -0.69
N ALA A 985 -36.67 -4.49 -0.55
CA ALA A 985 -35.86 -4.04 0.58
C ALA A 985 -36.60 -4.35 1.90
N ALA A 986 -35.92 -5.07 2.79
CA ALA A 986 -36.49 -5.41 4.07
C ALA A 986 -36.49 -4.17 4.98
N ARG A 987 -37.63 -3.87 5.61
CA ARG A 987 -37.82 -2.65 6.40
C ARG A 987 -37.11 -2.76 7.74
N VAL A 988 -36.12 -1.91 7.97
CA VAL A 988 -35.48 -1.69 9.26
C VAL A 988 -36.16 -0.55 10.03
N THR A 989 -36.22 -0.67 11.35
CA THR A 989 -36.73 0.36 12.28
C THR A 989 -35.73 0.56 13.43
N ALA A 990 -35.91 1.60 14.26
CA ALA A 990 -35.04 1.88 15.40
C ALA A 990 -34.97 0.74 16.46
N THR A 991 -35.92 -0.20 16.41
CA THR A 991 -36.01 -1.36 17.31
C THR A 991 -35.90 -2.71 16.59
N SER A 992 -35.78 -2.72 15.27
CA SER A 992 -35.62 -3.94 14.48
C SER A 992 -34.60 -3.70 13.36
N TYR A 993 -33.40 -4.24 13.54
CA TYR A 993 -32.43 -4.35 12.46
C TYR A 993 -32.39 -5.79 11.96
N ILE A 994 -31.99 -5.95 10.70
CA ILE A 994 -31.66 -7.25 10.16
C ILE A 994 -30.17 -7.36 10.32
N ASP A 995 -29.72 -8.42 11.00
CA ASP A 995 -28.31 -8.74 11.14
C ASP A 995 -27.62 -8.70 9.76
N ASP A 996 -26.40 -8.17 9.68
CA ASP A 996 -25.72 -7.96 8.41
C ASP A 996 -25.60 -9.25 7.58
N GLU A 997 -25.50 -10.42 8.23
CA GLU A 997 -25.50 -11.72 7.55
C GLU A 997 -26.89 -12.13 7.07
N ALA A 998 -27.94 -11.79 7.81
CA ALA A 998 -29.33 -12.02 7.40
C ALA A 998 -29.75 -11.07 6.27
N ALA A 999 -29.26 -9.83 6.25
CA ALA A 999 -29.54 -8.83 5.22
C ALA A 999 -28.89 -9.22 3.88
N LYS A 1000 -27.70 -9.82 3.94
CA LYS A 1000 -27.01 -10.40 2.77
C LYS A 1000 -27.76 -11.58 2.17
N ASN A 1001 -28.25 -12.51 2.98
CA ASN A 1001 -29.03 -13.66 2.50
C ASN A 1001 -30.38 -13.28 1.85
N LEU A 1002 -30.89 -12.07 2.13
CA LEU A 1002 -32.10 -11.53 1.50
C LEU A 1002 -31.84 -10.87 0.14
N ALA A 1003 -30.58 -10.54 -0.17
CA ALA A 1003 -30.17 -9.88 -1.41
C ALA A 1003 -29.66 -10.90 -2.44
N ASP A 1004 -30.42 -11.14 -3.52
CA ASP A 1004 -29.98 -11.97 -4.66
C ASP A 1004 -29.17 -11.11 -5.66
N LYS A 1005 -27.95 -10.73 -5.28
CA LYS A 1005 -27.07 -9.87 -6.10
C LYS A 1005 -26.64 -10.58 -7.39
N LYS A 1006 -26.46 -9.81 -8.48
CA LYS A 1006 -26.09 -10.27 -9.84
C LYS A 1006 -24.63 -10.76 -9.99
N GLU A 1007 -24.06 -11.36 -8.96
CA GLU A 1007 -22.65 -11.75 -8.94
C GLU A 1007 -22.52 -13.28 -8.97
N HIS A 1008 -21.48 -13.79 -9.63
CA HIS A 1008 -21.13 -15.21 -9.62
C HIS A 1008 -19.84 -15.37 -8.82
N GLY A 1009 -19.85 -16.23 -7.79
CA GLY A 1009 -18.74 -16.38 -6.86
C GLY A 1009 -18.01 -17.70 -7.02
N LEU A 1010 -16.67 -17.68 -7.02
CA LEU A 1010 -15.84 -18.88 -6.90
C LEU A 1010 -15.10 -18.82 -5.55
N LYS A 1011 -15.46 -19.71 -4.64
CA LYS A 1011 -14.75 -19.91 -3.36
C LYS A 1011 -13.86 -21.12 -3.48
N VAL A 1012 -12.61 -20.95 -3.08
CA VAL A 1012 -11.65 -22.02 -2.91
C VAL A 1012 -11.23 -22.06 -1.44
N GLY A 1013 -11.16 -23.26 -0.89
CA GLY A 1013 -10.73 -23.50 0.48
C GLY A 1013 -9.87 -24.75 0.53
N CYS A 1014 -8.89 -24.75 1.40
CA CYS A 1014 -8.04 -25.90 1.62
C CYS A 1014 -7.78 -26.10 3.11
N ALA A 1015 -7.96 -27.32 3.59
CA ALA A 1015 -7.64 -27.74 4.95
C ALA A 1015 -6.45 -28.70 4.92
N TRP A 1016 -5.51 -28.54 5.84
CA TRP A 1016 -4.28 -29.32 5.93
C TRP A 1016 -3.89 -29.53 7.37
N GLY A 1017 -3.54 -30.77 7.70
CA GLY A 1017 -3.27 -31.17 9.05
C GLY A 1017 -2.35 -32.35 9.15
N LEU A 1018 -1.72 -32.50 10.31
CA LEU A 1018 -0.87 -33.61 10.66
C LEU A 1018 -1.54 -34.40 11.77
N MET A 1019 -1.57 -35.72 11.61
CA MET A 1019 -2.04 -36.65 12.61
C MET A 1019 -0.96 -37.67 12.97
N PRO A 1020 0.08 -37.30 13.76
CA PRO A 1020 1.04 -38.26 14.27
C PRO A 1020 0.42 -39.23 15.28
N VAL A 1021 0.55 -40.53 15.01
CA VAL A 1021 0.19 -41.62 15.91
C VAL A 1021 1.45 -42.09 16.64
N TYR A 1022 1.47 -41.95 17.97
CA TYR A 1022 2.55 -42.37 18.86
C TYR A 1022 2.16 -43.66 19.61
N GLY A 1023 2.80 -44.77 19.25
CA GLY A 1023 2.48 -46.09 19.79
C GLY A 1023 1.13 -46.64 19.30
N LYS A 1024 0.55 -47.62 20.01
CA LYS A 1024 -0.75 -48.23 19.65
C LYS A 1024 -1.98 -47.51 20.21
N TYR A 1025 -1.77 -46.48 21.03
CA TYR A 1025 -2.82 -45.94 21.89
C TYR A 1025 -2.93 -44.42 21.89
N THR A 1026 -2.05 -43.66 21.22
CA THR A 1026 -2.10 -42.19 21.28
C THR A 1026 -1.94 -41.59 19.89
N ASN A 1027 -2.79 -40.64 19.52
CA ASN A 1027 -2.59 -39.80 18.34
C ASN A 1027 -2.70 -38.32 18.74
N VAL A 1028 -2.03 -37.48 17.97
CA VAL A 1028 -2.20 -36.03 18.03
C VAL A 1028 -2.71 -35.61 16.67
N THR A 1029 -3.69 -34.73 16.59
CA THR A 1029 -4.20 -34.17 15.33
C THR A 1029 -4.06 -32.66 15.38
N VAL A 1030 -3.49 -32.06 14.34
CA VAL A 1030 -3.45 -30.61 14.14
C VAL A 1030 -3.94 -30.35 12.73
N LEU A 1031 -5.05 -29.65 12.54
CA LEU A 1031 -5.65 -29.33 11.25
C LEU A 1031 -5.88 -27.83 11.17
N GLY A 1032 -5.29 -27.18 10.17
CA GLY A 1032 -5.55 -25.77 9.84
C GLY A 1032 -6.17 -25.65 8.46
N SER A 1033 -7.03 -24.66 8.26
CA SER A 1033 -7.63 -24.37 6.96
C SER A 1033 -7.37 -22.94 6.54
N ALA A 1034 -7.40 -22.71 5.23
CA ALA A 1034 -7.39 -21.41 4.60
C ALA A 1034 -8.56 -21.35 3.61
N ALA A 1035 -9.33 -20.27 3.65
CA ALA A 1035 -10.50 -20.08 2.81
C ALA A 1035 -10.65 -18.61 2.42
N GLY A 1036 -11.39 -18.35 1.34
CA GLY A 1036 -11.69 -16.99 0.88
C GLY A 1036 -12.67 -16.20 1.76
N GLN A 1037 -13.18 -16.79 2.84
CA GLN A 1037 -14.16 -16.16 3.75
C GLN A 1037 -13.82 -16.44 5.22
N PRO A 1038 -14.14 -15.52 6.13
CA PRO A 1038 -13.95 -15.71 7.56
C PRO A 1038 -14.96 -16.71 8.15
N GLY A 1039 -14.58 -17.40 9.23
CA GLY A 1039 -15.49 -18.27 9.99
C GLY A 1039 -15.53 -19.75 9.56
N VAL A 1040 -16.52 -20.48 10.07
CA VAL A 1040 -16.78 -21.90 9.73
C VAL A 1040 -17.52 -21.94 8.38
N ASP A 1041 -17.08 -22.77 7.43
CA ASP A 1041 -17.73 -22.88 6.09
C ASP A 1041 -19.24 -23.15 6.24
N SER A 1042 -20.07 -22.13 5.98
CA SER A 1042 -21.52 -22.13 6.20
C SER A 1042 -22.31 -22.76 5.04
N ALA A 1043 -21.64 -23.43 4.11
CA ALA A 1043 -22.19 -24.04 2.89
C ALA A 1043 -22.86 -23.08 1.89
N HIS A 1044 -23.15 -21.83 2.24
CA HIS A 1044 -24.07 -20.95 1.49
C HIS A 1044 -23.52 -19.56 1.09
N GLU A 1045 -22.21 -19.32 1.22
CA GLU A 1045 -21.63 -18.00 0.94
C GLU A 1045 -20.40 -18.11 0.01
N THR A 1046 -20.39 -17.35 -1.10
CA THR A 1046 -19.23 -17.21 -2.02
C THR A 1046 -18.93 -15.76 -2.45
N GLU A 1047 -19.75 -14.79 -2.04
CA GLU A 1047 -19.55 -13.36 -2.33
C GLU A 1047 -18.30 -12.82 -1.61
N GLY A 1048 -17.53 -11.94 -2.27
CA GLY A 1048 -16.34 -11.29 -1.68
C GLY A 1048 -15.14 -12.21 -1.42
N SER A 1049 -15.16 -13.46 -1.91
CA SER A 1049 -14.07 -14.43 -1.71
C SER A 1049 -12.75 -13.95 -2.33
N LYS A 1050 -11.89 -13.32 -1.51
CA LYS A 1050 -10.54 -12.91 -1.91
C LYS A 1050 -9.57 -14.06 -1.62
N GLY A 1051 -9.39 -14.98 -2.57
CA GLY A 1051 -8.35 -16.01 -2.47
C GLY A 1051 -8.46 -16.92 -1.23
N LEU A 1052 -7.38 -17.05 -0.46
CA LEU A 1052 -7.27 -17.88 0.75
C LEU A 1052 -6.95 -17.02 1.98
N ASN A 1053 -7.56 -15.84 2.07
CA ASN A 1053 -7.16 -14.77 2.98
C ASN A 1053 -7.54 -14.97 4.45
N HIS A 1054 -8.40 -15.94 4.76
CA HIS A 1054 -8.79 -16.26 6.14
C HIS A 1054 -8.28 -17.64 6.52
N GLN A 1055 -7.40 -17.71 7.54
CA GLN A 1055 -6.86 -18.96 8.05
C GLN A 1055 -7.37 -19.25 9.46
N ARG A 1056 -7.57 -20.52 9.77
CA ARG A 1056 -8.01 -20.96 11.09
C ARG A 1056 -7.41 -22.31 11.47
N LEU A 1057 -7.24 -22.53 12.77
CA LEU A 1057 -6.93 -23.85 13.32
C LEU A 1057 -8.25 -24.57 13.62
N GLU A 1058 -8.59 -25.56 12.79
CA GLU A 1058 -9.85 -26.32 12.89
C GLU A 1058 -9.81 -27.41 13.97
N LYS A 1059 -8.66 -28.05 14.15
CA LYS A 1059 -8.52 -29.13 15.14
C LYS A 1059 -7.12 -29.15 15.70
N ALA A 1060 -6.99 -29.35 17.00
CA ALA A 1060 -5.70 -29.45 17.68
C ALA A 1060 -5.88 -30.28 18.96
N ASP A 1061 -5.92 -31.60 18.85
CA ASP A 1061 -6.21 -32.49 19.95
C ASP A 1061 -5.23 -33.65 20.10
N ILE A 1062 -5.13 -34.16 21.32
CA ILE A 1062 -4.45 -35.40 21.66
C ILE A 1062 -5.52 -36.40 22.08
N THR A 1063 -5.61 -37.53 21.40
CA THR A 1063 -6.53 -38.62 21.77
C THR A 1063 -5.76 -39.86 22.21
N HIS A 1064 -6.15 -40.42 23.37
CA HIS A 1064 -5.62 -41.65 23.94
C HIS A 1064 -6.69 -42.75 24.03
N ASN A 1065 -6.41 -43.91 23.44
CA ASN A 1065 -7.28 -45.08 23.39
C ASN A 1065 -6.95 -46.07 24.51
N VAL A 1066 -7.98 -46.47 25.27
CA VAL A 1066 -7.91 -47.53 26.28
C VAL A 1066 -9.10 -48.49 26.09
N GLY A 1067 -8.91 -49.53 25.29
CA GLY A 1067 -9.90 -50.59 25.08
C GLY A 1067 -11.12 -50.10 24.30
N LYS A 1068 -12.25 -49.90 24.98
CA LYS A 1068 -13.49 -49.34 24.39
C LYS A 1068 -13.63 -47.82 24.56
N TRP A 1069 -12.72 -47.19 25.31
CA TRP A 1069 -12.75 -45.76 25.61
C TRP A 1069 -11.69 -45.00 24.83
N ASP A 1070 -12.04 -43.81 24.34
CA ASP A 1070 -11.18 -42.86 23.66
C ASP A 1070 -11.23 -41.51 24.40
N PHE A 1071 -10.11 -41.08 24.97
CA PHE A 1071 -9.98 -39.83 25.73
C PHE A 1071 -9.27 -38.77 24.89
N SER A 1072 -10.00 -37.75 24.45
CA SER A 1072 -9.48 -36.62 23.66
C SER A 1072 -9.35 -35.37 24.52
N ALA A 1073 -8.28 -34.58 24.33
CA ALA A 1073 -8.13 -33.26 24.95
C ALA A 1073 -7.48 -32.26 23.99
N GLY A 1074 -8.01 -31.04 23.92
CA GLY A 1074 -7.53 -29.97 23.03
C GLY A 1074 -8.70 -29.27 22.32
N ARG A 1075 -8.46 -28.77 21.10
CA ARG A 1075 -9.49 -28.22 20.22
C ARG A 1075 -10.19 -29.35 19.47
N LEU A 1076 -11.42 -29.63 19.86
CA LEU A 1076 -12.23 -30.77 19.43
C LEU A 1076 -13.40 -30.32 18.57
N THR A 1077 -13.83 -31.17 17.65
CA THR A 1077 -15.07 -30.97 16.88
C THR A 1077 -16.13 -31.95 17.35
N GLU A 1078 -17.36 -31.48 17.55
CA GLU A 1078 -18.49 -32.36 17.87
C GLU A 1078 -19.43 -32.55 16.67
N PRO A 1079 -19.57 -33.79 16.15
CA PRO A 1079 -20.45 -34.07 15.01
C PRO A 1079 -21.94 -34.11 15.39
N MET A 1080 -22.28 -34.26 16.67
CA MET A 1080 -23.66 -34.30 17.15
C MET A 1080 -23.85 -33.57 18.46
N GLY A 1081 -24.62 -32.47 18.44
CA GLY A 1081 -25.19 -31.88 19.64
C GLY A 1081 -26.54 -32.53 19.97
N VAL A 1082 -26.80 -32.81 21.25
CA VAL A 1082 -28.08 -33.37 21.74
C VAL A 1082 -29.26 -32.39 21.51
N THR A 1083 -28.98 -31.13 21.13
CA THR A 1083 -29.97 -30.05 20.99
C THR A 1083 -30.11 -29.50 19.55
N GLY A 1084 -29.46 -30.09 18.54
CA GLY A 1084 -29.65 -29.71 17.13
C GLY A 1084 -29.09 -28.35 16.68
N TYR A 1085 -28.49 -27.55 17.57
CA TYR A 1085 -28.02 -26.19 17.26
C TYR A 1085 -26.52 -26.05 16.93
N TRP A 1086 -25.70 -27.08 17.12
CA TRP A 1086 -24.23 -26.98 17.01
C TRP A 1086 -23.60 -28.13 16.20
N PHE A 1087 -24.11 -28.41 15.00
CA PHE A 1087 -23.50 -29.40 14.10
C PHE A 1087 -22.14 -28.91 13.60
N GLY A 1088 -21.06 -29.67 13.88
CA GLY A 1088 -19.74 -29.43 13.29
C GLY A 1088 -18.98 -28.23 13.84
N LYS A 1089 -19.32 -27.73 15.04
CA LYS A 1089 -18.59 -26.64 15.70
C LYS A 1089 -17.43 -27.16 16.56
N GLU A 1090 -16.45 -26.27 16.77
CA GLU A 1090 -15.23 -26.54 17.52
C GLU A 1090 -15.36 -26.06 18.96
N TYR A 1091 -14.79 -26.80 19.90
CA TYR A 1091 -14.69 -26.40 21.29
C TYR A 1091 -13.34 -26.80 21.89
N ASP A 1092 -12.84 -25.98 22.79
CA ASP A 1092 -11.60 -26.24 23.50
C ASP A 1092 -11.93 -26.96 24.81
N GLY A 1093 -11.52 -28.22 24.94
CA GLY A 1093 -11.95 -29.05 26.08
C GLY A 1093 -11.44 -30.48 26.08
N ALA A 1094 -12.12 -31.33 26.86
CA ALA A 1094 -11.84 -32.75 26.98
C ALA A 1094 -13.08 -33.59 26.68
N ARG A 1095 -12.89 -34.80 26.14
CA ARG A 1095 -13.95 -35.74 25.79
C ARG A 1095 -13.54 -37.17 26.08
N ALA A 1096 -14.42 -37.96 26.66
CA ALA A 1096 -14.34 -39.41 26.75
C ALA A 1096 -15.44 -40.04 25.89
N VAL A 1097 -15.06 -40.93 24.97
CA VAL A 1097 -15.98 -41.64 24.09
C VAL A 1097 -15.86 -43.13 24.31
N TRP A 1098 -16.93 -43.78 24.77
CA TRP A 1098 -17.05 -45.23 24.80
C TRP A 1098 -17.75 -45.72 23.53
N THR A 1099 -17.14 -46.66 22.81
CA THR A 1099 -17.74 -47.25 21.60
C THR A 1099 -17.95 -48.75 21.75
N GLY A 1100 -19.20 -49.19 21.70
CA GLY A 1100 -19.64 -50.59 21.62
C GLY A 1100 -20.07 -50.99 20.20
N LYS A 1101 -20.52 -52.24 20.02
CA LYS A 1101 -20.89 -52.77 18.67
C LYS A 1101 -22.10 -52.08 18.03
N HIS A 1102 -23.03 -51.57 18.84
CA HIS A 1102 -24.28 -50.95 18.39
C HIS A 1102 -24.62 -49.66 19.15
N SER A 1103 -23.71 -49.15 19.99
CA SER A 1103 -23.98 -48.02 20.87
C SER A 1103 -22.69 -47.27 21.18
N GLN A 1104 -22.76 -45.94 21.27
CA GLN A 1104 -21.64 -45.09 21.64
C GLN A 1104 -22.11 -44.08 22.69
N VAL A 1105 -21.30 -43.89 23.74
CA VAL A 1105 -21.56 -42.92 24.81
C VAL A 1105 -20.45 -41.89 24.80
N ARG A 1106 -20.80 -40.61 24.68
CA ARG A 1106 -19.86 -39.48 24.64
C ARG A 1106 -20.09 -38.60 25.86
N ILE A 1107 -19.03 -38.28 26.58
CA ILE A 1107 -19.05 -37.37 27.72
C ILE A 1107 -17.95 -36.35 27.48
N GLY A 1108 -18.26 -35.06 27.47
CA GLY A 1108 -17.27 -34.01 27.23
C GLY A 1108 -17.54 -32.75 28.03
N PHE A 1109 -16.50 -31.96 28.24
CA PHE A 1109 -16.53 -30.65 28.91
C PHE A 1109 -15.59 -29.71 28.15
N GLY A 1110 -16.03 -28.49 27.86
CA GLY A 1110 -15.18 -27.49 27.19
C GLY A 1110 -15.91 -26.20 26.83
N ASP A 1111 -15.15 -25.28 26.24
CA ASP A 1111 -15.56 -23.92 25.89
C ASP A 1111 -15.76 -23.78 24.37
N PHE A 1112 -16.93 -23.28 23.96
CA PHE A 1112 -17.30 -23.03 22.57
C PHE A 1112 -17.07 -21.58 22.13
N SER A 1113 -16.64 -20.70 23.04
CA SER A 1113 -16.49 -19.26 22.82
C SER A 1113 -15.70 -18.91 21.56
N HIS A 1114 -14.70 -19.71 21.21
CA HIS A 1114 -13.88 -19.49 20.03
C HIS A 1114 -14.60 -19.74 18.69
N SER A 1115 -15.62 -20.61 18.65
CA SER A 1115 -16.37 -20.91 17.42
C SER A 1115 -17.78 -20.31 17.40
N THR A 1116 -18.31 -19.90 18.56
CA THR A 1116 -19.68 -19.41 18.71
C THR A 1116 -19.80 -18.05 19.41
N GLY A 1117 -18.73 -17.56 20.06
CA GLY A 1117 -18.75 -16.34 20.87
C GLY A 1117 -19.43 -16.48 22.24
N ILE A 1118 -19.85 -17.69 22.65
CA ILE A 1118 -20.68 -17.92 23.86
C ILE A 1118 -19.90 -18.76 24.89
N THR A 1119 -19.79 -18.28 26.13
CA THR A 1119 -19.03 -18.92 27.24
C THR A 1119 -19.90 -19.68 28.27
N ASP A 1120 -21.24 -19.63 28.19
CA ASP A 1120 -22.15 -20.23 29.18
C ASP A 1120 -23.16 -21.23 28.58
N SER A 1121 -23.65 -22.15 29.42
CA SER A 1121 -24.43 -23.38 29.14
C SER A 1121 -25.48 -23.35 28.00
N ALA A 1122 -25.56 -24.44 27.23
CA ALA A 1122 -26.25 -24.61 25.94
C ALA A 1122 -27.79 -24.80 25.96
N TYR A 1123 -28.51 -24.35 27.00
CA TYR A 1123 -29.96 -24.56 27.11
C TYR A 1123 -30.73 -23.24 27.08
N THR A 1124 -31.10 -22.81 25.87
CA THR A 1124 -31.97 -21.65 25.56
C THR A 1124 -31.42 -20.29 25.97
N HIS A 1125 -31.11 -19.44 24.98
CA HIS A 1125 -31.00 -18.01 25.20
C HIS A 1125 -31.86 -17.27 24.17
N ALA A 1126 -33.09 -16.95 24.58
CA ALA A 1126 -33.83 -15.83 24.02
C ALA A 1126 -33.79 -14.74 25.08
N ILE A 1127 -32.99 -13.70 24.86
CA ILE A 1127 -33.07 -12.47 25.63
C ILE A 1127 -33.96 -11.51 24.86
N TYR A 1128 -35.17 -11.28 25.36
CA TYR A 1128 -35.70 -9.93 25.26
C TYR A 1128 -34.89 -9.11 26.24
N THR A 1129 -33.88 -8.43 25.70
CA THR A 1129 -33.06 -7.50 26.45
C THR A 1129 -33.39 -6.12 25.93
N ASP A 1130 -33.78 -5.24 26.84
CA ASP A 1130 -33.59 -3.81 26.61
C ASP A 1130 -32.08 -3.61 26.57
N PHE A 1131 -31.52 -3.30 25.41
CA PHE A 1131 -30.10 -2.98 25.34
C PHE A 1131 -29.91 -1.58 25.92
N LEU A 1132 -29.25 -1.51 27.06
CA LEU A 1132 -28.87 -0.25 27.65
C LEU A 1132 -27.73 0.32 26.80
N ARG A 1133 -28.06 1.30 25.95
CA ARG A 1133 -27.02 2.13 25.33
C ARG A 1133 -26.32 2.93 26.42
N VAL A 1134 -25.02 3.16 26.24
CA VAL A 1134 -24.32 4.11 27.11
C VAL A 1134 -25.04 5.47 27.03
N PRO A 1135 -25.34 6.10 28.18
CA PRO A 1135 -25.91 7.44 28.17
C PRO A 1135 -24.92 8.37 27.46
N THR A 1136 -25.44 9.26 26.61
CA THR A 1136 -24.62 10.35 26.08
C THR A 1136 -24.09 11.20 27.23
N VAL A 1137 -23.03 11.98 27.00
CA VAL A 1137 -22.50 12.88 28.04
C VAL A 1137 -23.61 13.80 28.59
N ASP A 1138 -24.51 14.26 27.71
CA ASP A 1138 -25.63 15.12 28.06
C ASP A 1138 -26.68 14.40 28.92
N GLU A 1139 -27.00 13.15 28.63
CA GLU A 1139 -27.92 12.32 29.43
C GLU A 1139 -27.30 11.83 30.74
N PHE A 1140 -25.98 11.61 30.74
CA PHE A 1140 -25.25 11.29 31.95
C PHE A 1140 -25.25 12.47 32.92
N LEU A 1141 -25.00 13.68 32.41
CA LEU A 1141 -25.02 14.90 33.21
C LEU A 1141 -26.45 15.39 33.52
N GLY A 1142 -27.43 15.11 32.65
CA GLY A 1142 -28.80 15.60 32.74
C GLY A 1142 -29.01 17.01 32.16
N THR A 1143 -28.09 17.47 31.31
CA THR A 1143 -28.15 18.81 30.68
C THR A 1143 -27.68 18.73 29.24
N THR A 1144 -28.31 19.48 28.34
CA THR A 1144 -27.85 19.67 26.97
C THR A 1144 -27.76 21.16 26.62
N LEU A 1145 -27.23 21.50 25.45
CA LEU A 1145 -27.14 22.88 24.96
C LEU A 1145 -28.24 23.14 23.93
N ASP A 1146 -28.94 24.26 24.06
CA ASP A 1146 -29.87 24.73 23.04
C ASP A 1146 -29.10 25.42 21.88
N THR A 1147 -29.79 25.69 20.78
CA THR A 1147 -29.20 26.31 19.56
C THR A 1147 -28.55 27.67 19.77
N ASP A 1148 -28.85 28.36 20.88
CA ASP A 1148 -28.25 29.63 21.30
C ASP A 1148 -27.10 29.48 22.33
N GLY A 1149 -26.74 28.23 22.69
CA GLY A 1149 -25.72 27.93 23.68
C GLY A 1149 -26.19 27.98 25.14
N SER A 1150 -27.49 28.22 25.39
CA SER A 1150 -28.06 28.15 26.74
C SER A 1150 -28.21 26.70 27.23
N LYS A 1151 -28.05 26.48 28.53
CA LYS A 1151 -28.16 25.14 29.12
C LYS A 1151 -29.63 24.77 29.29
N LYS A 1152 -30.06 23.69 28.64
CA LYS A 1152 -31.40 23.12 28.75
C LYS A 1152 -31.35 21.84 29.57
N GLU A 1153 -32.30 21.69 30.48
CA GLU A 1153 -32.44 20.48 31.28
C GLU A 1153 -32.86 19.31 30.38
N LEU A 1154 -32.13 18.19 30.47
CA LEU A 1154 -32.43 16.97 29.71
C LEU A 1154 -32.95 15.92 30.67
N ILE A 1155 -34.24 15.61 30.56
CA ILE A 1155 -34.92 14.65 31.44
C ILE A 1155 -34.98 13.30 30.72
N VAL A 1156 -34.36 12.29 31.33
CA VAL A 1156 -34.49 10.89 30.91
C VAL A 1156 -35.53 10.23 31.81
N ASP A 1157 -36.68 9.88 31.24
CA ASP A 1157 -37.79 9.26 31.99
C ASP A 1157 -37.36 7.92 32.62
N ASN A 1158 -37.71 7.72 33.90
CA ASN A 1158 -37.37 6.53 34.70
C ASN A 1158 -35.85 6.26 34.88
N ALA A 1159 -35.02 7.29 34.74
CA ALA A 1159 -33.57 7.16 34.94
C ALA A 1159 -33.19 6.76 36.36
N ALA A 1160 -32.26 5.80 36.47
CA ALA A 1160 -31.69 5.38 37.76
C ALA A 1160 -30.75 6.46 38.34
N ASP A 1161 -30.42 6.36 39.64
CA ASP A 1161 -29.56 7.32 40.36
C ASP A 1161 -28.12 7.44 39.81
N THR A 1162 -27.78 6.63 38.80
CA THR A 1162 -26.50 6.60 38.09
C THR A 1162 -26.43 7.53 36.88
N VAL A 1163 -27.51 8.24 36.54
CA VAL A 1163 -27.66 9.18 35.42
C VAL A 1163 -28.52 10.39 35.86
N ASN A 1164 -28.59 11.48 35.09
CA ASN A 1164 -29.27 12.74 35.47
C ASN A 1164 -28.72 13.39 36.76
N PHE A 1165 -27.38 13.46 36.91
CA PHE A 1165 -26.74 14.01 38.11
C PHE A 1165 -27.11 15.47 38.40
N TYR A 1166 -27.37 16.28 37.36
CA TYR A 1166 -27.80 17.66 37.50
C TYR A 1166 -29.13 17.79 38.26
N GLN A 1167 -30.12 16.96 37.93
CA GLN A 1167 -31.43 16.97 38.59
C GLN A 1167 -31.33 16.54 40.06
N GLN A 1168 -30.50 15.55 40.36
CA GLN A 1168 -30.25 15.10 41.73
C GLN A 1168 -29.66 16.23 42.58
N LEU A 1169 -28.68 16.97 42.04
CA LEU A 1169 -28.10 18.13 42.70
C LEU A 1169 -29.08 19.30 42.81
N LYS A 1170 -29.89 19.53 41.77
CA LYS A 1170 -30.91 20.59 41.75
C LYS A 1170 -31.96 20.36 42.84
N VAL A 1171 -32.51 19.15 42.98
CA VAL A 1171 -33.49 18.81 44.03
C VAL A 1171 -32.92 19.02 45.44
N LEU A 1172 -31.66 18.63 45.68
CA LEU A 1172 -31.00 18.83 46.97
C LEU A 1172 -30.75 20.31 47.26
N ARG A 1173 -30.40 21.10 46.23
CA ARG A 1173 -30.21 22.54 46.34
C ARG A 1173 -31.52 23.29 46.56
N ASP A 1174 -32.59 22.89 45.88
CA ASP A 1174 -33.93 23.47 46.06
C ASP A 1174 -34.44 23.21 47.49
N ARG A 1175 -34.15 22.04 48.08
CA ARG A 1175 -34.45 21.74 49.49
C ARG A 1175 -33.65 22.61 50.46
N GLU A 1176 -32.34 22.78 50.21
CA GLU A 1176 -31.48 23.68 51.00
C GLU A 1176 -32.01 25.12 50.94
N GLN A 1177 -32.38 25.60 49.74
CA GLN A 1177 -32.95 26.94 49.54
C GLN A 1177 -34.32 27.10 50.20
N ALA A 1178 -35.20 26.09 50.13
CA ALA A 1178 -36.51 26.14 50.78
C ALA A 1178 -36.39 26.19 52.32
N LEU A 1179 -35.43 25.46 52.90
CA LEU A 1179 -35.13 25.52 54.33
C LEU A 1179 -34.54 26.88 54.73
N ALA A 1180 -33.61 27.44 53.94
CA ALA A 1180 -33.06 28.77 54.16
C ALA A 1180 -34.15 29.85 54.10
N LYS A 1181 -35.03 29.77 53.09
CA LYS A 1181 -36.13 30.71 52.89
C LYS A 1181 -37.14 30.72 54.04
N ARG A 1182 -37.41 29.58 54.69
CA ARG A 1182 -38.27 29.50 55.89
C ARG A 1182 -37.73 30.31 57.07
N VAL A 1183 -36.41 30.42 57.20
CA VAL A 1183 -35.76 31.26 58.22
C VAL A 1183 -35.77 32.73 57.78
N GLU A 1184 -35.51 32.98 56.50
CA GLU A 1184 -35.42 34.31 55.90
C GLU A 1184 -36.78 35.04 55.87
N ASP A 1185 -37.89 34.33 55.66
CA ASP A 1185 -39.25 34.90 55.62
C ASP A 1185 -39.82 35.21 57.02
N ALA A 1186 -39.38 34.49 58.07
CA ALA A 1186 -39.93 34.61 59.42
C ALA A 1186 -39.49 35.89 60.16
N ARG A 1187 -38.27 36.38 59.86
CA ARG A 1187 -37.68 37.59 60.48
C ARG A 1187 -38.38 38.89 60.03
N PRO A 1188 -38.54 39.17 58.72
CA PRO A 1188 -39.25 40.35 58.26
C PRO A 1188 -40.73 40.31 58.63
N LYS A 1189 -41.37 39.12 58.67
CA LYS A 1189 -42.76 39.00 59.14
C LYS A 1189 -42.93 39.38 60.61
N ALA A 1190 -41.95 39.07 61.47
CA ALA A 1190 -41.95 39.53 62.85
C ALA A 1190 -41.73 41.05 62.96
N GLU A 1191 -40.87 41.63 62.12
CA GLU A 1191 -40.67 43.09 62.06
C GLU A 1191 -41.92 43.81 61.53
N GLU A 1192 -42.58 43.27 60.51
CA GLU A 1192 -43.83 43.79 59.95
C GLU A 1192 -44.97 43.73 60.97
N LEU A 1193 -45.13 42.60 61.67
CA LEU A 1193 -46.09 42.48 62.78
C LEU A 1193 -45.76 43.44 63.94
N THR A 1194 -44.47 43.65 64.25
CA THR A 1194 -44.05 44.61 65.29
C THR A 1194 -44.43 46.04 64.88
N ASN A 1195 -44.19 46.40 63.62
CA ASN A 1195 -44.53 47.71 63.08
C ASN A 1195 -46.05 47.92 62.95
N ASP A 1196 -46.81 46.90 62.55
CA ASP A 1196 -48.27 46.93 62.46
C ASP A 1196 -48.92 47.08 63.85
N ILE A 1197 -48.44 46.32 64.84
CA ILE A 1197 -48.89 46.47 66.25
C ILE A 1197 -48.57 47.88 66.75
N TRP A 1198 -47.35 48.37 66.54
CA TRP A 1198 -46.97 49.71 66.97
C TRP A 1198 -47.81 50.80 66.31
N THR A 1199 -48.09 50.66 65.02
CA THR A 1199 -48.93 51.59 64.25
C THR A 1199 -50.38 51.57 64.75
N LYS A 1200 -50.98 50.38 64.91
CA LYS A 1200 -52.36 50.24 65.38
C LYS A 1200 -52.56 50.70 66.82
N GLU A 1201 -51.55 50.53 67.67
CA GLU A 1201 -51.57 50.96 69.07
C GLU A 1201 -51.35 52.48 69.22
N ASN A 1202 -50.35 53.04 68.53
CA ASN A 1202 -49.90 54.42 68.78
C ASN A 1202 -50.44 55.46 67.79
N LEU A 1203 -50.83 55.06 66.59
CA LEU A 1203 -51.35 55.96 65.56
C LEU A 1203 -52.86 55.80 65.35
N GLU A 1204 -53.40 54.58 65.45
CA GLU A 1204 -54.83 54.30 65.20
C GLU A 1204 -55.69 54.12 66.46
N GLY A 1205 -55.08 53.97 67.64
CA GLY A 1205 -55.78 53.83 68.92
C GLY A 1205 -56.65 52.58 69.04
N ALA A 1206 -56.24 51.47 68.41
CA ALA A 1206 -57.00 50.23 68.37
C ALA A 1206 -57.20 49.61 69.77
N PRO A 1207 -58.39 49.05 70.10
CA PRO A 1207 -58.64 48.42 71.39
C PRO A 1207 -57.88 47.10 71.55
N GLU A 1208 -57.60 46.71 72.80
CA GLU A 1208 -56.80 45.52 73.15
C GLU A 1208 -57.32 44.23 72.50
N SER A 1209 -58.62 44.12 72.24
CA SER A 1209 -59.22 42.97 71.55
C SER A 1209 -58.72 42.74 70.12
N VAL A 1210 -58.13 43.76 69.48
CA VAL A 1210 -57.52 43.69 68.14
C VAL A 1210 -56.00 43.53 68.23
N LEU A 1211 -55.36 44.15 69.23
CA LEU A 1211 -53.90 44.08 69.43
C LEU A 1211 -53.45 42.74 70.01
N GLN A 1212 -54.25 42.15 70.90
CA GLN A 1212 -53.92 40.90 71.59
C GLN A 1212 -53.69 39.70 70.65
N PRO A 1213 -54.54 39.40 69.64
CA PRO A 1213 -54.27 38.34 68.69
C PRO A 1213 -53.01 38.59 67.84
N LEU A 1214 -52.72 39.85 67.48
CA LEU A 1214 -51.50 40.20 66.73
C LEU A 1214 -50.24 40.04 67.60
N ARG A 1215 -50.31 40.41 68.88
CA ARG A 1215 -49.21 40.21 69.85
C ARG A 1215 -48.97 38.72 70.12
N GLU A 1216 -50.02 37.91 70.20
CA GLU A 1216 -49.90 36.46 70.28
C GLU A 1216 -49.28 35.86 69.01
N GLU A 1217 -49.64 36.37 67.82
CA GLU A 1217 -49.03 35.96 66.55
C GLU A 1217 -47.56 36.39 66.44
N LEU A 1218 -47.21 37.59 66.87
CA LEU A 1218 -45.83 38.07 66.96
C LEU A 1218 -45.00 37.20 67.92
N ALA A 1219 -45.51 36.92 69.11
CA ALA A 1219 -44.84 36.08 70.10
C ALA A 1219 -44.63 34.65 69.58
N ARG A 1220 -45.62 34.07 68.89
CA ARG A 1220 -45.49 32.76 68.22
C ARG A 1220 -44.45 32.80 67.10
N THR A 1221 -44.46 33.85 66.28
CA THR A 1221 -43.53 34.02 65.16
C THR A 1221 -42.09 34.19 65.67
N GLN A 1222 -41.87 35.05 66.67
CA GLN A 1222 -40.57 35.26 67.30
C GLN A 1222 -40.04 34.00 68.00
N ALA A 1223 -40.91 33.23 68.67
CA ALA A 1223 -40.54 31.95 69.27
C ALA A 1223 -40.18 30.87 68.22
N SER A 1224 -40.75 30.94 67.02
CA SER A 1224 -40.47 30.00 65.93
C SER A 1224 -39.12 30.23 65.24
N ILE A 1225 -38.59 31.46 65.23
CA ILE A 1225 -37.32 31.82 64.56
C ILE A 1225 -36.13 30.98 65.06
N PRO A 1226 -35.81 30.89 66.37
CA PRO A 1226 -34.69 30.08 66.83
C PRO A 1226 -34.91 28.58 66.61
N VAL A 1227 -36.17 28.12 66.58
CA VAL A 1227 -36.51 26.72 66.26
C VAL A 1227 -36.25 26.41 64.79
N LEU A 1228 -36.70 27.28 63.88
CA LEU A 1228 -36.46 27.15 62.44
C LEU A 1228 -34.97 27.30 62.09
N GLN A 1229 -34.26 28.17 62.79
CA GLN A 1229 -32.82 28.36 62.61
C GLN A 1229 -32.03 27.13 63.07
N SER A 1230 -32.41 26.54 64.20
CA SER A 1230 -31.83 25.27 64.66
C SER A 1230 -32.20 24.09 63.74
N GLU A 1231 -33.42 24.05 63.20
CA GLU A 1231 -33.84 23.05 62.21
C GLU A 1231 -33.00 23.16 60.92
N TYR A 1232 -32.79 24.38 60.42
CA TYR A 1232 -31.94 24.66 59.26
C TYR A 1232 -30.49 24.22 59.52
N GLU A 1233 -29.87 24.66 60.62
CA GLU A 1233 -28.49 24.30 60.97
C GLU A 1233 -28.30 22.79 61.14
N ARG A 1234 -29.31 22.08 61.68
CA ARG A 1234 -29.27 20.63 61.86
C ARG A 1234 -29.40 19.85 60.55
N GLN A 1235 -30.16 20.37 59.58
CA GLN A 1235 -30.41 19.70 58.29
C GLN A 1235 -29.41 20.10 57.19
N LEU A 1236 -28.68 21.21 57.37
CA LEU A 1236 -27.73 21.73 56.38
C LEU A 1236 -26.56 20.77 56.11
N GLU A 1237 -25.89 20.28 57.15
CA GLU A 1237 -24.75 19.35 57.04
C GLU A 1237 -25.14 18.01 56.38
N PRO A 1238 -26.26 17.36 56.76
CA PRO A 1238 -26.77 16.20 56.04
C PRO A 1238 -27.02 16.45 54.54
N LEU A 1239 -27.69 17.56 54.18
CA LEU A 1239 -27.99 17.90 52.78
C LEU A 1239 -26.72 18.13 51.95
N ARG A 1240 -25.72 18.84 52.50
CA ARG A 1240 -24.44 19.06 51.83
C ARG A 1240 -23.64 17.76 51.67
N ARG A 1241 -23.71 16.87 52.65
CA ARG A 1241 -23.09 15.54 52.56
C ARG A 1241 -23.75 14.70 51.46
N GLU A 1242 -25.06 14.78 51.30
CA GLU A 1242 -25.78 14.14 50.18
C GLU A 1242 -25.36 14.73 48.83
N GLN A 1243 -25.27 16.06 48.70
CA GLN A 1243 -24.76 16.70 47.48
C GLN A 1243 -23.34 16.23 47.14
N PHE A 1244 -22.45 16.16 48.14
CA PHE A 1244 -21.08 15.67 47.95
C PHE A 1244 -21.04 14.19 47.54
N ASN A 1245 -21.90 13.35 48.11
CA ASN A 1245 -21.99 11.93 47.74
C ASN A 1245 -22.44 11.75 46.28
N VAL A 1246 -23.35 12.59 45.78
CA VAL A 1246 -23.78 12.59 44.37
C VAL A 1246 -22.61 12.91 43.45
N VAL A 1247 -21.82 13.95 43.76
CA VAL A 1247 -20.62 14.32 42.98
C VAL A 1247 -19.53 13.25 43.06
N ARG A 1248 -19.28 12.69 44.25
CA ARG A 1248 -18.31 11.61 44.45
C ARG A 1248 -18.70 10.37 43.64
N ARG A 1249 -19.97 9.98 43.64
CA ARG A 1249 -20.48 8.86 42.85
C ARG A 1249 -20.29 9.09 41.35
N MET A 1250 -20.57 10.30 40.86
CA MET A 1250 -20.30 10.67 39.46
C MET A 1250 -18.81 10.48 39.13
N GLN A 1251 -17.92 10.95 40.00
CA GLN A 1251 -16.47 10.82 39.82
C GLN A 1251 -15.98 9.37 39.86
N GLU A 1252 -16.49 8.55 40.79
CA GLU A 1252 -16.15 7.13 40.89
C GLU A 1252 -16.57 6.34 39.64
N ILE A 1253 -17.73 6.66 39.06
CA ILE A 1253 -18.22 6.04 37.83
C ILE A 1253 -17.32 6.41 36.65
N VAL A 1254 -16.95 7.68 36.51
CA VAL A 1254 -16.02 8.14 35.46
C VAL A 1254 -14.65 7.47 35.61
N VAL A 1255 -14.10 7.38 36.83
CA VAL A 1255 -12.79 6.75 37.07
C VAL A 1255 -12.82 5.25 36.74
N LYS A 1256 -13.91 4.54 37.07
CA LYS A 1256 -14.06 3.12 36.70
C LYS A 1256 -14.20 2.91 35.19
N ALA A 1257 -14.87 3.81 34.48
CA ALA A 1257 -15.09 3.68 33.04
C ALA A 1257 -13.81 3.90 32.20
N TYR A 1258 -12.89 4.76 32.66
CA TYR A 1258 -11.71 5.16 31.88
C TYR A 1258 -10.36 4.60 32.37
N GLY A 1259 -10.35 3.75 33.40
CA GLY A 1259 -9.18 2.94 33.77
C GLY A 1259 -8.04 3.65 34.54
N SER A 1260 -7.12 2.85 35.09
CA SER A 1260 -6.06 3.23 36.04
C SER A 1260 -4.84 3.92 35.41
N ASP A 1261 -5.06 5.03 34.72
CA ASP A 1261 -3.97 5.86 34.23
C ASP A 1261 -3.48 6.80 35.35
N ALA A 1262 -2.24 6.60 35.82
CA ALA A 1262 -1.72 7.25 37.03
C ALA A 1262 -1.61 8.79 36.91
N ALA A 1263 -1.66 9.33 35.68
CA ALA A 1263 -1.62 10.76 35.39
C ALA A 1263 -2.98 11.48 35.55
N LYS A 1264 -4.11 10.74 35.59
CA LYS A 1264 -5.47 11.33 35.68
C LYS A 1264 -6.05 11.34 37.09
N LYS A 1265 -5.21 11.35 38.13
CA LYS A 1265 -5.65 11.36 39.55
C LYS A 1265 -6.35 12.66 40.00
N THR A 1266 -6.39 13.71 39.18
CA THR A 1266 -7.13 14.94 39.50
C THR A 1266 -8.00 15.38 38.33
N VAL A 1267 -9.30 15.08 38.43
CA VAL A 1267 -10.33 15.80 37.67
C VAL A 1267 -10.69 17.04 38.49
N SER A 1268 -10.21 18.22 38.10
CA SER A 1268 -10.64 19.47 38.74
C SER A 1268 -11.97 19.91 38.13
N VAL A 1269 -13.08 19.61 38.81
CA VAL A 1269 -14.36 20.24 38.47
C VAL A 1269 -14.41 21.60 39.17
N ARG A 1270 -13.96 22.65 38.50
CA ARG A 1270 -14.27 24.03 38.93
C ARG A 1270 -15.68 24.34 38.47
N PHE A 1271 -16.65 24.29 39.39
CA PHE A 1271 -17.87 25.04 39.19
C PHE A 1271 -17.49 26.52 39.21
N SER A 1272 -17.70 27.21 38.09
CA SER A 1272 -17.73 28.68 38.09
C SER A 1272 -18.68 29.10 39.21
N GLN A 1273 -18.30 30.15 39.95
CA GLN A 1273 -19.22 30.82 40.85
C GLN A 1273 -20.49 31.14 40.03
N ILE A 1274 -21.54 30.37 40.30
CA ILE A 1274 -22.88 30.70 39.82
C ILE A 1274 -23.29 31.86 40.72
N PRO A 1275 -23.65 33.03 40.15
CA PRO A 1275 -24.01 34.22 40.92
C PRO A 1275 -25.09 33.93 41.97
#